data_AF-A0AA41MMP1-F1
#
_entry.id   AF-A0AA41MMP1-F1
#
_cell.length_a   1.000
_cell.length_b   1.000
_cell.length_c   1.000
_cell.angle_alpha   90.00
_cell.angle_beta   90.00
_cell.angle_gamma   90.00
#
_symmetry.space_group_name_H-M   'P 1'
#
loop_
_entity.id
_entity.type
_entity.pdbx_description
1 polymer ?
#
loop_
_entity_poly.entity_id
_entity_poly.type
_entity_poly.pdbx_seq_one_letter_code
_entity_poly.pdbx_strand_id
1 'polypeptide(L)'
;SMASHKGLNGACSVHEYTGTFAGQPVRFKMTSVCGHVMTLDFLGKYNKWDKVDPAELFSQAPTEKKEANPKLNMVKFLQVLDAVLPVMNKAHSSEKTVFRARFSSITDTDICNAMTRLGEPDHNEALSVDARQELDLRIGCAFTRFQTKYFQGKYGDLDSSLISFGPCQTPTLGFCVERHDKIQSFKPETYWVLQAKVNTDKDKSLLLDWDRVRVFDREIAQMFLNMTKLEKEARVEATSRKEKAKQRPLALNTVEMLRVASSALGMGPQHAMQTAERLYTQGYISYPRTETTHYPENFDLKGSLRQQANHPYWADTVKRLLAEGINRPRKGHDAGDHPPITPMRSATEAELGGDAWRLYEYITRHFIATVSHDCKYLQSTISFRIGPELFTCSGKTVISPGFTEIMPWQNVPLEESLPTCQRGDIFAVGEVKMLEKQTSPPDYLTEAELITLMEKHGIGTDASIPVHINNICQRNYVTVESGRRLKPTNLGIVLVHGYYKIDAELVLPTIRSAVEKQLNLIAQGKADYRQVLGHTLDVFKRKFHYFVDSIAGMDELMEVSFSPLAATGKPLSRCGKCHRFMKYIQAKPSRLHCSHCDETYTLPQNGTIKLYKELRCPLDDFELVLWSSGSRGKSYPLCPYCYNHPPFRDMKKGMGCNECTHPTCQHSLSMLGIGQCVECESGVLVLDPTSGPKWKVACNKCNVVAHCFENAYRVRVSADTCNTCEAALLDVDFNKAKSPLPGDETQHTGCVFCDPIFQELVELKHAASCHPMHRAQTTSLPECPHSLASQVYLRVKTDWRPSLSVPSYKHPPRDALGMASGAPQNNSQMACGAEIPGFLDALLQDFPAPLSPESPLPWKAPGTTLSQEEVEAELAELAMGFLSSRNAPPSLAAALTHEAISHLLKTDLSEFRKLPRQEEEDDDEEEEKAPMTLLDAKGLARRFFNQLWEVCDQWQKQVPLTAWTPQRQWLVSIHAIRNTRRKMEDRHVFLPTFNQLFGLSDLIDRAYFAVFDGHGGVDAARYAAVHVHANAAHQPELPTDPAGALKEAFRRTDEMFLWKAKRERLQSGTTGVCALITGTTLHVAWLGDSQVILVQQGQVVKLMEPHKPERQDEKARIEALGGFVSFMDCWRVNGTLAVSRAIGDVFQKPYVSGEADAASWELTGFEDYLLLACDGFFDVVPHQEVTSLVHNHLVRQQGCGLHVAEDLVAAARERGSHDNITVMVVFLRDPQELLKSKIQGTGNSQADVRSQNLLSGFSEPETNTPQRS
;
A
#
# COMPACT_ATOMS: atom_id res chain seq x y z
N SER A 1 -50.96 -25.77 -35.65
CA SER A 1 -51.40 -24.42 -35.25
C SER A 1 -50.84 -24.09 -33.87
N MET A 2 -50.82 -22.80 -33.49
CA MET A 2 -50.41 -22.34 -32.16
C MET A 2 -51.60 -21.64 -31.50
N ALA A 3 -51.92 -22.00 -30.27
CA ALA A 3 -52.91 -21.35 -29.43
C ALA A 3 -52.21 -20.61 -28.28
N SER A 4 -52.65 -19.40 -27.94
CA SER A 4 -52.09 -18.62 -26.83
C SER A 4 -53.20 -18.12 -25.92
N HIS A 5 -53.05 -18.29 -24.62
CA HIS A 5 -54.00 -17.82 -23.61
C HIS A 5 -53.27 -17.26 -22.39
N LYS A 6 -53.97 -16.48 -21.55
CA LYS A 6 -53.41 -15.95 -20.30
C LYS A 6 -53.44 -16.99 -19.19
N GLY A 7 -52.39 -17.04 -18.38
CA GLY A 7 -52.32 -17.86 -17.17
C GLY A 7 -53.14 -17.26 -16.02
N LEU A 8 -53.44 -18.07 -15.00
CA LEU A 8 -54.31 -17.68 -13.88
C LEU A 8 -53.77 -16.49 -13.06
N ASN A 9 -52.46 -16.23 -13.14
CA ASN A 9 -51.81 -15.10 -12.46
C ASN A 9 -51.88 -13.76 -13.23
N GLY A 10 -52.46 -13.75 -14.44
CA GLY A 10 -52.60 -12.55 -15.30
C GLY A 10 -51.30 -12.02 -15.91
N ALA A 11 -50.15 -12.24 -15.26
CA ALA A 11 -48.83 -11.89 -15.77
C ALA A 11 -48.39 -12.84 -16.89
N CYS A 12 -48.26 -14.13 -16.59
CA CYS A 12 -47.75 -15.13 -17.52
C CYS A 12 -48.78 -15.48 -18.60
N SER A 13 -48.28 -15.95 -19.74
CA SER A 13 -49.08 -16.50 -20.84
C SER A 13 -48.67 -17.95 -21.08
N VAL A 14 -49.58 -18.72 -21.67
CA VAL A 14 -49.39 -20.14 -22.01
C VAL A 14 -49.57 -20.28 -23.51
N HIS A 15 -48.56 -20.86 -24.17
CA HIS A 15 -48.46 -21.00 -25.61
C HIS A 15 -48.39 -22.49 -25.96
N GLU A 16 -49.40 -23.00 -26.67
CA GLU A 16 -49.56 -24.41 -26.98
C GLU A 16 -49.50 -24.67 -28.48
N TYR A 17 -48.77 -25.72 -28.89
CA TYR A 17 -48.62 -26.13 -30.28
C TYR A 17 -48.27 -27.62 -30.39
N THR A 18 -48.61 -28.24 -31.52
CA THR A 18 -48.21 -29.62 -31.85
C THR A 18 -46.82 -29.62 -32.47
N GLY A 19 -45.99 -30.60 -32.12
CA GLY A 19 -44.66 -30.82 -32.72
C GLY A 19 -44.18 -32.25 -32.50
N THR A 20 -42.87 -32.48 -32.63
CA THR A 20 -42.23 -33.80 -32.41
C THR A 20 -41.20 -33.70 -31.29
N PHE A 21 -41.15 -34.70 -30.41
CA PHE A 21 -40.14 -34.84 -29.35
C PHE A 21 -39.69 -36.30 -29.28
N ALA A 22 -38.37 -36.56 -29.24
CA ALA A 22 -37.80 -37.91 -29.24
C ALA A 22 -38.39 -38.85 -30.35
N GLY A 23 -38.73 -38.28 -31.52
CA GLY A 23 -39.37 -39.00 -32.63
C GLY A 23 -40.88 -39.23 -32.51
N GLN A 24 -41.52 -38.85 -31.40
CA GLN A 24 -42.96 -39.01 -31.17
C GLN A 24 -43.73 -37.68 -31.34
N PRO A 25 -44.99 -37.70 -31.82
CA PRO A 25 -45.83 -36.51 -31.90
C PRO A 25 -46.30 -36.08 -30.51
N VAL A 26 -46.10 -34.81 -30.14
CA VAL A 26 -46.43 -34.25 -28.83
C VAL A 26 -47.13 -32.90 -28.91
N ARG A 27 -47.80 -32.50 -27.81
CA ARG A 27 -48.34 -31.15 -27.59
C ARG A 27 -47.41 -30.40 -26.64
N PHE A 28 -46.65 -29.44 -27.18
CA PHE A 28 -45.85 -28.53 -26.38
C PHE A 28 -46.74 -27.50 -25.68
N LYS A 29 -46.35 -27.12 -24.45
CA LYS A 29 -47.04 -26.15 -23.59
C LYS A 29 -46.00 -25.23 -22.95
N MET A 30 -45.62 -24.19 -23.67
CA MET A 30 -44.59 -23.22 -23.27
C MET A 30 -45.20 -22.13 -22.36
N THR A 31 -44.51 -21.81 -21.27
CA THR A 31 -44.86 -20.70 -20.37
C THR A 31 -43.59 -20.21 -19.64
N SER A 32 -43.71 -19.22 -18.76
CA SER A 32 -42.58 -18.57 -18.09
C SER A 32 -42.85 -18.24 -16.62
N VAL A 33 -41.76 -17.92 -15.92
CA VAL A 33 -41.75 -17.35 -14.56
C VAL A 33 -41.19 -15.91 -14.60
N CYS A 34 -41.45 -15.12 -13.56
CA CYS A 34 -41.02 -13.72 -13.48
C CYS A 34 -39.73 -13.57 -12.66
N GLY A 35 -38.63 -14.13 -13.15
CA GLY A 35 -37.34 -14.20 -12.42
C GLY A 35 -37.31 -15.33 -11.40
N HIS A 36 -36.60 -15.14 -10.28
CA HIS A 36 -36.59 -16.12 -9.19
C HIS A 36 -38.01 -16.33 -8.63
N VAL A 37 -38.47 -17.58 -8.62
CA VAL A 37 -39.76 -17.97 -8.03
C VAL A 37 -39.73 -17.87 -6.49
N MET A 38 -38.58 -18.16 -5.89
CA MET A 38 -38.36 -18.19 -4.45
C MET A 38 -37.23 -17.25 -4.02
N THR A 39 -37.31 -16.74 -2.79
CA THR A 39 -36.17 -16.19 -2.03
C THR A 39 -35.99 -16.99 -0.74
N LEU A 40 -34.76 -17.05 -0.24
CA LEU A 40 -34.44 -17.62 1.06
C LEU A 40 -34.65 -16.58 2.18
N ASP A 41 -35.33 -16.98 3.25
CA ASP A 41 -35.64 -16.15 4.42
C ASP A 41 -35.67 -17.03 5.68
N PHE A 42 -35.65 -16.46 6.89
CA PHE A 42 -35.70 -17.24 8.13
C PHE A 42 -37.12 -17.73 8.47
N LEU A 43 -37.23 -18.74 9.33
CA LEU A 43 -38.53 -19.27 9.74
C LEU A 43 -39.15 -18.50 10.92
N GLY A 44 -40.43 -18.13 10.80
CA GLY A 44 -41.29 -17.74 11.93
C GLY A 44 -40.75 -16.60 12.80
N LYS A 45 -40.29 -16.91 14.02
CA LYS A 45 -39.83 -15.91 15.01
C LYS A 45 -38.63 -15.10 14.52
N TYR A 46 -37.76 -15.71 13.72
CA TYR A 46 -36.47 -15.16 13.29
C TYR A 46 -36.57 -13.99 12.30
N ASN A 47 -37.77 -13.65 11.83
CA ASN A 47 -38.00 -12.46 11.00
C ASN A 47 -38.17 -11.17 11.82
N LYS A 48 -38.37 -11.26 13.14
CA LYS A 48 -38.61 -10.09 14.01
C LYS A 48 -37.29 -9.61 14.60
N TRP A 49 -36.86 -8.42 14.21
CA TRP A 49 -35.53 -7.86 14.50
C TRP A 49 -35.29 -7.69 16.00
N ASP A 50 -36.31 -7.29 16.76
CA ASP A 50 -36.17 -6.96 18.18
C ASP A 50 -36.03 -8.21 19.07
N LYS A 51 -36.52 -9.37 18.60
CA LYS A 51 -36.95 -10.53 19.42
C LYS A 51 -36.08 -11.78 19.32
N VAL A 52 -34.93 -11.70 18.67
CA VAL A 52 -33.95 -12.79 18.56
C VAL A 52 -32.55 -12.25 18.78
N ASP A 53 -31.65 -13.07 19.29
CA ASP A 53 -30.22 -12.75 19.31
C ASP A 53 -29.67 -12.85 17.87
N PRO A 54 -28.99 -11.84 17.33
CA PRO A 54 -28.33 -11.93 16.04
C PRO A 54 -27.33 -13.11 15.92
N ALA A 55 -26.73 -13.58 17.02
CA ALA A 55 -25.87 -14.77 17.05
C ALA A 55 -26.63 -16.08 16.75
N GLU A 56 -27.93 -16.19 17.07
CA GLU A 56 -28.75 -17.35 16.70
C GLU A 56 -28.81 -17.54 15.17
N LEU A 57 -28.64 -16.47 14.39
CA LEU A 57 -28.83 -16.47 12.93
C LEU A 57 -27.74 -17.24 12.16
N PHE A 58 -26.58 -17.49 12.75
CA PHE A 58 -25.52 -18.30 12.12
C PHE A 58 -25.88 -19.79 12.08
N SER A 59 -26.27 -20.37 13.22
CA SER A 59 -26.37 -21.83 13.38
C SER A 59 -27.73 -22.33 13.86
N GLN A 60 -28.52 -21.52 14.58
CA GLN A 60 -29.74 -21.99 15.25
C GLN A 60 -31.02 -21.67 14.46
N ALA A 61 -31.05 -20.53 13.76
CA ALA A 61 -32.19 -20.11 12.98
C ALA A 61 -32.34 -20.95 11.69
N PRO A 62 -33.45 -21.70 11.50
CA PRO A 62 -33.70 -22.40 10.25
C PRO A 62 -34.16 -21.43 9.15
N THR A 63 -33.76 -21.73 7.93
CA THR A 63 -34.03 -20.99 6.69
C THR A 63 -35.06 -21.75 5.83
N GLU A 64 -35.88 -21.02 5.07
CA GLU A 64 -36.95 -21.53 4.23
C GLU A 64 -37.05 -20.74 2.92
N LYS A 65 -37.35 -21.43 1.82
CA LYS A 65 -37.60 -20.81 0.51
C LYS A 65 -39.08 -20.41 0.38
N LYS A 66 -39.36 -19.11 0.24
CA LYS A 66 -40.71 -18.53 0.16
C LYS A 66 -40.93 -17.84 -1.19
N GLU A 67 -42.17 -17.76 -1.67
CA GLU A 67 -42.46 -17.10 -2.96
C GLU A 67 -41.92 -15.66 -2.99
N ALA A 68 -41.13 -15.34 -4.02
CA ALA A 68 -40.46 -14.04 -4.15
C ALA A 68 -41.44 -12.88 -4.40
N ASN A 69 -42.59 -13.17 -5.01
CA ASN A 69 -43.69 -12.23 -5.14
C ASN A 69 -45.02 -13.00 -4.99
N PRO A 70 -45.52 -13.19 -3.74
CA PRO A 70 -46.72 -13.98 -3.47
C PRO A 70 -47.98 -13.48 -4.18
N LYS A 71 -48.00 -12.23 -4.67
CA LYS A 71 -49.10 -11.69 -5.48
C LYS A 71 -49.22 -12.43 -6.83
N LEU A 72 -48.11 -12.94 -7.38
CA LEU A 72 -48.11 -13.71 -8.62
C LEU A 72 -48.58 -15.16 -8.42
N ASN A 73 -48.68 -15.67 -7.18
CA ASN A 73 -49.09 -17.04 -6.86
C ASN A 73 -48.37 -18.07 -7.76
N MET A 74 -47.05 -17.92 -7.92
CA MET A 74 -46.31 -18.53 -9.02
C MET A 74 -46.22 -20.05 -8.88
N VAL A 75 -46.08 -20.57 -7.66
CA VAL A 75 -46.08 -22.02 -7.38
C VAL A 75 -47.45 -22.59 -7.74
N LYS A 76 -48.52 -21.93 -7.33
CA LYS A 76 -49.90 -22.32 -7.69
C LYS A 76 -50.12 -22.30 -9.20
N PHE A 77 -49.67 -21.25 -9.90
CA PHE A 77 -49.78 -21.14 -11.36
C PHE A 77 -49.13 -22.34 -12.08
N LEU A 78 -47.93 -22.75 -11.65
CA LEU A 78 -47.25 -23.91 -12.21
C LEU A 78 -47.94 -25.23 -11.84
N GLN A 79 -48.46 -25.36 -10.61
CA GLN A 79 -49.16 -26.57 -10.14
C GLN A 79 -50.46 -26.87 -10.89
N VAL A 80 -51.21 -25.86 -11.39
CA VAL A 80 -52.44 -26.12 -12.19
C VAL A 80 -52.14 -26.43 -13.67
N LEU A 81 -50.90 -26.72 -14.03
CA LEU A 81 -50.53 -27.19 -15.36
C LEU A 81 -50.34 -28.72 -15.32
N ASP A 82 -51.19 -29.45 -16.05
CA ASP A 82 -51.23 -30.92 -16.04
C ASP A 82 -49.89 -31.58 -16.42
N ALA A 83 -49.07 -30.87 -17.21
CA ALA A 83 -47.73 -31.31 -17.62
C ALA A 83 -46.65 -31.12 -16.54
N VAL A 84 -46.93 -30.36 -15.48
CA VAL A 84 -45.97 -29.98 -14.43
C VAL A 84 -46.34 -30.63 -13.09
N LEU A 85 -47.65 -30.76 -12.80
CA LEU A 85 -48.18 -31.38 -11.59
C LEU A 85 -47.58 -32.77 -11.24
N PRO A 86 -47.38 -33.71 -12.19
CA PRO A 86 -46.78 -35.02 -11.88
C PRO A 86 -45.30 -34.92 -11.47
N VAL A 87 -44.56 -33.98 -12.07
CA VAL A 87 -43.14 -33.76 -11.81
C VAL A 87 -42.95 -33.09 -10.44
N MET A 88 -43.83 -32.16 -10.06
CA MET A 88 -43.81 -31.51 -8.74
C MET A 88 -44.17 -32.46 -7.59
N ASN A 89 -45.02 -33.47 -7.83
CA ASN A 89 -45.57 -34.34 -6.78
C ASN A 89 -44.84 -35.70 -6.61
N LYS A 90 -43.76 -35.98 -7.35
CA LYS A 90 -42.89 -37.17 -7.22
C LYS A 90 -43.62 -38.53 -7.11
N ALA A 91 -44.18 -39.02 -8.21
CA ALA A 91 -44.29 -40.47 -8.41
C ALA A 91 -42.97 -41.02 -9.00
N HIS A 92 -42.52 -42.20 -8.57
CA HIS A 92 -41.32 -42.83 -9.14
C HIS A 92 -41.64 -43.41 -10.53
N SER A 93 -41.02 -42.85 -11.57
CA SER A 93 -40.89 -43.48 -12.90
C SER A 93 -39.41 -43.62 -13.23
N SER A 94 -39.05 -44.70 -13.93
CA SER A 94 -37.70 -44.93 -14.46
C SER A 94 -37.41 -44.20 -15.77
N GLU A 95 -38.39 -43.47 -16.32
CA GLU A 95 -38.25 -42.73 -17.58
C GLU A 95 -37.71 -41.31 -17.35
N LYS A 96 -36.78 -40.88 -18.21
CA LYS A 96 -36.22 -39.52 -18.17
C LYS A 96 -37.25 -38.51 -18.68
N THR A 97 -37.94 -37.86 -17.75
CA THR A 97 -39.01 -36.87 -18.01
C THR A 97 -38.57 -35.41 -17.88
N VAL A 98 -37.35 -35.14 -17.39
CA VAL A 98 -36.81 -33.78 -17.19
C VAL A 98 -35.60 -33.53 -18.10
N PHE A 99 -35.59 -32.36 -18.73
CA PHE A 99 -34.60 -31.94 -19.73
C PHE A 99 -34.27 -30.46 -19.58
N ARG A 100 -33.04 -30.05 -19.94
CA ARG A 100 -32.58 -28.66 -19.92
C ARG A 100 -32.05 -28.25 -21.29
N ALA A 101 -32.73 -27.29 -21.92
CA ALA A 101 -32.15 -26.54 -23.03
C ALA A 101 -31.04 -25.62 -22.53
N ARG A 102 -29.89 -25.60 -23.20
CA ARG A 102 -28.81 -24.62 -23.04
C ARG A 102 -28.71 -23.79 -24.33
N PHE A 103 -28.82 -22.48 -24.21
CA PHE A 103 -28.79 -21.50 -25.32
C PHE A 103 -28.21 -20.18 -24.80
N SER A 104 -27.69 -19.32 -25.69
CA SER A 104 -27.04 -18.06 -25.33
C SER A 104 -27.63 -16.83 -26.03
N SER A 105 -28.62 -17.02 -26.89
CA SER A 105 -29.32 -15.99 -27.63
C SER A 105 -30.77 -16.40 -27.90
N ILE A 106 -31.68 -15.44 -28.02
CA ILE A 106 -33.07 -15.70 -28.43
C ILE A 106 -33.15 -15.54 -29.95
N THR A 107 -32.61 -16.54 -30.67
CA THR A 107 -32.61 -16.61 -32.14
C THR A 107 -33.08 -17.98 -32.61
N ASP A 108 -33.67 -18.05 -33.81
CA ASP A 108 -34.18 -19.30 -34.39
C ASP A 108 -33.11 -20.39 -34.43
N THR A 109 -31.88 -20.04 -34.82
CA THR A 109 -30.76 -20.98 -34.91
C THR A 109 -30.38 -21.58 -33.55
N ASP A 110 -30.21 -20.74 -32.54
CA ASP A 110 -29.73 -21.16 -31.21
C ASP A 110 -30.82 -21.92 -30.44
N ILE A 111 -32.08 -21.44 -30.51
CA ILE A 111 -33.22 -22.10 -29.88
C ILE A 111 -33.53 -23.46 -30.54
N CYS A 112 -33.46 -23.57 -31.87
CA CYS A 112 -33.60 -24.87 -32.55
C CYS A 112 -32.45 -25.82 -32.19
N ASN A 113 -31.20 -25.34 -32.19
CA ASN A 113 -30.05 -26.14 -31.80
C ASN A 113 -30.17 -26.66 -30.36
N ALA A 114 -30.55 -25.81 -29.41
CA ALA A 114 -30.78 -26.18 -28.02
C ALA A 114 -31.89 -27.25 -27.88
N MET A 115 -32.94 -27.17 -28.70
CA MET A 115 -34.00 -28.17 -28.73
C MET A 115 -33.54 -29.54 -29.29
N THR A 116 -32.55 -29.56 -30.19
CA THR A 116 -31.93 -30.82 -30.66
C THR A 116 -30.88 -31.39 -29.70
N ARG A 117 -30.38 -30.60 -28.74
CA ARG A 117 -29.27 -30.95 -27.84
C ARG A 117 -29.63 -30.73 -26.37
N LEU A 118 -30.76 -31.29 -25.96
CA LEU A 118 -31.26 -31.18 -24.59
C LEU A 118 -30.37 -31.94 -23.59
N GLY A 119 -29.80 -31.21 -22.65
CA GLY A 119 -29.02 -31.75 -21.53
C GLY A 119 -29.88 -31.99 -20.29
N GLU A 120 -29.22 -32.04 -19.14
CA GLU A 120 -29.83 -32.11 -17.80
C GLU A 120 -29.63 -30.79 -17.04
N PRO A 121 -30.50 -30.46 -16.08
CA PRO A 121 -30.28 -29.32 -15.19
C PRO A 121 -29.10 -29.63 -14.25
N ASP A 122 -28.16 -28.72 -14.13
CA ASP A 122 -27.03 -28.89 -13.22
C ASP A 122 -27.46 -28.65 -11.77
N HIS A 123 -27.19 -29.61 -10.89
CA HIS A 123 -27.54 -29.49 -9.47
C HIS A 123 -26.44 -28.80 -8.65
N ASN A 124 -25.19 -28.90 -9.09
CA ASN A 124 -24.03 -28.32 -8.41
C ASN A 124 -24.00 -26.80 -8.59
N GLU A 125 -24.27 -26.32 -9.82
CA GLU A 125 -24.52 -24.89 -10.09
C GLU A 125 -25.68 -24.34 -9.23
N ALA A 126 -26.73 -25.14 -9.02
CA ALA A 126 -27.86 -24.71 -8.18
C ALA A 126 -27.50 -24.65 -6.67
N LEU A 127 -26.69 -25.59 -6.19
CA LEU A 127 -26.23 -25.62 -4.80
C LEU A 127 -25.25 -24.49 -4.47
N SER A 128 -24.41 -24.04 -5.41
CA SER A 128 -23.55 -22.87 -5.18
C SER A 128 -24.36 -21.58 -5.06
N VAL A 129 -25.42 -21.41 -5.85
CA VAL A 129 -26.35 -20.28 -5.73
C VAL A 129 -27.10 -20.31 -4.38
N ASP A 130 -27.55 -21.48 -3.94
CA ASP A 130 -28.19 -21.64 -2.63
C ASP A 130 -27.23 -21.33 -1.47
N ALA A 131 -25.99 -21.82 -1.51
CA ALA A 131 -24.96 -21.49 -0.53
C ALA A 131 -24.67 -19.97 -0.50
N ARG A 132 -24.55 -19.32 -1.66
CA ARG A 132 -24.34 -17.87 -1.76
C ARG A 132 -25.50 -17.10 -1.12
N GLN A 133 -26.74 -17.49 -1.39
CA GLN A 133 -27.93 -16.86 -0.79
C GLN A 133 -27.96 -17.05 0.74
N GLU A 134 -27.63 -18.23 1.24
CA GLU A 134 -27.65 -18.51 2.67
C GLU A 134 -26.54 -17.82 3.45
N LEU A 135 -25.31 -17.77 2.91
CA LEU A 135 -24.19 -17.03 3.49
C LEU A 135 -24.50 -15.53 3.55
N ASP A 136 -24.92 -14.93 2.44
CA ASP A 136 -25.18 -13.50 2.35
C ASP A 136 -26.39 -13.09 3.24
N LEU A 137 -27.40 -13.96 3.38
CA LEU A 137 -28.52 -13.78 4.31
C LEU A 137 -28.08 -13.85 5.78
N ARG A 138 -27.39 -14.93 6.19
CA ARG A 138 -27.04 -15.19 7.60
C ARG A 138 -26.06 -14.16 8.12
N ILE A 139 -24.93 -13.99 7.42
CA ILE A 139 -23.86 -13.04 7.80
C ILE A 139 -24.41 -11.61 7.72
N GLY A 140 -25.09 -11.26 6.63
CA GLY A 140 -25.66 -9.93 6.43
C GLY A 140 -26.67 -9.54 7.50
N CYS A 141 -27.62 -10.43 7.83
CA CYS A 141 -28.61 -10.16 8.88
C CYS A 141 -28.01 -10.10 10.30
N ALA A 142 -27.05 -10.96 10.65
CA ALA A 142 -26.46 -10.96 11.99
C ALA A 142 -25.75 -9.62 12.30
N PHE A 143 -24.75 -9.26 11.48
CA PHE A 143 -23.99 -8.02 11.65
C PHE A 143 -24.89 -6.77 11.48
N THR A 144 -25.87 -6.79 10.56
CA THR A 144 -26.80 -5.65 10.39
C THR A 144 -27.70 -5.46 11.61
N ARG A 145 -28.43 -6.49 12.04
CA ARG A 145 -29.42 -6.36 13.11
C ARG A 145 -28.79 -5.98 14.45
N PHE A 146 -27.60 -6.52 14.74
CA PHE A 146 -26.84 -6.12 15.91
C PHE A 146 -26.54 -4.61 15.90
N GLN A 147 -25.94 -4.10 14.83
CA GLN A 147 -25.58 -2.68 14.75
C GLN A 147 -26.80 -1.75 14.70
N THR A 148 -27.83 -2.06 13.91
CA THR A 148 -29.05 -1.26 13.87
C THR A 148 -29.69 -1.15 15.26
N LYS A 149 -29.69 -2.23 16.05
CA LYS A 149 -30.21 -2.25 17.42
C LYS A 149 -29.28 -1.53 18.42
N TYR A 150 -27.96 -1.73 18.31
CA TYR A 150 -26.95 -1.11 19.19
C TYR A 150 -26.90 0.41 19.05
N PHE A 151 -27.04 0.93 17.83
CA PHE A 151 -27.04 2.36 17.53
C PHE A 151 -28.44 3.01 17.57
N GLN A 152 -29.50 2.25 17.86
CA GLN A 152 -30.89 2.73 17.75
C GLN A 152 -31.18 3.88 18.73
N GLY A 153 -31.35 5.10 18.19
CA GLY A 153 -31.60 6.30 18.99
C GLY A 153 -30.43 6.76 19.86
N LYS A 154 -29.24 6.17 19.70
CA LYS A 154 -28.04 6.49 20.51
C LYS A 154 -27.42 7.84 20.16
N TYR A 155 -27.53 8.24 18.88
CA TYR A 155 -27.00 9.51 18.36
C TYR A 155 -28.09 10.24 17.57
N GLY A 156 -28.30 11.52 17.86
CA GLY A 156 -29.42 12.30 17.32
C GLY A 156 -29.37 12.50 15.81
N ASP A 157 -28.17 12.59 15.23
CA ASP A 157 -27.95 12.83 13.81
C ASP A 157 -27.73 11.53 13.01
N LEU A 158 -27.99 10.35 13.61
CA LEU A 158 -27.78 9.03 13.00
C LEU A 158 -29.08 8.26 12.77
N ASP A 159 -29.49 8.12 11.50
CA ASP A 159 -30.49 7.11 11.14
C ASP A 159 -29.86 5.71 11.14
N SER A 160 -29.93 5.07 12.30
CA SER A 160 -29.51 3.68 12.53
C SER A 160 -30.12 2.64 11.56
N SER A 161 -31.26 2.94 10.92
CA SER A 161 -31.89 2.02 9.95
C SER A 161 -31.15 1.94 8.62
N LEU A 162 -30.29 2.94 8.32
CA LEU A 162 -29.41 2.94 7.16
C LEU A 162 -28.19 2.04 7.34
N ILE A 163 -27.83 1.66 8.58
CA ILE A 163 -26.68 0.81 8.88
C ILE A 163 -26.95 -0.62 8.39
N SER A 164 -25.99 -1.21 7.69
CA SER A 164 -26.02 -2.62 7.26
C SER A 164 -24.63 -3.14 6.92
N PHE A 165 -24.44 -4.43 7.13
CA PHE A 165 -23.26 -5.19 6.71
C PHE A 165 -23.66 -6.20 5.63
N GLY A 166 -22.71 -6.52 4.76
CA GLY A 166 -22.84 -7.64 3.83
C GLY A 166 -21.46 -8.06 3.31
N PRO A 167 -21.15 -9.37 3.24
CA PRO A 167 -19.79 -9.86 3.05
C PRO A 167 -19.13 -9.45 1.71
N CYS A 168 -19.90 -9.05 0.69
CA CYS A 168 -19.37 -8.41 -0.52
C CYS A 168 -19.56 -6.88 -0.55
N GLN A 169 -20.60 -6.33 0.10
CA GLN A 169 -20.87 -4.88 0.06
C GLN A 169 -19.83 -4.09 0.87
N THR A 170 -19.38 -4.63 2.02
CA THR A 170 -18.42 -3.96 2.89
C THR A 170 -17.03 -3.83 2.24
N PRO A 171 -16.46 -4.87 1.59
CA PRO A 171 -15.24 -4.70 0.79
C PRO A 171 -15.41 -3.80 -0.44
N THR A 172 -16.58 -3.83 -1.09
CA THR A 172 -16.89 -2.94 -2.22
C THR A 172 -16.86 -1.46 -1.80
N LEU A 173 -17.41 -1.14 -0.62
CA LEU A 173 -17.29 0.17 0.01
C LEU A 173 -15.85 0.47 0.47
N GLY A 174 -15.15 -0.55 0.96
CA GLY A 174 -13.75 -0.49 1.40
C GLY A 174 -12.82 0.12 0.35
N PHE A 175 -12.94 -0.27 -0.92
CA PHE A 175 -12.17 0.34 -2.01
C PHE A 175 -12.42 1.85 -2.17
N CYS A 176 -13.67 2.30 -2.01
CA CYS A 176 -14.03 3.73 -2.12
C CYS A 176 -13.46 4.55 -0.96
N VAL A 177 -13.48 4.00 0.27
CA VAL A 177 -12.90 4.64 1.45
C VAL A 177 -11.37 4.60 1.41
N GLU A 178 -10.75 3.51 0.98
CA GLU A 178 -9.29 3.43 0.79
C GLU A 178 -8.79 4.45 -0.25
N ARG A 179 -9.58 4.73 -1.30
CA ARG A 179 -9.31 5.85 -2.22
C ARG A 179 -9.50 7.21 -1.53
N HIS A 180 -10.54 7.41 -0.73
CA HIS A 180 -10.73 8.65 0.04
C HIS A 180 -9.54 8.92 0.98
N ASP A 181 -9.07 7.92 1.73
CA ASP A 181 -7.94 8.06 2.66
C ASP A 181 -6.64 8.39 1.94
N LYS A 182 -6.40 7.78 0.77
CA LYS A 182 -5.29 8.13 -0.13
C LYS A 182 -5.36 9.57 -0.65
N ILE A 183 -6.55 10.15 -0.75
CA ILE A 183 -6.74 11.58 -1.12
C ILE A 183 -6.48 12.48 0.11
N GLN A 184 -7.04 12.15 1.28
CA GLN A 184 -6.89 12.97 2.49
C GLN A 184 -5.44 12.99 3.03
N SER A 185 -4.71 11.89 2.86
CA SER A 185 -3.30 11.76 3.30
C SER A 185 -2.28 12.27 2.28
N PHE A 186 -2.70 12.61 1.07
CA PHE A 186 -1.81 13.03 -0.01
C PHE A 186 -1.17 14.39 0.28
N LYS A 187 0.14 14.50 0.05
CA LYS A 187 0.90 15.75 0.14
C LYS A 187 1.43 16.10 -1.25
N PRO A 188 0.97 17.20 -1.87
CA PRO A 188 1.51 17.65 -3.15
C PRO A 188 2.99 18.02 -3.03
N GLU A 189 3.82 17.40 -3.87
CA GLU A 189 5.23 17.74 -4.03
C GLU A 189 5.41 18.60 -5.29
N THR A 190 6.21 19.65 -5.17
CA THR A 190 6.58 20.50 -6.32
C THR A 190 7.62 19.77 -7.17
N TYR A 191 7.44 19.80 -8.49
CA TYR A 191 8.39 19.30 -9.46
C TYR A 191 8.52 20.26 -10.64
N TRP A 192 9.69 20.25 -11.27
CA TRP A 192 10.01 21.08 -12.41
C TRP A 192 10.16 20.23 -13.68
N VAL A 193 9.62 20.74 -14.78
CA VAL A 193 9.72 20.15 -16.12
C VAL A 193 10.39 21.16 -17.04
N LEU A 194 11.56 20.83 -17.56
CA LEU A 194 12.20 21.61 -18.60
C LEU A 194 11.41 21.42 -19.92
N GLN A 195 11.15 22.50 -20.64
CA GLN A 195 10.53 22.47 -21.97
C GLN A 195 11.30 23.37 -22.91
N ALA A 196 11.66 22.82 -24.07
CA ALA A 196 12.25 23.55 -25.17
C ALA A 196 11.26 23.68 -26.32
N LYS A 197 11.36 24.76 -27.09
CA LYS A 197 10.75 24.91 -28.41
C LYS A 197 11.82 25.14 -29.45
N VAL A 198 11.70 24.47 -30.59
CA VAL A 198 12.58 24.64 -31.75
C VAL A 198 11.78 25.07 -32.96
N ASN A 199 12.29 26.06 -33.70
CA ASN A 199 11.66 26.58 -34.90
C ASN A 199 12.14 25.78 -36.12
N THR A 200 11.18 25.33 -36.92
CA THR A 200 11.41 24.60 -38.18
C THR A 200 11.47 25.55 -39.37
N ASP A 201 11.97 25.08 -40.52
CA ASP A 201 12.11 25.83 -41.79
C ASP A 201 10.79 26.29 -42.43
N LYS A 202 9.67 26.13 -41.72
CA LYS A 202 8.30 26.54 -42.09
C LYS A 202 7.68 27.48 -41.06
N ASP A 203 8.52 28.16 -40.27
CA ASP A 203 8.17 29.06 -39.15
C ASP A 203 7.28 28.44 -38.06
N LYS A 204 7.21 27.10 -37.99
CA LYS A 204 6.48 26.37 -36.95
C LYS A 204 7.40 26.01 -35.79
N SER A 205 7.00 26.40 -34.57
CA SER A 205 7.65 25.97 -33.33
C SER A 205 7.16 24.59 -32.89
N LEU A 206 8.04 23.59 -32.90
CA LEU A 206 7.82 22.31 -32.22
C LEU A 206 8.05 22.47 -30.72
N LEU A 207 7.15 21.94 -29.89
CA LEU A 207 7.42 21.69 -28.48
C LEU A 207 8.22 20.39 -28.34
N LEU A 208 9.23 20.38 -27.48
CA LEU A 208 10.03 19.19 -27.16
C LEU A 208 9.83 18.80 -25.69
N ASP A 209 9.58 17.51 -25.47
CA ASP A 209 9.50 16.89 -24.15
C ASP A 209 10.90 16.50 -23.67
N TRP A 210 11.24 16.85 -22.43
CA TRP A 210 12.54 16.56 -21.84
C TRP A 210 12.69 15.08 -21.47
N ASP A 211 13.81 14.47 -21.84
CA ASP A 211 14.04 13.02 -21.70
C ASP A 211 13.99 12.55 -20.23
N ARG A 212 14.44 13.40 -19.29
CA ARG A 212 14.35 13.14 -17.83
C ARG A 212 12.93 13.26 -17.27
N VAL A 213 11.96 13.73 -18.06
CA VAL A 213 10.54 13.98 -17.73
C VAL A 213 10.30 15.04 -16.65
N ARG A 214 10.88 14.90 -15.44
CA ARG A 214 10.73 15.85 -14.31
C ARG A 214 11.86 15.72 -13.29
N VAL A 215 12.06 16.76 -12.50
CA VAL A 215 12.95 16.76 -11.32
C VAL A 215 12.22 17.38 -10.12
N PHE A 216 12.42 16.80 -8.93
CA PHE A 216 11.79 17.25 -7.66
C PHE A 216 12.68 18.16 -6.81
N ASP A 217 13.88 18.50 -7.29
CA ASP A 217 14.82 19.41 -6.66
C ASP A 217 14.95 20.72 -7.44
N ARG A 218 14.87 21.86 -6.74
CA ARG A 218 14.85 23.19 -7.35
C ARG A 218 16.22 23.62 -7.89
N GLU A 219 17.30 23.27 -7.21
CA GLU A 219 18.67 23.66 -7.57
C GLU A 219 19.14 22.87 -8.80
N ILE A 220 18.87 21.57 -8.82
CA ILE A 220 19.13 20.68 -9.96
C ILE A 220 18.28 21.11 -11.17
N ALA A 221 17.00 21.45 -10.98
CA ALA A 221 16.16 21.94 -12.07
C ALA A 221 16.67 23.29 -12.62
N GLN A 222 17.08 24.22 -11.74
CA GLN A 222 17.67 25.50 -12.13
C GLN A 222 19.05 25.32 -12.82
N MET A 223 19.84 24.32 -12.43
CA MET A 223 21.07 23.92 -13.11
C MET A 223 20.79 23.47 -14.55
N PHE A 224 19.82 22.55 -14.75
CA PHE A 224 19.44 22.10 -16.10
C PHE A 224 18.91 23.24 -16.97
N LEU A 225 18.12 24.16 -16.40
CA LEU A 225 17.71 25.38 -17.10
C LEU A 225 18.93 26.25 -17.47
N ASN A 226 19.86 26.49 -16.54
CA ASN A 226 21.04 27.33 -16.80
C ASN A 226 21.95 26.76 -17.90
N MET A 227 22.09 25.42 -17.98
CA MET A 227 22.89 24.74 -19.02
C MET A 227 22.23 24.71 -20.41
N THR A 228 20.92 24.98 -20.52
CA THR A 228 20.17 24.88 -21.78
C THR A 228 19.65 26.22 -22.29
N LYS A 229 19.45 27.20 -21.40
CA LYS A 229 18.80 28.50 -21.69
C LYS A 229 19.63 29.48 -22.53
N LEU A 230 20.95 29.28 -22.61
CA LEU A 230 21.85 30.08 -23.46
C LEU A 230 22.08 29.46 -24.84
N GLU A 231 21.72 28.18 -25.01
CA GLU A 231 21.88 27.46 -26.27
C GLU A 231 20.88 27.96 -27.31
N LYS A 232 21.38 28.22 -28.52
CA LYS A 232 20.58 28.70 -29.66
C LYS A 232 20.26 27.61 -30.67
N GLU A 233 20.89 26.45 -30.54
CA GLU A 233 20.91 25.38 -31.54
C GLU A 233 20.50 24.06 -30.89
N ALA A 234 19.53 23.39 -31.51
CA ALA A 234 19.08 22.06 -31.15
C ALA A 234 19.50 21.09 -32.25
N ARG A 235 20.46 20.22 -31.95
CA ARG A 235 21.01 19.28 -32.93
C ARG A 235 20.22 17.98 -32.93
N VAL A 236 19.80 17.52 -34.10
CA VAL A 236 19.13 16.22 -34.27
C VAL A 236 20.16 15.10 -34.07
N GLU A 237 20.05 14.39 -32.95
CA GLU A 237 20.96 13.30 -32.59
C GLU A 237 20.49 11.94 -33.12
N ALA A 238 19.17 11.73 -33.18
CA ALA A 238 18.58 10.54 -33.75
C ALA A 238 17.19 10.85 -34.33
N THR A 239 16.83 10.17 -35.41
CA THR A 239 15.46 10.09 -35.91
C THR A 239 15.05 8.62 -35.95
N SER A 240 13.80 8.34 -35.60
CA SER A 240 13.24 7.00 -35.75
C SER A 240 11.81 7.06 -36.26
N ARG A 241 11.49 6.13 -37.15
CA ARG A 241 10.13 5.91 -37.68
C ARG A 241 9.86 4.41 -37.56
N LYS A 242 8.85 4.03 -36.78
CA LYS A 242 8.48 2.63 -36.54
C LYS A 242 6.99 2.48 -36.78
N GLU A 243 6.59 1.56 -37.67
CA GLU A 243 5.19 1.16 -37.77
C GLU A 243 4.77 0.50 -36.45
N LYS A 244 3.62 0.90 -35.92
CA LYS A 244 2.99 0.32 -34.75
C LYS A 244 1.52 0.06 -35.05
N ALA A 245 0.96 -0.98 -34.44
CA ALA A 245 -0.45 -1.26 -34.48
C ALA A 245 -1.08 -0.92 -33.13
N LYS A 246 -2.10 -0.06 -33.11
CA LYS A 246 -3.06 -0.03 -32.01
C LYS A 246 -4.03 -1.18 -32.25
N GLN A 247 -3.95 -2.19 -31.39
CA GLN A 247 -4.75 -3.39 -31.49
C GLN A 247 -6.24 -3.10 -31.29
N ARG A 248 -7.10 -3.77 -32.05
CA ARG A 248 -8.55 -3.83 -31.85
C ARG A 248 -8.89 -4.46 -30.50
N PRO A 249 -10.09 -4.17 -29.94
CA PRO A 249 -10.49 -4.72 -28.66
C PRO A 249 -10.62 -6.26 -28.68
N LEU A 250 -10.61 -6.85 -27.47
CA LEU A 250 -11.10 -8.21 -27.24
C LEU A 250 -12.62 -8.27 -27.42
N ALA A 251 -13.18 -9.48 -27.53
CA ALA A 251 -14.63 -9.65 -27.52
C ALA A 251 -15.24 -9.12 -26.21
N LEU A 252 -16.46 -8.59 -26.28
CA LEU A 252 -17.08 -7.87 -25.16
C LEU A 252 -17.60 -8.86 -24.10
N ASN A 253 -17.11 -8.76 -22.87
CA ASN A 253 -17.68 -9.44 -21.70
C ASN A 253 -18.52 -8.45 -20.86
N THR A 254 -19.17 -8.95 -19.81
CA THR A 254 -19.99 -8.13 -18.92
C THR A 254 -19.21 -6.99 -18.27
N VAL A 255 -18.00 -7.25 -17.78
CA VAL A 255 -17.20 -6.26 -17.05
C VAL A 255 -16.88 -5.06 -17.94
N GLU A 256 -16.40 -5.30 -19.16
CA GLU A 256 -16.05 -4.21 -20.08
C GLU A 256 -17.30 -3.46 -20.59
N MET A 257 -18.42 -4.17 -20.80
CA MET A 257 -19.71 -3.55 -21.09
C MET A 257 -20.14 -2.58 -19.96
N LEU A 258 -20.04 -3.01 -18.69
CA LEU A 258 -20.43 -2.18 -17.55
C LEU A 258 -19.48 -0.98 -17.34
N ARG A 259 -18.17 -1.16 -17.54
CA ARG A 259 -17.18 -0.05 -17.52
C ARG A 259 -17.55 1.04 -18.50
N VAL A 260 -17.72 0.69 -19.79
CA VAL A 260 -17.96 1.67 -20.86
C VAL A 260 -19.38 2.25 -20.79
N ALA A 261 -20.37 1.47 -20.36
CA ALA A 261 -21.71 1.98 -20.10
C ALA A 261 -21.70 3.08 -19.01
N SER A 262 -20.87 2.94 -17.97
CA SER A 262 -20.66 4.00 -16.98
C SER A 262 -19.84 5.17 -17.54
N SER A 263 -18.62 4.92 -18.01
CA SER A 263 -17.65 5.98 -18.32
C SER A 263 -17.96 6.76 -19.60
N ALA A 264 -18.61 6.15 -20.59
CA ALA A 264 -18.92 6.78 -21.87
C ALA A 264 -20.43 7.02 -22.06
N LEU A 265 -21.30 6.13 -21.57
CA LEU A 265 -22.75 6.29 -21.71
C LEU A 265 -23.45 6.89 -20.47
N GLY A 266 -22.74 7.07 -19.36
CA GLY A 266 -23.29 7.67 -18.14
C GLY A 266 -24.28 6.78 -17.37
N MET A 267 -24.39 5.49 -17.73
CA MET A 267 -25.31 4.52 -17.13
C MET A 267 -24.69 3.87 -15.89
N GLY A 268 -25.40 3.88 -14.75
CA GLY A 268 -24.97 3.10 -13.58
C GLY A 268 -25.00 1.60 -13.87
N PRO A 269 -24.11 0.77 -13.27
CA PRO A 269 -23.94 -0.63 -13.67
C PRO A 269 -25.22 -1.48 -13.64
N GLN A 270 -26.08 -1.27 -12.64
CA GLN A 270 -27.36 -1.96 -12.54
C GLN A 270 -28.34 -1.59 -13.67
N HIS A 271 -28.37 -0.32 -14.10
CA HIS A 271 -29.20 0.16 -15.21
C HIS A 271 -28.70 -0.33 -16.57
N ALA A 272 -27.38 -0.38 -16.73
CA ALA A 272 -26.73 -0.97 -17.90
C ALA A 272 -27.07 -2.47 -18.02
N MET A 273 -26.95 -3.24 -16.92
CA MET A 273 -27.32 -4.66 -16.89
C MET A 273 -28.80 -4.89 -17.22
N GLN A 274 -29.72 -4.17 -16.57
CA GLN A 274 -31.16 -4.27 -16.85
C GLN A 274 -31.54 -3.88 -18.28
N THR A 275 -30.80 -2.96 -18.90
CA THR A 275 -30.97 -2.58 -20.30
C THR A 275 -30.42 -3.65 -21.25
N ALA A 276 -29.28 -4.26 -20.93
CA ALA A 276 -28.74 -5.39 -21.69
C ALA A 276 -29.65 -6.63 -21.59
N GLU A 277 -30.17 -6.96 -20.41
CA GLU A 277 -31.13 -8.06 -20.19
C GLU A 277 -32.41 -7.85 -21.02
N ARG A 278 -32.88 -6.61 -21.16
CA ARG A 278 -34.00 -6.25 -22.04
C ARG A 278 -33.67 -6.46 -23.52
N LEU A 279 -32.50 -6.04 -23.98
CA LEU A 279 -32.03 -6.26 -25.36
C LEU A 279 -31.90 -7.76 -25.70
N TYR A 280 -31.37 -8.56 -24.77
CA TYR A 280 -31.31 -10.03 -24.89
C TYR A 280 -32.70 -10.67 -24.94
N THR A 281 -33.60 -10.27 -24.03
CA THR A 281 -34.99 -10.77 -23.98
C THR A 281 -35.77 -10.46 -25.26
N GLN A 282 -35.41 -9.39 -25.97
CA GLN A 282 -35.97 -9.01 -27.26
C GLN A 282 -35.28 -9.67 -28.47
N GLY A 283 -34.20 -10.42 -28.27
CA GLY A 283 -33.42 -11.09 -29.32
C GLY A 283 -32.41 -10.21 -30.07
N TYR A 284 -32.09 -9.01 -29.56
CA TYR A 284 -31.12 -8.11 -30.21
C TYR A 284 -29.66 -8.45 -29.89
N ILE A 285 -29.36 -9.05 -28.73
CA ILE A 285 -28.00 -9.43 -28.32
C ILE A 285 -27.94 -10.85 -27.71
N SER A 286 -26.74 -11.41 -27.59
CA SER A 286 -26.46 -12.61 -26.77
C SER A 286 -26.52 -12.29 -25.27
N TYR A 287 -26.46 -13.32 -24.43
CA TYR A 287 -26.68 -13.20 -22.99
C TYR A 287 -25.65 -12.25 -22.33
N PRO A 288 -26.08 -11.19 -21.63
CA PRO A 288 -25.20 -10.09 -21.21
C PRO A 288 -24.47 -10.33 -19.88
N ARG A 289 -24.59 -11.55 -19.33
CA ARG A 289 -23.89 -12.04 -18.14
C ARG A 289 -22.92 -13.13 -18.59
N THR A 290 -21.71 -12.71 -18.92
CA THR A 290 -20.63 -13.60 -19.33
C THR A 290 -19.27 -12.99 -19.01
N GLU A 291 -18.32 -13.83 -18.60
CA GLU A 291 -16.93 -13.46 -18.36
C GLU A 291 -16.05 -13.69 -19.61
N THR A 292 -16.54 -14.52 -20.56
CA THR A 292 -15.86 -14.91 -21.80
C THR A 292 -15.58 -13.73 -22.75
N THR A 293 -14.34 -13.68 -23.23
CA THR A 293 -13.81 -12.72 -24.21
C THR A 293 -13.31 -13.41 -25.49
N HIS A 294 -13.70 -14.68 -25.69
CA HIS A 294 -13.32 -15.54 -26.81
C HIS A 294 -14.56 -15.98 -27.61
N TYR A 295 -14.59 -15.76 -28.92
CA TYR A 295 -15.65 -16.32 -29.76
C TYR A 295 -15.38 -17.82 -30.00
N PRO A 296 -16.34 -18.72 -29.78
CA PRO A 296 -16.14 -20.13 -30.06
C PRO A 296 -16.06 -20.39 -31.57
N GLU A 297 -15.26 -21.38 -31.97
CA GLU A 297 -14.93 -21.68 -33.39
C GLU A 297 -16.15 -22.04 -34.27
N ASN A 298 -17.32 -22.31 -33.67
CA ASN A 298 -18.57 -22.61 -34.34
C ASN A 298 -19.51 -21.39 -34.53
N PHE A 299 -19.12 -20.19 -34.09
CA PHE A 299 -19.93 -18.98 -34.16
C PHE A 299 -19.89 -18.36 -35.56
N ASP A 300 -21.04 -18.16 -36.23
CA ASP A 300 -21.09 -17.48 -37.55
C ASP A 300 -20.96 -15.96 -37.39
N LEU A 301 -19.72 -15.51 -37.16
CA LEU A 301 -19.31 -14.11 -37.14
C LEU A 301 -19.73 -13.37 -38.43
N LYS A 302 -19.73 -14.06 -39.59
CA LYS A 302 -20.13 -13.48 -40.87
C LYS A 302 -21.66 -13.33 -40.97
N GLY A 303 -22.42 -14.22 -40.34
CA GLY A 303 -23.87 -14.14 -40.15
C GLY A 303 -24.27 -12.90 -39.37
N SER A 304 -23.78 -12.77 -38.12
CA SER A 304 -24.05 -11.60 -37.28
C SER A 304 -23.59 -10.29 -37.93
N LEU A 305 -22.44 -10.29 -38.61
CA LEU A 305 -21.95 -9.11 -39.34
C LEU A 305 -22.84 -8.73 -40.53
N ARG A 306 -23.34 -9.69 -41.32
CA ARG A 306 -24.26 -9.43 -42.46
C ARG A 306 -25.53 -8.70 -42.02
N GLN A 307 -26.10 -9.02 -40.86
CA GLN A 307 -27.30 -8.34 -40.35
C GLN A 307 -27.11 -6.82 -40.23
N GLN A 308 -25.90 -6.40 -39.85
CA GLN A 308 -25.55 -5.01 -39.59
C GLN A 308 -25.23 -4.20 -40.86
N ALA A 309 -25.18 -4.85 -42.03
CA ALA A 309 -24.76 -4.24 -43.30
C ALA A 309 -25.72 -3.18 -43.87
N ASN A 310 -26.91 -3.03 -43.30
CA ASN A 310 -27.95 -2.09 -43.76
C ASN A 310 -28.15 -0.87 -42.83
N HIS A 311 -27.50 -0.81 -41.66
CA HIS A 311 -27.72 0.31 -40.73
C HIS A 311 -26.91 1.55 -41.14
N PRO A 312 -27.52 2.75 -41.29
CA PRO A 312 -26.85 3.92 -41.89
C PRO A 312 -25.50 4.33 -41.28
N TYR A 313 -25.31 4.11 -39.97
CA TYR A 313 -24.09 4.53 -39.27
C TYR A 313 -22.84 3.67 -39.55
N TRP A 314 -23.00 2.47 -40.13
CA TRP A 314 -21.88 1.54 -40.34
C TRP A 314 -22.04 0.60 -41.55
N ALA A 315 -23.12 0.74 -42.32
CA ALA A 315 -23.42 -0.06 -43.51
C ALA A 315 -22.21 -0.20 -44.45
N ASP A 316 -21.52 0.91 -44.75
CA ASP A 316 -20.45 0.90 -45.75
C ASP A 316 -19.15 0.28 -45.23
N THR A 317 -18.78 0.53 -43.96
CA THR A 317 -17.68 -0.17 -43.28
C THR A 317 -17.95 -1.68 -43.23
N VAL A 318 -19.17 -2.09 -42.91
CA VAL A 318 -19.58 -3.50 -42.83
C VAL A 318 -19.59 -4.17 -44.21
N LYS A 319 -20.15 -3.53 -45.25
CA LYS A 319 -20.11 -4.03 -46.64
C LYS A 319 -18.68 -4.21 -47.13
N ARG A 320 -17.79 -3.25 -46.83
CA ARG A 320 -16.37 -3.31 -47.19
C ARG A 320 -15.69 -4.50 -46.53
N LEU A 321 -15.83 -4.66 -45.21
CA LEU A 321 -15.26 -5.77 -44.44
C LEU A 321 -15.82 -7.15 -44.87
N LEU A 322 -17.08 -7.22 -45.31
CA LEU A 322 -17.67 -8.45 -45.86
C LEU A 322 -17.11 -8.86 -47.23
N ALA A 323 -16.61 -7.89 -48.01
CA ALA A 323 -16.00 -8.06 -49.33
C ALA A 323 -14.47 -8.28 -49.27
N GLU A 324 -13.76 -7.52 -48.44
CA GLU A 324 -12.33 -7.71 -48.15
C GLU A 324 -12.09 -9.04 -47.41
N GLY A 325 -13.05 -9.45 -46.58
CA GLY A 325 -12.98 -10.62 -45.71
C GLY A 325 -12.82 -10.22 -44.25
N ILE A 326 -13.56 -10.87 -43.35
CA ILE A 326 -13.48 -10.56 -41.92
C ILE A 326 -12.09 -10.93 -41.39
N ASN A 327 -11.52 -10.05 -40.57
CA ASN A 327 -10.33 -10.38 -39.81
C ASN A 327 -10.69 -11.43 -38.75
N ARG A 328 -9.77 -12.36 -38.45
CA ARG A 328 -9.98 -13.26 -37.31
C ARG A 328 -10.03 -12.42 -36.04
N PRO A 329 -11.01 -12.61 -35.14
CA PRO A 329 -11.06 -11.88 -33.88
C PRO A 329 -9.84 -12.21 -33.01
N ARG A 330 -9.53 -11.32 -32.08
CA ARG A 330 -8.41 -11.53 -31.15
C ARG A 330 -8.76 -12.64 -30.16
N LYS A 331 -7.84 -13.61 -29.97
CA LYS A 331 -8.01 -14.65 -28.95
C LYS A 331 -8.04 -14.02 -27.55
N GLY A 332 -9.18 -14.15 -26.87
CA GLY A 332 -9.36 -13.84 -25.45
C GLY A 332 -9.38 -15.08 -24.57
N HIS A 333 -10.00 -14.95 -23.40
CA HIS A 333 -10.29 -16.04 -22.46
C HIS A 333 -11.68 -16.63 -22.73
N ASP A 334 -11.81 -17.94 -22.56
CA ASP A 334 -13.07 -18.70 -22.62
C ASP A 334 -13.31 -19.27 -21.22
N ALA A 335 -14.42 -18.85 -20.60
CA ALA A 335 -14.84 -19.27 -19.26
C ALA A 335 -15.80 -20.48 -19.30
N GLY A 336 -16.21 -20.94 -20.49
CA GLY A 336 -17.13 -22.06 -20.66
C GLY A 336 -18.60 -21.76 -20.36
N ASP A 337 -18.95 -20.48 -20.15
CA ASP A 337 -20.28 -20.00 -19.78
C ASP A 337 -21.17 -19.72 -21.00
N HIS A 338 -20.83 -18.69 -21.78
CA HIS A 338 -21.57 -18.20 -22.93
C HIS A 338 -20.61 -17.56 -23.96
N PRO A 339 -20.98 -17.43 -25.24
CA PRO A 339 -20.26 -16.59 -26.17
C PRO A 339 -20.27 -15.12 -25.72
N PRO A 340 -19.29 -14.30 -26.14
CA PRO A 340 -19.23 -12.88 -25.82
C PRO A 340 -20.50 -12.11 -26.21
N ILE A 341 -20.66 -10.91 -25.66
CA ILE A 341 -21.81 -10.04 -25.88
C ILE A 341 -21.76 -9.49 -27.32
N THR A 342 -22.66 -9.99 -28.18
CA THR A 342 -22.74 -9.73 -29.62
C THR A 342 -24.13 -9.31 -30.06
N PRO A 343 -24.26 -8.48 -31.11
CA PRO A 343 -25.54 -8.27 -31.78
C PRO A 343 -25.99 -9.54 -32.51
N MET A 344 -27.25 -9.93 -32.28
CA MET A 344 -27.90 -11.14 -32.80
C MET A 344 -29.09 -10.86 -33.73
N ARG A 345 -29.56 -9.61 -33.74
CA ARG A 345 -30.47 -9.04 -34.74
C ARG A 345 -30.09 -7.58 -34.98
N SER A 346 -30.28 -7.08 -36.19
CA SER A 346 -30.23 -5.63 -36.49
C SER A 346 -31.30 -4.85 -35.72
N ALA A 347 -31.00 -3.61 -35.35
CA ALA A 347 -31.94 -2.66 -34.76
C ALA A 347 -31.72 -1.25 -35.33
N THR A 348 -32.70 -0.37 -35.13
CA THR A 348 -32.59 1.08 -35.35
C THR A 348 -32.91 1.86 -34.07
N GLU A 349 -32.48 3.13 -34.02
CA GLU A 349 -32.80 4.02 -32.89
C GLU A 349 -34.31 4.18 -32.66
N ALA A 350 -35.11 4.15 -33.73
CA ALA A 350 -36.56 4.25 -33.67
C ALA A 350 -37.26 3.02 -33.06
N GLU A 351 -36.63 1.83 -33.12
CA GLU A 351 -37.15 0.61 -32.49
C GLU A 351 -36.83 0.55 -30.99
N LEU A 352 -35.61 0.95 -30.61
CA LEU A 352 -35.08 0.75 -29.26
C LEU A 352 -35.28 1.96 -28.35
N GLY A 353 -34.99 3.17 -28.86
CA GLY A 353 -35.04 4.42 -28.11
C GLY A 353 -33.99 4.56 -27.00
N GLY A 354 -33.61 5.81 -26.73
CA GLY A 354 -32.85 6.23 -25.54
C GLY A 354 -31.68 5.30 -25.17
N ASP A 355 -31.64 4.86 -23.92
CA ASP A 355 -30.54 4.04 -23.39
C ASP A 355 -30.46 2.63 -24.01
N ALA A 356 -31.57 2.07 -24.49
CA ALA A 356 -31.54 0.78 -25.18
C ALA A 356 -30.81 0.89 -26.52
N TRP A 357 -31.07 1.97 -27.28
CA TRP A 357 -30.32 2.27 -28.50
C TRP A 357 -28.83 2.52 -28.18
N ARG A 358 -28.53 3.42 -27.24
CA ARG A 358 -27.15 3.82 -26.90
C ARG A 358 -26.26 2.64 -26.50
N LEU A 359 -26.80 1.67 -25.75
CA LEU A 359 -26.07 0.46 -25.38
C LEU A 359 -25.95 -0.53 -26.54
N TYR A 360 -27.02 -0.74 -27.32
CA TYR A 360 -26.98 -1.59 -28.52
C TYR A 360 -25.99 -1.08 -29.58
N GLU A 361 -25.93 0.23 -29.81
CA GLU A 361 -24.98 0.87 -30.72
C GLU A 361 -23.53 0.61 -30.27
N TYR A 362 -23.23 0.76 -28.98
CA TYR A 362 -21.90 0.44 -28.45
C TYR A 362 -21.55 -1.04 -28.65
N ILE A 363 -22.42 -1.98 -28.26
CA ILE A 363 -22.22 -3.42 -28.44
C ILE A 363 -21.98 -3.75 -29.93
N THR A 364 -22.76 -3.15 -30.83
CA THR A 364 -22.65 -3.38 -32.28
C THR A 364 -21.35 -2.83 -32.87
N ARG A 365 -20.98 -1.59 -32.54
CA ARG A 365 -19.70 -0.99 -32.96
C ARG A 365 -18.50 -1.75 -32.43
N HIS A 366 -18.55 -2.20 -31.18
CA HIS A 366 -17.51 -3.01 -30.54
C HIS A 366 -17.39 -4.37 -31.22
N PHE A 367 -18.50 -5.07 -31.48
CA PHE A 367 -18.48 -6.32 -32.25
C PHE A 367 -17.82 -6.15 -33.62
N ILE A 368 -18.26 -5.17 -34.42
CA ILE A 368 -17.67 -4.89 -35.74
C ILE A 368 -16.16 -4.58 -35.62
N ALA A 369 -15.74 -3.87 -34.57
CA ALA A 369 -14.33 -3.59 -34.31
C ALA A 369 -13.49 -4.86 -34.03
N THR A 370 -14.02 -5.87 -33.31
CA THR A 370 -13.26 -7.11 -33.02
C THR A 370 -12.94 -7.93 -34.27
N VAL A 371 -13.82 -7.89 -35.28
CA VAL A 371 -13.66 -8.57 -36.59
C VAL A 371 -13.06 -7.65 -37.67
N SER A 372 -12.73 -6.40 -37.32
CA SER A 372 -12.00 -5.46 -38.19
C SER A 372 -10.48 -5.66 -38.11
N HIS A 373 -9.72 -4.96 -38.97
CA HIS A 373 -8.27 -4.89 -38.86
C HIS A 373 -7.79 -3.92 -37.78
N ASP A 374 -6.57 -4.14 -37.26
CA ASP A 374 -5.92 -3.26 -36.30
C ASP A 374 -5.60 -1.88 -36.91
N CYS A 375 -5.57 -0.84 -36.08
CA CYS A 375 -5.24 0.52 -36.52
C CYS A 375 -3.72 0.64 -36.69
N LYS A 376 -3.23 0.79 -37.93
CA LYS A 376 -1.80 0.94 -38.22
C LYS A 376 -1.43 2.41 -38.25
N TYR A 377 -0.37 2.77 -37.53
CA TYR A 377 0.16 4.13 -37.51
C TYR A 377 1.69 4.13 -37.49
N LEU A 378 2.29 5.15 -38.12
CA LEU A 378 3.72 5.40 -38.04
C LEU A 378 4.00 6.22 -36.78
N GLN A 379 4.69 5.63 -35.81
CA GLN A 379 5.29 6.39 -34.71
C GLN A 379 6.60 7.00 -35.22
N SER A 380 6.62 8.32 -35.39
CA SER A 380 7.84 9.09 -35.59
C SER A 380 8.30 9.66 -34.25
N THR A 381 9.60 9.62 -33.99
CA THR A 381 10.24 10.26 -32.83
C THR A 381 11.57 10.85 -33.26
N ILE A 382 11.80 12.13 -32.94
CA ILE A 382 13.04 12.87 -33.19
C ILE A 382 13.67 13.20 -31.84
N SER A 383 14.95 12.87 -31.67
CA SER A 383 15.74 13.21 -30.48
C SER A 383 16.64 14.40 -30.79
N PHE A 384 16.52 15.45 -29.98
CA PHE A 384 17.32 16.67 -30.05
C PHE A 384 18.25 16.75 -28.85
N ARG A 385 19.48 17.22 -29.08
CA ARG A 385 20.41 17.63 -28.02
C ARG A 385 20.48 19.16 -27.97
N ILE A 386 20.33 19.72 -26.78
CA ILE A 386 20.45 21.16 -26.49
C ILE A 386 21.46 21.28 -25.33
N GLY A 387 22.66 21.76 -25.62
CA GLY A 387 23.79 21.70 -24.67
C GLY A 387 24.06 20.25 -24.23
N PRO A 388 24.09 19.95 -22.92
CA PRO A 388 24.25 18.59 -22.42
C PRO A 388 22.96 17.75 -22.40
N GLU A 389 21.78 18.37 -22.55
CA GLU A 389 20.49 17.73 -22.29
C GLU A 389 19.81 17.16 -23.54
N LEU A 390 19.08 16.05 -23.33
CA LEU A 390 18.28 15.37 -24.34
C LEU A 390 16.80 15.76 -24.23
N PHE A 391 16.20 15.99 -25.39
CA PHE A 391 14.78 16.20 -25.56
C PHE A 391 14.27 15.33 -26.71
N THR A 392 12.99 15.02 -26.73
CA THR A 392 12.34 14.34 -27.85
C THR A 392 11.08 15.09 -28.29
N CYS A 393 10.69 14.94 -29.54
CA CYS A 393 9.28 15.09 -29.91
C CYS A 393 8.82 13.82 -30.61
N SER A 394 7.57 13.43 -30.37
CA SER A 394 6.94 12.24 -30.93
C SER A 394 5.64 12.62 -31.61
N GLY A 395 5.43 12.09 -32.81
CA GLY A 395 4.24 12.35 -33.63
C GLY A 395 3.77 11.08 -34.33
N LYS A 396 2.45 10.91 -34.39
CA LYS A 396 1.79 9.73 -34.94
C LYS A 396 1.08 10.09 -36.24
N THR A 397 1.27 9.28 -37.28
CA THR A 397 0.55 9.43 -38.54
C THR A 397 -0.19 8.13 -38.84
N VAL A 398 -1.52 8.18 -38.96
CA VAL A 398 -2.33 7.00 -39.30
C VAL A 398 -2.01 6.54 -40.72
N ILE A 399 -1.78 5.24 -40.89
CA ILE A 399 -1.57 4.58 -42.19
C ILE A 399 -2.90 3.94 -42.62
N SER A 400 -3.57 3.23 -41.72
CA SER A 400 -4.91 2.68 -41.93
C SER A 400 -5.71 2.74 -40.62
N PRO A 401 -6.88 3.41 -40.56
CA PRO A 401 -7.69 3.52 -39.34
C PRO A 401 -8.09 2.16 -38.76
N GLY A 402 -8.40 1.18 -39.61
CA GLY A 402 -8.91 -0.12 -39.18
C GLY A 402 -10.14 0.04 -38.29
N PHE A 403 -10.18 -0.65 -37.16
CA PHE A 403 -11.30 -0.59 -36.22
C PHE A 403 -11.64 0.80 -35.65
N THR A 404 -10.74 1.80 -35.73
CA THR A 404 -11.04 3.15 -35.21
C THR A 404 -11.93 3.97 -36.15
N GLU A 405 -12.19 3.49 -37.37
CA GLU A 405 -13.28 4.00 -38.23
C GLU A 405 -14.65 3.79 -37.58
N ILE A 406 -14.91 2.59 -37.04
CA ILE A 406 -16.19 2.22 -36.41
C ILE A 406 -16.28 2.66 -34.94
N MET A 407 -15.13 2.76 -34.23
CA MET A 407 -15.00 3.28 -32.87
C MET A 407 -14.20 4.60 -32.86
N PRO A 408 -14.79 5.75 -33.29
CA PRO A 408 -14.04 6.99 -33.51
C PRO A 408 -13.44 7.62 -32.24
N TRP A 409 -13.99 7.34 -31.06
CA TRP A 409 -13.41 7.71 -29.76
C TRP A 409 -12.11 6.97 -29.44
N GLN A 410 -11.77 5.93 -30.20
CA GLN A 410 -10.49 5.21 -30.13
C GLN A 410 -9.48 5.65 -31.21
N ASN A 411 -9.78 6.64 -32.05
CA ASN A 411 -8.84 7.14 -33.05
C ASN A 411 -7.50 7.55 -32.44
N VAL A 412 -6.43 7.39 -33.23
CA VAL A 412 -5.16 8.08 -32.98
C VAL A 412 -5.40 9.58 -33.24
N PRO A 413 -5.04 10.50 -32.32
CA PRO A 413 -5.21 11.93 -32.54
C PRO A 413 -4.52 12.40 -33.82
N LEU A 414 -5.14 13.34 -34.53
CA LEU A 414 -4.56 13.95 -35.73
C LEU A 414 -3.52 15.00 -35.31
N GLU A 415 -2.35 14.50 -34.96
CA GLU A 415 -1.14 15.28 -34.67
C GLU A 415 -0.55 15.83 -35.99
N GLU A 416 0.05 17.03 -35.98
CA GLU A 416 0.74 17.53 -37.17
C GLU A 416 1.95 16.64 -37.50
N SER A 417 2.17 16.38 -38.79
CA SER A 417 3.30 15.57 -39.25
C SER A 417 4.63 16.23 -38.86
N LEU A 418 5.44 15.55 -38.04
CA LEU A 418 6.80 15.99 -37.72
C LEU A 418 7.63 16.26 -38.99
N PRO A 419 8.52 17.27 -38.97
CA PRO A 419 9.35 17.62 -40.12
C PRO A 419 10.25 16.46 -40.54
N THR A 420 10.63 16.46 -41.81
CA THR A 420 11.66 15.54 -42.31
C THR A 420 13.02 16.17 -42.04
N CYS A 421 13.82 15.52 -41.21
CA CYS A 421 15.18 15.90 -40.85
C CYS A 421 16.09 14.66 -40.82
N GLN A 422 17.39 14.88 -40.92
CA GLN A 422 18.43 13.85 -40.84
C GLN A 422 19.23 13.98 -39.54
N ARG A 423 20.04 12.96 -39.24
CA ARG A 423 20.95 12.99 -38.10
C ARG A 423 22.08 13.98 -38.36
N GLY A 424 22.17 15.01 -37.53
CA GLY A 424 23.15 16.08 -37.65
C GLY A 424 22.55 17.45 -37.94
N ASP A 425 21.30 17.51 -38.43
CA ASP A 425 20.57 18.75 -38.69
C ASP A 425 20.48 19.64 -37.44
N ILE A 426 20.42 20.96 -37.63
CA ILE A 426 20.41 21.95 -36.56
C ILE A 426 19.16 22.83 -36.69
N PHE A 427 18.37 22.89 -35.63
CA PHE A 427 17.17 23.73 -35.54
C PHE A 427 17.38 24.88 -34.56
N ALA A 428 16.82 26.05 -34.87
CA ALA A 428 16.94 27.23 -34.00
C ALA A 428 16.07 27.07 -32.74
N VAL A 429 16.67 27.22 -31.56
CA VAL A 429 15.97 27.21 -30.27
C VAL A 429 15.22 28.53 -30.10
N GLY A 430 13.88 28.46 -30.03
CA GLY A 430 13.00 29.63 -29.92
C GLY A 430 12.63 30.00 -28.48
N GLU A 431 12.47 29.01 -27.60
CA GLU A 431 12.16 29.20 -26.17
C GLU A 431 12.72 28.02 -25.37
N VAL A 432 13.43 28.26 -24.28
CA VAL A 432 13.67 27.24 -23.23
C VAL A 432 13.16 27.77 -21.92
N LYS A 433 12.28 27.01 -21.26
CA LYS A 433 11.69 27.38 -19.98
C LYS A 433 11.59 26.19 -19.04
N MET A 434 11.61 26.49 -17.75
CA MET A 434 11.30 25.54 -16.70
C MET A 434 9.86 25.78 -16.24
N LEU A 435 9.01 24.77 -16.33
CA LEU A 435 7.66 24.80 -15.76
C LEU A 435 7.70 24.21 -14.35
N GLU A 436 7.40 25.04 -13.36
CA GLU A 436 7.04 24.55 -12.03
C GLU A 436 5.62 23.97 -12.04
N LYS A 437 5.45 22.81 -11.42
CA LYS A 437 4.18 22.08 -11.29
C LYS A 437 4.13 21.41 -9.91
N GLN A 438 2.95 20.95 -9.53
CA GLN A 438 2.79 20.10 -8.34
C GLN A 438 2.17 18.76 -8.73
N THR A 439 2.47 17.70 -7.97
CA THR A 439 1.78 16.42 -8.09
C THR A 439 0.34 16.57 -7.61
N SER A 440 -0.64 16.20 -8.42
CA SER A 440 -2.04 16.15 -7.99
C SER A 440 -2.34 14.88 -7.20
N PRO A 441 -3.26 14.90 -6.21
CA PRO A 441 -3.82 13.69 -5.65
C PRO A 441 -4.58 12.89 -6.73
N PRO A 442 -4.85 11.59 -6.51
CA PRO A 442 -5.85 10.87 -7.30
C PRO A 442 -7.25 11.47 -7.08
N ASP A 443 -8.20 11.14 -7.95
CA ASP A 443 -9.62 11.45 -7.75
C ASP A 443 -10.35 10.26 -7.09
N TYR A 444 -11.60 10.45 -6.66
CA TYR A 444 -12.47 9.38 -6.18
C TYR A 444 -12.69 8.31 -7.28
N LEU A 445 -12.88 7.05 -6.87
CA LEU A 445 -13.08 5.94 -7.80
C LEU A 445 -14.29 6.20 -8.70
N THR A 446 -14.10 6.17 -10.01
CA THR A 446 -15.21 5.94 -10.94
C THR A 446 -15.81 4.55 -10.72
N GLU A 447 -17.10 4.37 -11.04
CA GLU A 447 -17.71 3.04 -11.07
C GLU A 447 -16.89 2.05 -11.94
N ALA A 448 -16.31 2.52 -13.04
CA ALA A 448 -15.44 1.72 -13.91
C ALA A 448 -14.13 1.28 -13.23
N GLU A 449 -13.48 2.14 -12.43
CA GLU A 449 -12.35 1.73 -11.60
C GLU A 449 -12.77 0.75 -10.50
N LEU A 450 -13.94 0.96 -9.86
CA LEU A 450 -14.44 0.05 -8.82
C LEU A 450 -14.76 -1.35 -9.39
N ILE A 451 -15.43 -1.43 -10.54
CA ILE A 451 -15.62 -2.68 -11.31
C ILE A 451 -14.27 -3.37 -11.54
N THR A 452 -13.23 -2.60 -11.87
CA THR A 452 -11.88 -3.13 -12.13
C THR A 452 -11.18 -3.63 -10.86
N LEU A 453 -11.39 -2.99 -9.71
CA LEU A 453 -10.88 -3.48 -8.42
C LEU A 453 -11.63 -4.75 -7.98
N MET A 454 -12.94 -4.81 -8.17
CA MET A 454 -13.74 -5.99 -7.86
C MET A 454 -13.33 -7.21 -8.70
N GLU A 455 -13.21 -7.06 -10.03
CA GLU A 455 -12.69 -8.09 -10.94
C GLU A 455 -11.27 -8.53 -10.53
N LYS A 456 -10.35 -7.56 -10.34
CA LYS A 456 -8.95 -7.85 -9.97
C LYS A 456 -8.82 -8.64 -8.66
N HIS A 457 -9.68 -8.37 -7.68
CA HIS A 457 -9.66 -9.05 -6.38
C HIS A 457 -10.61 -10.26 -6.31
N GLY A 458 -11.29 -10.63 -7.41
CA GLY A 458 -12.15 -11.80 -7.48
C GLY A 458 -13.36 -11.74 -6.55
N ILE A 459 -14.04 -10.59 -6.48
CA ILE A 459 -15.30 -10.43 -5.74
C ILE A 459 -16.42 -9.89 -6.66
N GLY A 460 -17.65 -10.35 -6.45
CA GLY A 460 -18.78 -10.02 -7.32
C GLY A 460 -18.84 -10.84 -8.62
N THR A 461 -18.27 -12.04 -8.62
CA THR A 461 -18.36 -13.06 -9.70
C THR A 461 -19.80 -13.39 -10.12
N ASP A 462 -19.98 -14.15 -11.20
CA ASP A 462 -21.30 -14.49 -11.78
C ASP A 462 -22.12 -13.23 -12.15
N ALA A 463 -21.43 -12.18 -12.61
CA ALA A 463 -22.00 -10.86 -12.92
C ALA A 463 -22.80 -10.22 -11.76
N SER A 464 -22.36 -10.40 -10.51
CA SER A 464 -22.99 -9.80 -9.31
C SER A 464 -22.42 -8.43 -8.89
N ILE A 465 -21.22 -8.04 -9.39
CA ILE A 465 -20.67 -6.67 -9.32
C ILE A 465 -21.71 -5.53 -9.39
N PRO A 466 -22.59 -5.44 -10.42
CA PRO A 466 -23.55 -4.33 -10.53
C PRO A 466 -24.53 -4.23 -9.36
N VAL A 467 -24.88 -5.36 -8.73
CA VAL A 467 -25.76 -5.40 -7.56
C VAL A 467 -25.05 -4.83 -6.34
N HIS A 468 -23.80 -5.25 -6.09
CA HIS A 468 -23.04 -4.80 -4.92
C HIS A 468 -22.69 -3.30 -4.99
N ILE A 469 -22.32 -2.79 -6.18
CA ILE A 469 -22.11 -1.35 -6.40
C ILE A 469 -23.43 -0.58 -6.20
N ASN A 470 -24.54 -1.06 -6.76
CA ASN A 470 -25.85 -0.45 -6.56
C ASN A 470 -26.28 -0.43 -5.07
N ASN A 471 -25.99 -1.49 -4.32
CA ASN A 471 -26.36 -1.57 -2.90
C ASN A 471 -25.66 -0.50 -2.05
N ILE A 472 -24.37 -0.25 -2.24
CA ILE A 472 -23.65 0.79 -1.47
C ILE A 472 -24.10 2.22 -1.84
N CYS A 473 -24.59 2.43 -3.06
CA CYS A 473 -25.26 3.67 -3.48
C CYS A 473 -26.65 3.80 -2.85
N GLN A 474 -27.49 2.76 -2.91
CA GLN A 474 -28.84 2.77 -2.34
C GLN A 474 -28.86 2.90 -0.82
N ARG A 475 -27.83 2.38 -0.13
CA ARG A 475 -27.62 2.57 1.31
C ARG A 475 -27.01 3.93 1.68
N ASN A 476 -26.74 4.80 0.70
CA ASN A 476 -26.12 6.11 0.90
C ASN A 476 -24.75 6.05 1.62
N TYR A 477 -23.95 5.00 1.36
CA TYR A 477 -22.55 4.93 1.81
C TYR A 477 -21.60 5.62 0.84
N VAL A 478 -22.01 5.76 -0.43
CA VAL A 478 -21.36 6.58 -1.45
C VAL A 478 -22.39 7.44 -2.19
N THR A 479 -22.02 8.67 -2.58
CA THR A 479 -22.76 9.47 -3.56
C THR A 479 -22.12 9.38 -4.94
N VAL A 480 -22.94 9.41 -5.99
CA VAL A 480 -22.47 9.46 -7.39
C VAL A 480 -22.28 10.92 -7.80
N GLU A 481 -21.01 11.34 -7.84
CA GLU A 481 -20.57 12.67 -8.27
C GLU A 481 -20.41 12.74 -9.80
N SER A 482 -20.18 13.95 -10.33
CA SER A 482 -19.93 14.17 -11.78
C SER A 482 -18.78 13.30 -12.30
N GLY A 483 -18.93 12.75 -13.52
CA GLY A 483 -18.02 11.73 -14.06
C GLY A 483 -18.24 10.31 -13.48
N ARG A 484 -19.37 10.08 -12.78
CA ARG A 484 -19.72 8.80 -12.12
C ARG A 484 -18.67 8.32 -11.11
N ARG A 485 -18.13 9.29 -10.35
CA ARG A 485 -17.21 9.06 -9.24
C ARG A 485 -18.00 8.73 -7.97
N LEU A 486 -17.55 7.73 -7.23
CA LEU A 486 -18.16 7.22 -6.00
C LEU A 486 -17.42 7.84 -4.81
N LYS A 487 -18.04 8.84 -4.20
CA LYS A 487 -17.52 9.57 -3.06
C LYS A 487 -18.14 9.03 -1.77
N PRO A 488 -17.36 8.47 -0.83
CA PRO A 488 -17.88 8.04 0.46
C PRO A 488 -18.61 9.14 1.23
N THR A 489 -19.72 8.78 1.86
CA THR A 489 -20.41 9.62 2.84
C THR A 489 -19.78 9.44 4.22
N ASN A 490 -20.06 10.35 5.17
CA ASN A 490 -19.56 10.24 6.55
C ASN A 490 -19.88 8.86 7.16
N LEU A 491 -21.10 8.35 6.94
CA LEU A 491 -21.50 7.02 7.41
C LEU A 491 -20.69 5.90 6.74
N GLY A 492 -20.47 5.98 5.42
CA GLY A 492 -19.66 4.99 4.70
C GLY A 492 -18.20 4.95 5.16
N ILE A 493 -17.59 6.11 5.41
CA ILE A 493 -16.23 6.25 5.94
C ILE A 493 -16.15 5.67 7.35
N VAL A 494 -17.02 6.13 8.25
CA VAL A 494 -17.05 5.72 9.67
C VAL A 494 -17.25 4.21 9.80
N LEU A 495 -18.20 3.62 9.05
CA LEU A 495 -18.40 2.18 9.03
C LEU A 495 -17.14 1.42 8.61
N VAL A 496 -16.50 1.78 7.48
CA VAL A 496 -15.27 1.11 7.04
C VAL A 496 -14.13 1.27 8.04
N HIS A 497 -13.92 2.47 8.59
CA HIS A 497 -12.87 2.71 9.58
C HIS A 497 -13.13 1.95 10.89
N GLY A 498 -14.39 1.83 11.33
CA GLY A 498 -14.77 1.06 12.51
C GLY A 498 -14.60 -0.45 12.31
N TYR A 499 -15.10 -1.00 11.19
CA TYR A 499 -14.85 -2.40 10.84
C TYR A 499 -13.34 -2.68 10.75
N TYR A 500 -12.56 -1.84 10.06
CA TYR A 500 -11.11 -2.05 9.89
C TYR A 500 -10.32 -1.93 11.20
N LYS A 501 -10.74 -1.05 12.13
CA LYS A 501 -10.15 -0.90 13.47
C LYS A 501 -10.41 -2.14 14.36
N ILE A 502 -11.52 -2.83 14.15
CA ILE A 502 -11.87 -4.06 14.86
C ILE A 502 -11.21 -5.29 14.18
N ASP A 503 -11.57 -5.55 12.92
CA ASP A 503 -11.09 -6.67 12.11
C ASP A 503 -11.00 -6.24 10.63
N ALA A 504 -9.76 -6.04 10.17
CA ALA A 504 -9.47 -5.65 8.80
C ALA A 504 -10.02 -6.63 7.75
N GLU A 505 -10.21 -7.91 8.06
CA GLU A 505 -10.74 -8.91 7.13
C GLU A 505 -12.25 -8.77 6.85
N LEU A 506 -12.98 -7.95 7.64
CA LEU A 506 -14.35 -7.54 7.34
C LEU A 506 -14.43 -6.50 6.20
N VAL A 507 -13.30 -5.87 5.86
CA VAL A 507 -13.18 -4.82 4.85
C VAL A 507 -12.28 -5.27 3.68
N LEU A 508 -11.23 -6.04 3.93
CA LEU A 508 -10.36 -6.55 2.88
C LEU A 508 -11.11 -7.59 2.02
N PRO A 509 -10.94 -7.59 0.68
CA PRO A 509 -11.68 -8.49 -0.21
C PRO A 509 -11.27 -9.96 -0.06
N THR A 510 -10.19 -10.26 0.67
CA THR A 510 -9.54 -11.58 0.79
C THR A 510 -10.50 -12.70 1.18
N ILE A 511 -11.27 -12.53 2.26
CA ILE A 511 -12.23 -13.55 2.74
C ILE A 511 -13.34 -13.75 1.72
N ARG A 512 -13.89 -12.68 1.12
CA ARG A 512 -14.95 -12.81 0.11
C ARG A 512 -14.44 -13.48 -1.17
N SER A 513 -13.22 -13.17 -1.60
CA SER A 513 -12.57 -13.82 -2.75
C SER A 513 -12.40 -15.32 -2.53
N ALA A 514 -11.97 -15.74 -1.34
CA ALA A 514 -11.89 -17.15 -0.98
C ALA A 514 -13.27 -17.84 -0.96
N VAL A 515 -14.30 -17.19 -0.40
CA VAL A 515 -15.67 -17.71 -0.42
C VAL A 515 -16.21 -17.84 -1.84
N GLU A 516 -16.02 -16.86 -2.73
CA GLU A 516 -16.47 -16.95 -4.13
C GLU A 516 -15.72 -18.03 -4.92
N LYS A 517 -14.42 -18.24 -4.65
CA LYS A 517 -13.66 -19.39 -5.19
C LYS A 517 -14.24 -20.72 -4.71
N GLN A 518 -14.60 -20.86 -3.43
CA GLN A 518 -15.23 -22.08 -2.90
C GLN A 518 -16.64 -22.32 -3.46
N LEU A 519 -17.44 -21.26 -3.69
CA LEU A 519 -18.74 -21.37 -4.36
C LEU A 519 -18.59 -21.87 -5.81
N ASN A 520 -17.55 -21.44 -6.53
CA ASN A 520 -17.23 -21.96 -7.87
C ASN A 520 -16.77 -23.44 -7.81
N LEU A 521 -16.02 -23.84 -6.77
CA LEU A 521 -15.67 -25.26 -6.56
C LEU A 521 -16.91 -26.13 -6.26
N ILE A 522 -17.93 -25.63 -5.56
CA ILE A 522 -19.23 -26.33 -5.45
C ILE A 522 -19.85 -26.49 -6.84
N ALA A 523 -19.93 -25.41 -7.63
CA ALA A 523 -20.54 -25.46 -8.98
C ALA A 523 -19.84 -26.49 -9.89
N GLN A 524 -18.52 -26.61 -9.79
CA GLN A 524 -17.71 -27.59 -10.54
C GLN A 524 -17.76 -29.02 -9.97
N GLY A 525 -18.50 -29.28 -8.89
CA GLY A 525 -18.55 -30.58 -8.20
C GLY A 525 -17.25 -30.97 -7.49
N LYS A 526 -16.40 -29.98 -7.13
CA LYS A 526 -15.06 -30.16 -6.53
C LYS A 526 -15.02 -29.86 -5.03
N ALA A 527 -16.09 -29.29 -4.46
CA ALA A 527 -16.24 -29.05 -3.02
C ALA A 527 -17.67 -29.37 -2.57
N ASP A 528 -17.83 -29.86 -1.34
CA ASP A 528 -19.17 -30.15 -0.79
C ASP A 528 -19.88 -28.87 -0.32
N TYR A 529 -21.16 -28.79 -0.67
CA TYR A 529 -22.05 -27.68 -0.32
C TYR A 529 -22.16 -27.46 1.20
N ARG A 530 -22.28 -28.54 2.00
CA ARG A 530 -22.47 -28.43 3.46
C ARG A 530 -21.17 -28.07 4.16
N GLN A 531 -20.05 -28.65 3.73
CA GLN A 531 -18.72 -28.37 4.27
C GLN A 531 -18.35 -26.89 4.08
N VAL A 532 -18.49 -26.34 2.87
CA VAL A 532 -18.21 -24.93 2.58
C VAL A 532 -19.15 -24.00 3.35
N LEU A 533 -20.45 -24.32 3.41
CA LEU A 533 -21.44 -23.54 4.15
C LEU A 533 -21.13 -23.51 5.65
N GLY A 534 -20.92 -24.66 6.29
CA GLY A 534 -20.60 -24.77 7.71
C GLY A 534 -19.30 -24.06 8.07
N HIS A 535 -18.22 -24.36 7.36
CA HIS A 535 -16.91 -23.74 7.56
C HIS A 535 -16.97 -22.20 7.48
N THR A 536 -17.62 -21.68 6.43
CA THR A 536 -17.73 -20.22 6.25
C THR A 536 -18.57 -19.57 7.34
N LEU A 537 -19.69 -20.21 7.75
CA LEU A 537 -20.52 -19.70 8.84
C LEU A 537 -19.80 -19.70 10.18
N ASP A 538 -19.00 -20.73 10.49
CA ASP A 538 -18.22 -20.78 11.74
C ASP A 538 -17.12 -19.72 11.79
N VAL A 539 -16.42 -19.47 10.67
CA VAL A 539 -15.45 -18.36 10.56
C VAL A 539 -16.12 -17.01 10.80
N PHE A 540 -17.23 -16.71 10.10
CA PHE A 540 -17.95 -15.45 10.29
C PHE A 540 -18.64 -15.33 11.65
N LYS A 541 -19.02 -16.44 12.29
CA LYS A 541 -19.56 -16.46 13.65
C LYS A 541 -18.49 -16.11 14.69
N ARG A 542 -17.28 -16.67 14.59
CA ARG A 542 -16.14 -16.28 15.46
C ARG A 542 -15.83 -14.78 15.29
N LYS A 543 -15.75 -14.28 14.05
CA LYS A 543 -15.60 -12.85 13.76
C LYS A 543 -16.76 -11.99 14.27
N PHE A 544 -17.99 -12.51 14.26
CA PHE A 544 -19.15 -11.80 14.80
C PHE A 544 -19.07 -11.62 16.32
N HIS A 545 -18.73 -12.68 17.08
CA HIS A 545 -18.54 -12.55 18.53
C HIS A 545 -17.46 -11.51 18.85
N TYR A 546 -16.26 -11.65 18.27
CA TYR A 546 -15.18 -10.67 18.45
C TYR A 546 -15.55 -9.24 18.03
N PHE A 547 -16.41 -9.06 17.02
CA PHE A 547 -16.95 -7.75 16.61
C PHE A 547 -17.97 -7.17 17.61
N VAL A 548 -18.76 -8.02 18.28
CA VAL A 548 -19.65 -7.61 19.38
C VAL A 548 -18.81 -7.19 20.59
N ASP A 549 -17.81 -7.97 20.96
CA ASP A 549 -16.94 -7.70 22.12
C ASP A 549 -16.12 -6.41 21.90
N SER A 550 -15.61 -6.22 20.67
CA SER A 550 -14.79 -5.06 20.27
C SER A 550 -15.61 -3.84 19.81
N ILE A 551 -16.94 -3.83 19.99
CA ILE A 551 -17.83 -2.83 19.36
C ILE A 551 -17.49 -1.37 19.71
N ALA A 552 -16.85 -1.13 20.86
CA ALA A 552 -16.32 0.17 21.26
C ALA A 552 -15.44 0.82 20.17
N GLY A 553 -14.71 0.00 19.40
CA GLY A 553 -13.86 0.46 18.29
C GLY A 553 -14.63 1.21 17.20
N MET A 554 -15.86 0.78 16.92
CA MET A 554 -16.83 1.37 15.99
C MET A 554 -17.62 2.50 16.66
N ASP A 555 -17.94 2.35 17.95
CA ASP A 555 -18.74 3.26 18.76
C ASP A 555 -18.09 4.64 18.93
N GLU A 556 -16.79 4.68 19.27
CA GLU A 556 -16.01 5.93 19.37
C GLU A 556 -16.10 6.79 18.09
N LEU A 557 -16.05 6.13 16.92
CA LEU A 557 -16.08 6.80 15.62
C LEU A 557 -17.49 7.29 15.27
N MET A 558 -18.53 6.58 15.71
CA MET A 558 -19.92 7.04 15.61
C MET A 558 -20.17 8.23 16.53
N GLU A 559 -19.70 8.20 17.78
CA GLU A 559 -19.84 9.31 18.73
C GLU A 559 -19.23 10.59 18.19
N VAL A 560 -17.98 10.54 17.70
CA VAL A 560 -17.27 11.70 17.14
C VAL A 560 -17.95 12.27 15.89
N SER A 561 -18.73 11.46 15.18
CA SER A 561 -19.29 11.80 13.86
C SER A 561 -20.77 12.18 13.85
N PHE A 562 -21.56 11.67 14.81
CA PHE A 562 -23.02 11.80 14.85
C PHE A 562 -23.59 12.29 16.19
N SER A 563 -22.75 12.55 17.20
CA SER A 563 -23.22 13.25 18.40
C SER A 563 -23.57 14.70 18.08
N PRO A 564 -24.72 15.23 18.56
CA PRO A 564 -25.09 16.61 18.34
C PRO A 564 -24.01 17.58 18.82
N LEU A 565 -23.62 18.53 17.96
CA LEU A 565 -22.54 19.51 18.21
C LEU A 565 -22.74 20.30 19.51
N ALA A 566 -23.99 20.48 19.94
CA ALA A 566 -24.35 21.14 21.19
C ALA A 566 -23.99 20.34 22.46
N ALA A 567 -23.84 19.01 22.37
CA ALA A 567 -23.44 18.15 23.49
C ALA A 567 -21.91 18.14 23.66
N THR A 568 -21.17 17.85 22.58
CA THR A 568 -19.72 17.64 22.59
C THR A 568 -18.87 18.91 22.79
N GLY A 569 -17.71 18.78 23.43
CA GLY A 569 -16.68 19.82 23.51
C GLY A 569 -16.64 20.58 24.84
N LYS A 570 -15.45 21.10 25.20
CA LYS A 570 -15.19 21.79 26.48
C LYS A 570 -15.36 23.31 26.31
N PRO A 571 -15.99 24.04 27.24
CA PRO A 571 -16.01 25.51 27.21
C PRO A 571 -14.61 26.10 27.06
N LEU A 572 -14.42 27.08 26.16
CA LEU A 572 -13.11 27.70 25.94
C LEU A 572 -13.14 29.24 25.85
N SER A 573 -14.01 29.82 25.04
CA SER A 573 -14.09 31.28 24.85
C SER A 573 -15.53 31.74 24.60
N ARG A 574 -15.85 32.98 24.91
CA ARG A 574 -17.20 33.55 24.78
C ARG A 574 -17.53 34.00 23.35
N CYS A 575 -18.76 33.74 22.96
CA CYS A 575 -19.35 34.26 21.72
C CYS A 575 -19.69 35.75 21.89
N GLY A 576 -19.21 36.63 21.01
CA GLY A 576 -19.50 38.07 21.07
C GLY A 576 -20.98 38.42 20.85
N LYS A 577 -21.75 37.54 20.19
CA LYS A 577 -23.19 37.72 19.94
C LYS A 577 -24.09 37.48 21.17
N CYS A 578 -23.62 36.76 22.19
CA CYS A 578 -24.46 36.42 23.36
C CYS A 578 -23.70 36.26 24.69
N HIS A 579 -22.39 36.47 24.71
CA HIS A 579 -21.46 36.42 25.84
C HIS A 579 -21.45 35.11 26.66
N ARG A 580 -22.11 34.05 26.16
CA ARG A 580 -22.01 32.68 26.68
C ARG A 580 -20.77 31.98 26.11
N PHE A 581 -20.24 30.99 26.85
CA PHE A 581 -19.13 30.17 26.39
C PHE A 581 -19.50 29.32 25.18
N MET A 582 -18.61 29.30 24.19
CA MET A 582 -18.59 28.36 23.08
C MET A 582 -17.82 27.11 23.49
N LYS A 583 -18.29 25.95 23.03
CA LYS A 583 -17.61 24.66 23.20
C LYS A 583 -16.51 24.53 22.15
N TYR A 584 -15.29 24.29 22.60
CA TYR A 584 -14.17 23.88 21.75
C TYR A 584 -14.24 22.38 21.50
N ILE A 585 -14.38 22.02 20.23
CA ILE A 585 -14.41 20.65 19.73
C ILE A 585 -13.05 20.35 19.13
N GLN A 586 -12.30 19.46 19.80
CA GLN A 586 -10.93 19.07 19.43
C GLN A 586 -10.86 18.06 18.28
N ALA A 587 -11.97 17.36 17.99
CA ALA A 587 -12.08 16.48 16.82
C ALA A 587 -11.83 17.28 15.53
N LYS A 588 -10.98 16.73 14.64
CA LYS A 588 -10.58 17.42 13.41
C LYS A 588 -11.75 17.44 12.39
N PRO A 589 -11.97 18.54 11.64
CA PRO A 589 -11.33 19.83 11.79
C PRO A 589 -11.79 20.56 13.06
N SER A 590 -10.83 21.05 13.85
CA SER A 590 -11.12 21.65 15.17
C SER A 590 -11.90 22.96 15.04
N ARG A 591 -12.87 23.17 15.93
CA ARG A 591 -13.93 24.20 15.79
C ARG A 591 -14.45 24.69 17.13
N LEU A 592 -15.00 25.90 17.17
CA LEU A 592 -15.78 26.45 18.28
C LEU A 592 -17.26 26.46 17.91
N HIS A 593 -18.14 25.98 18.79
CA HIS A 593 -19.58 25.96 18.57
C HIS A 593 -20.32 26.71 19.70
N CYS A 594 -21.20 27.64 19.32
CA CYS A 594 -22.00 28.42 20.26
C CYS A 594 -23.43 27.83 20.38
N SER A 595 -23.64 26.95 21.35
CA SER A 595 -24.93 26.25 21.57
C SER A 595 -26.13 27.14 21.98
N HIS A 596 -26.00 28.46 21.89
CA HIS A 596 -27.09 29.42 22.09
C HIS A 596 -27.35 30.32 20.88
N CYS A 597 -26.36 30.49 19.98
CA CYS A 597 -26.55 31.11 18.66
C CYS A 597 -26.72 30.08 17.54
N ASP A 598 -26.48 28.80 17.84
CA ASP A 598 -26.35 27.68 16.90
C ASP A 598 -25.33 27.91 15.76
N GLU A 599 -24.29 28.71 16.04
CA GLU A 599 -23.23 29.03 15.09
C GLU A 599 -21.95 28.25 15.38
N THR A 600 -21.27 27.80 14.32
CA THR A 600 -20.01 27.04 14.41
C THR A 600 -18.92 27.74 13.62
N TYR A 601 -17.81 28.04 14.29
CA TYR A 601 -16.65 28.76 13.77
C TYR A 601 -15.46 27.80 13.59
N THR A 602 -14.92 27.74 12.37
CA THR A 602 -13.71 26.97 12.07
C THR A 602 -12.46 27.64 12.66
N LEU A 603 -11.42 26.86 12.93
CA LEU A 603 -10.14 27.33 13.49
C LEU A 603 -8.96 26.89 12.60
N PRO A 604 -7.77 27.50 12.74
CA PRO A 604 -6.58 27.03 12.04
C PRO A 604 -6.20 25.62 12.50
N GLN A 605 -5.90 24.75 11.53
CA GLN A 605 -5.55 23.35 11.78
C GLN A 605 -4.06 23.21 12.14
N ASN A 606 -3.62 21.98 12.47
CA ASN A 606 -2.21 21.63 12.71
C ASN A 606 -1.48 22.49 13.77
N GLY A 607 -2.19 22.86 14.84
CA GLY A 607 -1.63 23.53 16.01
C GLY A 607 -2.56 23.44 17.21
N THR A 608 -2.10 23.88 18.38
CA THR A 608 -2.89 23.92 19.63
C THR A 608 -3.66 25.24 19.73
N ILE A 609 -4.93 25.18 20.14
CA ILE A 609 -5.76 26.35 20.45
C ILE A 609 -5.83 26.54 21.97
N LYS A 610 -5.73 27.78 22.46
CA LYS A 610 -5.96 28.19 23.86
C LYS A 610 -6.75 29.50 23.92
N LEU A 611 -7.44 29.77 25.02
CA LEU A 611 -8.02 31.10 25.30
C LEU A 611 -6.91 32.15 25.44
N TYR A 612 -7.08 33.35 24.87
CA TYR A 612 -6.04 34.37 24.87
C TYR A 612 -6.38 35.56 25.79
N LYS A 613 -5.87 35.48 27.05
CA LYS A 613 -5.87 36.57 28.04
C LYS A 613 -7.26 37.20 28.35
N GLU A 614 -8.35 36.49 28.04
CA GLU A 614 -9.75 37.01 28.08
C GLU A 614 -9.97 38.32 27.29
N LEU A 615 -9.06 38.63 26.35
CA LEU A 615 -9.16 39.80 25.49
C LEU A 615 -10.22 39.57 24.41
N ARG A 616 -10.97 40.62 24.08
CA ARG A 616 -12.02 40.59 23.07
C ARG A 616 -11.64 41.35 21.81
N CYS A 617 -12.21 40.95 20.69
CA CYS A 617 -12.07 41.65 19.43
C CYS A 617 -12.87 42.97 19.46
N PRO A 618 -12.26 44.13 19.17
CA PRO A 618 -12.94 45.45 19.24
C PRO A 618 -13.91 45.70 18.07
N LEU A 619 -14.24 44.67 17.28
CA LEU A 619 -15.15 44.72 16.13
C LEU A 619 -16.46 43.95 16.38
N ASP A 620 -16.40 42.86 17.13
CA ASP A 620 -17.47 41.86 17.25
C ASP A 620 -17.65 41.29 18.67
N ASP A 621 -16.87 41.77 19.66
CA ASP A 621 -16.84 41.35 21.07
C ASP A 621 -16.53 39.86 21.33
N PHE A 622 -16.10 39.08 20.32
CA PHE A 622 -15.68 37.70 20.55
C PHE A 622 -14.36 37.64 21.33
N GLU A 623 -14.28 36.74 22.31
CA GLU A 623 -13.02 36.44 23.00
C GLU A 623 -12.01 35.79 22.05
N LEU A 624 -10.80 36.33 22.05
CA LEU A 624 -9.70 35.91 21.19
C LEU A 624 -9.15 34.55 21.65
N VAL A 625 -8.70 33.75 20.67
CA VAL A 625 -7.98 32.49 20.92
C VAL A 625 -6.59 32.55 20.30
N LEU A 626 -5.62 31.95 20.99
CA LEU A 626 -4.24 31.82 20.55
C LEU A 626 -4.08 30.47 19.84
N TRP A 627 -3.66 30.50 18.57
CA TRP A 627 -3.15 29.32 17.87
C TRP A 627 -1.62 29.28 18.00
N SER A 628 -1.06 28.08 18.15
CA SER A 628 0.38 27.86 18.11
C SER A 628 0.73 26.54 17.43
N SER A 629 1.74 26.57 16.57
CA SER A 629 2.28 25.41 15.86
C SER A 629 3.24 24.57 16.72
N GLY A 630 3.61 25.04 17.92
CA GLY A 630 4.51 24.35 18.85
C GLY A 630 5.56 25.30 19.44
N SER A 631 6.41 24.79 20.36
CA SER A 631 7.37 25.61 21.11
C SER A 631 8.34 26.42 20.22
N ARG A 632 8.86 25.80 19.15
CA ARG A 632 9.68 26.46 18.11
C ARG A 632 8.87 26.95 16.89
N GLY A 633 7.55 26.76 16.90
CA GLY A 633 6.67 27.17 15.80
C GLY A 633 6.20 28.63 15.91
N LYS A 634 5.40 29.04 14.93
CA LYS A 634 4.61 30.29 14.96
C LYS A 634 3.53 30.25 16.05
N SER A 635 3.16 31.42 16.55
CA SER A 635 1.96 31.68 17.36
C SER A 635 1.30 32.97 16.89
N TYR A 636 -0.04 33.04 16.95
CA TYR A 636 -0.78 34.30 16.77
C TYR A 636 -2.19 34.25 17.38
N PRO A 637 -2.69 35.37 17.93
CA PRO A 637 -4.09 35.48 18.32
C PRO A 637 -5.00 35.60 17.09
N LEU A 638 -6.23 35.12 17.21
CA LEU A 638 -7.30 35.30 16.22
C LEU A 638 -8.67 35.49 16.89
N CYS A 639 -9.53 36.28 16.26
CA CYS A 639 -10.96 36.30 16.58
C CYS A 639 -11.66 35.14 15.84
N PRO A 640 -12.40 34.26 16.54
CA PRO A 640 -13.16 33.18 15.90
C PRO A 640 -14.16 33.68 14.83
N TYR A 641 -14.76 34.85 15.04
CA TYR A 641 -15.73 35.43 14.12
C TYR A 641 -15.05 36.01 12.87
N CYS A 642 -14.15 36.98 13.00
CA CYS A 642 -13.40 37.56 11.87
C CYS A 642 -12.65 36.52 11.02
N TYR A 643 -12.12 35.45 11.64
CA TYR A 643 -11.45 34.35 10.92
C TYR A 643 -12.38 33.62 9.94
N ASN A 644 -13.67 33.54 10.28
CA ASN A 644 -14.70 32.87 9.47
C ASN A 644 -15.50 33.82 8.57
N HIS A 645 -15.68 35.07 9.03
CA HIS A 645 -16.47 36.13 8.43
C HIS A 645 -15.63 37.42 8.37
N PRO A 646 -14.79 37.58 7.33
CA PRO A 646 -13.89 38.73 7.23
C PRO A 646 -14.69 40.05 7.16
N PRO A 647 -14.43 41.02 8.04
CA PRO A 647 -15.21 42.26 8.12
C PRO A 647 -14.88 43.30 7.04
N PHE A 648 -13.75 43.13 6.32
CA PHE A 648 -13.25 44.09 5.32
C PHE A 648 -12.84 43.35 4.02
N ARG A 649 -12.80 44.07 2.88
CA ARG A 649 -12.52 43.48 1.55
C ARG A 649 -11.11 42.91 1.37
N ASP A 650 -10.15 43.46 2.12
CA ASP A 650 -8.73 43.11 2.13
C ASP A 650 -8.43 41.91 3.04
N MET A 651 -9.30 41.63 4.02
CA MET A 651 -9.22 40.43 4.85
C MET A 651 -9.94 39.25 4.18
N LYS A 652 -9.32 38.07 4.20
CA LYS A 652 -9.85 36.82 3.62
C LYS A 652 -10.13 35.80 4.72
N LYS A 653 -11.04 34.86 4.44
CA LYS A 653 -11.36 33.78 5.38
C LYS A 653 -10.10 32.94 5.65
N GLY A 654 -9.81 32.70 6.93
CA GLY A 654 -8.59 32.02 7.36
C GLY A 654 -7.44 32.93 7.82
N MET A 655 -7.58 34.25 7.78
CA MET A 655 -6.55 35.19 8.27
C MET A 655 -6.65 35.43 9.79
N GLY A 656 -5.49 35.49 10.46
CA GLY A 656 -5.39 35.76 11.91
C GLY A 656 -5.41 37.25 12.26
N CYS A 657 -5.39 37.61 13.55
CA CYS A 657 -5.33 39.04 13.93
C CYS A 657 -4.01 39.71 13.49
N ASN A 658 -2.92 38.95 13.43
CA ASN A 658 -1.62 39.32 12.86
C ASN A 658 -1.65 39.69 11.35
N GLU A 659 -2.80 39.53 10.70
CA GLU A 659 -3.08 39.98 9.33
C GLU A 659 -4.30 40.91 9.26
N CYS A 660 -4.92 41.25 10.39
CA CYS A 660 -6.00 42.22 10.45
C CYS A 660 -5.45 43.63 10.22
N THR A 661 -6.19 44.44 9.46
CA THR A 661 -5.82 45.81 9.08
C THR A 661 -6.54 46.88 9.91
N HIS A 662 -7.40 46.48 10.86
CA HIS A 662 -8.19 47.44 11.64
C HIS A 662 -7.36 48.20 12.68
N PRO A 663 -7.40 49.55 12.71
CA PRO A 663 -6.52 50.36 13.56
C PRO A 663 -6.79 50.23 15.07
N THR A 664 -7.98 49.79 15.50
CA THR A 664 -8.26 49.57 16.93
C THR A 664 -7.84 48.19 17.44
N CYS A 665 -7.47 47.25 16.57
CA CYS A 665 -7.07 45.92 17.00
C CYS A 665 -5.61 45.93 17.46
N GLN A 666 -5.37 45.76 18.76
CA GLN A 666 -4.02 45.75 19.38
C GLN A 666 -3.10 44.63 18.87
N HIS A 667 -3.59 43.75 18.00
CA HIS A 667 -2.82 42.66 17.38
C HIS A 667 -2.82 42.74 15.86
N SER A 668 -3.29 43.86 15.28
CA SER A 668 -3.29 44.12 13.85
C SER A 668 -1.88 44.13 13.26
N LEU A 669 -1.84 43.98 11.94
CA LEU A 669 -0.63 44.21 11.15
C LEU A 669 -0.08 45.64 11.31
N SER A 670 -0.95 46.62 11.57
CA SER A 670 -0.55 48.02 11.80
C SER A 670 -0.02 48.31 13.21
N MET A 671 -0.24 47.41 14.18
CA MET A 671 0.19 47.57 15.59
C MET A 671 1.37 46.68 15.95
N LEU A 672 1.57 45.55 15.26
CA LEU A 672 2.63 44.58 15.53
C LEU A 672 3.57 44.31 14.34
N GLY A 673 3.28 44.86 13.15
CA GLY A 673 4.13 44.73 11.97
C GLY A 673 5.39 45.59 12.08
N ILE A 674 6.54 45.00 11.74
CA ILE A 674 7.87 45.62 11.86
C ILE A 674 8.39 46.03 10.49
N GLY A 675 8.39 45.12 9.52
CA GLY A 675 8.90 45.38 8.17
C GLY A 675 8.71 44.19 7.24
N GLN A 676 9.11 44.32 5.98
CA GLN A 676 8.97 43.25 4.98
C GLN A 676 9.79 42.01 5.38
N CYS A 677 9.29 40.82 5.03
CA CYS A 677 9.99 39.57 5.31
C CYS A 677 11.09 39.31 4.28
N VAL A 678 12.32 39.08 4.76
CA VAL A 678 13.50 38.81 3.94
C VAL A 678 13.38 37.55 3.06
N GLU A 679 12.53 36.58 3.43
CA GLU A 679 12.31 35.33 2.68
C GLU A 679 11.09 35.35 1.73
N CYS A 680 10.23 36.39 1.77
CA CYS A 680 9.10 36.45 0.82
C CYS A 680 8.52 37.86 0.59
N GLU A 681 8.39 38.23 -0.69
CA GLU A 681 7.94 39.54 -1.18
C GLU A 681 6.61 40.04 -0.58
N SER A 682 5.66 39.14 -0.32
CA SER A 682 4.31 39.48 0.19
C SER A 682 4.13 39.28 1.70
N GLY A 683 5.21 38.97 2.42
CA GLY A 683 5.20 38.75 3.87
C GLY A 683 5.67 39.96 4.66
N VAL A 684 5.10 40.13 5.85
CA VAL A 684 5.53 41.11 6.85
C VAL A 684 5.96 40.36 8.10
N LEU A 685 7.07 40.79 8.70
CA LEU A 685 7.52 40.36 10.03
C LEU A 685 6.64 41.01 11.10
N VAL A 686 6.05 40.20 11.97
CA VAL A 686 5.13 40.63 13.03
C VAL A 686 5.68 40.15 14.38
N LEU A 687 5.70 41.03 15.38
CA LEU A 687 6.07 40.68 16.76
C LEU A 687 5.06 39.69 17.36
N ASP A 688 5.51 38.63 18.03
CA ASP A 688 4.64 37.72 18.79
C ASP A 688 4.51 38.20 20.25
N PRO A 689 3.40 38.85 20.66
CA PRO A 689 3.21 39.38 22.02
C PRO A 689 2.91 38.27 23.07
N THR A 690 3.09 37.02 22.69
CA THR A 690 2.91 35.81 23.53
C THR A 690 4.21 35.06 23.77
N SER A 691 5.30 35.48 23.12
CA SER A 691 6.60 34.79 23.11
C SER A 691 7.53 35.11 24.30
N GLY A 692 7.35 36.28 24.94
CA GLY A 692 8.15 36.67 26.12
C GLY A 692 8.11 35.64 27.25
N PRO A 693 9.25 35.34 27.93
CA PRO A 693 10.52 36.06 27.89
C PRO A 693 11.50 35.61 26.78
N LYS A 694 11.12 34.67 25.90
CA LYS A 694 11.94 34.23 24.76
C LYS A 694 11.34 34.78 23.46
N TRP A 695 11.51 36.09 23.28
CA TRP A 695 10.79 36.86 22.27
C TRP A 695 11.02 36.33 20.83
N LYS A 696 9.99 36.50 20.00
CA LYS A 696 9.94 36.06 18.61
C LYS A 696 9.34 37.13 17.72
N VAL A 697 9.85 37.17 16.50
CA VAL A 697 9.25 37.86 15.35
C VAL A 697 8.98 36.83 14.27
N ALA A 698 7.76 36.77 13.73
CA ALA A 698 7.34 35.76 12.76
C ALA A 698 6.78 36.39 11.49
N CYS A 699 7.04 35.79 10.33
CA CYS A 699 6.38 36.22 9.10
C CYS A 699 4.91 35.81 9.09
N ASN A 700 4.02 36.72 8.72
CA ASN A 700 2.60 36.41 8.56
C ASN A 700 2.27 35.56 7.31
N LYS A 701 3.20 35.39 6.36
CA LYS A 701 3.07 34.49 5.19
C LYS A 701 3.98 33.26 5.30
N CYS A 702 5.26 33.36 4.92
CA CYS A 702 6.21 32.23 4.88
C CYS A 702 6.59 31.72 6.28
N ASN A 703 7.34 30.62 6.37
CA ASN A 703 7.63 29.95 7.66
C ASN A 703 8.72 30.60 8.54
N VAL A 704 9.17 31.81 8.22
CA VAL A 704 10.17 32.54 9.04
C VAL A 704 9.66 32.79 10.45
N VAL A 705 10.50 32.42 11.43
CA VAL A 705 10.45 32.84 12.83
C VAL A 705 11.88 33.16 13.24
N ALA A 706 12.15 34.41 13.63
CA ALA A 706 13.40 34.85 14.24
C ALA A 706 13.21 34.94 15.76
N HIS A 707 14.19 34.44 16.52
CA HIS A 707 14.27 34.70 17.95
C HIS A 707 14.96 36.05 18.20
N CYS A 708 14.54 36.77 19.24
CA CYS A 708 15.08 38.10 19.54
C CYS A 708 15.18 38.35 21.05
N PHE A 709 16.09 39.26 21.41
CA PHE A 709 16.19 39.92 22.71
C PHE A 709 16.14 38.96 23.91
N GLU A 710 17.05 37.98 23.93
CA GLU A 710 17.19 37.12 25.12
C GLU A 710 17.58 37.98 26.34
N ASN A 711 16.96 37.69 27.49
CA ASN A 711 16.97 38.49 28.70
C ASN A 711 16.18 39.82 28.65
N ALA A 712 15.38 40.11 27.60
CA ALA A 712 14.40 41.20 27.64
C ALA A 712 13.10 40.80 28.35
N TYR A 713 12.60 41.65 29.24
CA TYR A 713 11.32 41.43 29.95
C TYR A 713 10.13 42.13 29.27
N ARG A 714 10.38 43.11 28.40
CA ARG A 714 9.35 43.80 27.60
C ARG A 714 9.92 44.19 26.24
N VAL A 715 9.13 43.94 25.19
CA VAL A 715 9.39 44.35 23.80
C VAL A 715 8.11 44.96 23.25
N ARG A 716 8.22 46.07 22.51
CA ARG A 716 7.09 46.75 21.85
C ARG A 716 7.50 47.23 20.46
N VAL A 717 6.53 47.37 19.56
CA VAL A 717 6.69 48.11 18.31
C VAL A 717 6.41 49.58 18.59
N SER A 718 7.32 50.47 18.22
CA SER A 718 7.15 51.92 18.31
C SER A 718 6.37 52.46 17.11
N ALA A 719 5.85 53.69 17.25
CA ALA A 719 5.25 54.42 16.13
C ALA A 719 6.31 55.00 15.17
N ASP A 720 7.56 55.12 15.63
CA ASP A 720 8.67 55.66 14.85
C ASP A 720 9.24 54.62 13.87
N THR A 721 9.72 55.09 12.72
CA THR A 721 10.27 54.25 11.64
C THR A 721 11.73 54.57 11.36
N CYS A 722 12.51 53.54 11.04
CA CYS A 722 13.93 53.64 10.71
C CYS A 722 14.15 54.51 9.45
N ASN A 723 14.98 55.55 9.58
CA ASN A 723 15.35 56.47 8.49
C ASN A 723 16.09 55.80 7.31
N THR A 724 16.50 54.53 7.43
CA THR A 724 17.29 53.80 6.42
C THR A 724 16.48 52.74 5.66
N CYS A 725 15.47 52.12 6.30
CA CYS A 725 14.73 51.00 5.73
C CYS A 725 13.20 51.05 5.98
N GLU A 726 12.70 52.14 6.57
CA GLU A 726 11.27 52.40 6.88
C GLU A 726 10.58 51.40 7.83
N ALA A 727 11.26 50.33 8.24
CA ALA A 727 10.78 49.40 9.27
C ALA A 727 10.54 50.12 10.61
N ALA A 728 9.50 49.72 11.34
CA ALA A 728 9.19 50.24 12.66
C ALA A 728 10.32 49.92 13.66
N LEU A 729 10.63 50.88 14.53
CA LEU A 729 11.57 50.67 15.62
C LEU A 729 10.94 49.78 16.71
N LEU A 730 11.78 49.05 17.45
CA LEU A 730 11.34 48.30 18.62
C LEU A 730 11.89 48.94 19.90
N ASP A 731 11.03 49.13 20.89
CA ASP A 731 11.42 49.50 22.25
C ASP A 731 11.64 48.20 23.05
N VAL A 732 12.84 48.04 23.61
CA VAL A 732 13.25 46.82 24.33
C VAL A 732 13.78 47.15 25.71
N ASP A 733 13.17 46.55 26.74
CA ASP A 733 13.63 46.66 28.13
C ASP A 733 14.31 45.35 28.58
N PHE A 734 15.60 45.45 28.91
CA PHE A 734 16.43 44.33 29.35
C PHE A 734 16.46 44.19 30.87
N ASN A 735 16.60 42.95 31.36
CA ASN A 735 16.75 42.69 32.79
C ASN A 735 18.07 43.28 33.31
N LYS A 736 18.01 44.18 34.30
CA LYS A 736 19.17 44.93 34.82
C LYS A 736 20.39 44.07 35.20
N ALA A 737 20.18 42.84 35.67
CA ALA A 737 21.27 41.92 36.05
C ALA A 737 21.93 41.18 34.86
N LYS A 738 21.41 41.35 33.63
CA LYS A 738 21.83 40.68 32.39
C LYS A 738 21.57 41.56 31.15
N SER A 739 21.83 42.86 31.25
CA SER A 739 21.68 43.75 30.09
C SER A 739 22.81 43.49 29.09
N PRO A 740 22.53 43.36 27.78
CA PRO A 740 23.56 43.32 26.74
C PRO A 740 24.01 44.74 26.32
N LEU A 741 23.39 45.79 26.85
CA LEU A 741 23.69 47.18 26.51
C LEU A 741 24.96 47.67 27.23
N PRO A 742 25.79 48.52 26.59
CA PRO A 742 26.95 49.11 27.25
C PRO A 742 26.53 50.08 28.38
N GLY A 743 27.31 50.14 29.46
CA GLY A 743 27.20 51.19 30.47
C GLY A 743 26.07 51.05 31.50
N ASP A 744 25.65 49.83 31.84
CA ASP A 744 24.53 49.53 32.76
C ASP A 744 23.15 50.05 32.31
N GLU A 745 23.02 50.49 31.04
CA GLU A 745 21.73 50.85 30.45
C GLU A 745 20.82 49.62 30.32
N THR A 746 19.50 49.82 30.42
CA THR A 746 18.50 48.74 30.43
C THR A 746 17.36 48.93 29.42
N GLN A 747 17.41 49.98 28.61
CA GLN A 747 16.40 50.29 27.60
C GLN A 747 17.12 50.67 26.31
N HIS A 748 16.70 50.11 25.17
CA HIS A 748 17.16 50.54 23.85
C HIS A 748 15.99 50.59 22.87
N THR A 749 16.01 51.57 21.97
CA THR A 749 15.04 51.72 20.88
C THR A 749 15.78 51.71 19.56
N GLY A 750 15.56 50.67 18.75
CA GLY A 750 16.37 50.39 17.56
C GLY A 750 15.62 49.67 16.46
N CYS A 751 16.21 49.61 15.26
CA CYS A 751 15.68 48.88 14.11
C CYS A 751 16.30 47.50 14.01
N VAL A 752 15.50 46.42 13.98
CA VAL A 752 15.99 45.03 13.88
C VAL A 752 16.87 44.74 12.65
N PHE A 753 16.84 45.61 11.63
CA PHE A 753 17.64 45.46 10.40
C PHE A 753 18.85 46.40 10.33
N CYS A 754 18.85 47.51 11.06
CA CYS A 754 19.81 48.61 10.86
C CYS A 754 20.47 49.14 12.15
N ASP A 755 20.00 48.74 13.33
CA ASP A 755 20.63 49.07 14.59
C ASP A 755 21.72 48.03 14.92
N PRO A 756 22.99 48.41 15.13
CA PRO A 756 24.08 47.46 15.35
C PRO A 756 23.89 46.58 16.60
N ILE A 757 23.26 47.11 17.66
CA ILE A 757 23.05 46.36 18.91
C ILE A 757 21.95 45.31 18.70
N PHE A 758 20.87 45.66 17.98
CA PHE A 758 19.83 44.70 17.66
C PHE A 758 20.24 43.67 16.60
N GLN A 759 21.18 43.97 15.70
CA GLN A 759 21.72 42.98 14.76
C GLN A 759 22.41 41.80 15.46
N GLU A 760 23.08 42.03 16.60
CA GLU A 760 23.69 40.95 17.40
C GLU A 760 22.68 40.23 18.32
N LEU A 761 21.52 40.84 18.60
CA LEU A 761 20.51 40.33 19.55
C LEU A 761 19.26 39.74 18.88
N VAL A 762 19.26 39.60 17.55
CA VAL A 762 18.15 39.03 16.76
C VAL A 762 18.68 38.00 15.77
N GLU A 763 18.14 36.77 15.81
CA GLU A 763 18.52 35.68 14.89
C GLU A 763 17.93 35.83 13.47
N LEU A 764 18.06 37.02 12.88
CA LEU A 764 17.76 37.28 11.46
C LEU A 764 18.88 36.71 10.58
N LYS A 765 18.80 35.41 10.27
CA LYS A 765 19.73 34.76 9.33
C LYS A 765 19.67 35.44 7.95
N HIS A 766 20.70 36.24 7.66
CA HIS A 766 20.85 37.08 6.47
C HIS A 766 19.83 38.22 6.34
N ALA A 767 20.17 39.40 6.87
CA ALA A 767 19.38 40.62 6.64
C ALA A 767 20.26 41.89 6.57
N ALA A 768 20.59 42.35 5.36
CA ALA A 768 20.92 43.76 5.06
C ALA A 768 21.10 44.05 3.56
N SER A 769 20.07 44.57 2.88
CA SER A 769 20.16 45.76 1.98
C SER A 769 18.80 46.04 1.33
N CYS A 770 18.20 47.20 1.61
CA CYS A 770 16.92 47.60 1.00
C CYS A 770 17.13 48.51 -0.24
N HIS A 771 16.11 48.57 -1.09
CA HIS A 771 15.80 49.78 -1.85
C HIS A 771 14.60 50.50 -1.19
N PRO A 772 14.52 51.83 -1.27
CA PRO A 772 13.57 52.63 -0.49
C PRO A 772 12.15 52.61 -1.07
N MET A 773 11.15 52.86 -0.22
CA MET A 773 9.79 53.17 -0.65
C MET A 773 9.52 54.68 -0.60
N HIS A 774 8.53 55.12 -1.38
CA HIS A 774 7.99 56.48 -1.28
C HIS A 774 6.69 56.46 -0.48
N ARG A 775 6.73 56.97 0.75
CA ARG A 775 5.52 57.42 1.46
C ARG A 775 4.92 58.64 0.74
N ALA A 776 3.76 58.46 0.12
CA ALA A 776 2.96 59.55 -0.42
C ALA A 776 1.99 60.10 0.64
N GLN A 777 1.93 61.42 0.81
CA GLN A 777 0.95 62.07 1.69
C GLN A 777 -0.40 62.31 0.99
N THR A 778 -1.41 62.58 1.81
CA THR A 778 -2.84 62.71 1.45
C THR A 778 -3.19 64.02 0.72
N THR A 779 -3.96 63.90 -0.37
CA THR A 779 -5.04 64.85 -0.75
C THR A 779 -6.20 64.09 -1.42
N SER A 780 -7.36 64.73 -1.55
CA SER A 780 -8.65 64.08 -1.83
C SER A 780 -9.15 64.23 -3.29
N LEU A 781 -9.77 63.14 -3.80
CA LEU A 781 -10.98 63.05 -4.66
C LEU A 781 -11.32 64.19 -5.66
N PRO A 782 -11.73 63.85 -6.91
CA PRO A 782 -13.01 63.12 -7.09
C PRO A 782 -13.14 62.08 -8.23
N GLU A 783 -14.03 61.11 -7.95
CA GLU A 783 -14.94 60.36 -8.85
C GLU A 783 -14.41 59.39 -9.95
N CYS A 784 -15.38 58.69 -10.57
CA CYS A 784 -15.33 57.34 -11.17
C CYS A 784 -15.73 57.39 -12.68
N PRO A 785 -15.87 56.28 -13.46
CA PRO A 785 -15.65 54.87 -13.13
C PRO A 785 -14.92 53.96 -14.16
N HIS A 786 -14.34 52.87 -13.63
CA HIS A 786 -14.12 51.53 -14.23
C HIS A 786 -13.30 51.31 -15.51
N SER A 787 -12.51 50.23 -15.50
CA SER A 787 -11.46 49.89 -16.47
C SER A 787 -11.55 48.45 -17.02
N LEU A 788 -10.71 48.16 -18.02
CA LEU A 788 -10.67 46.93 -18.81
C LEU A 788 -9.30 46.23 -18.75
N ALA A 789 -9.34 44.90 -18.94
CA ALA A 789 -8.43 44.08 -19.76
C ALA A 789 -6.89 44.16 -19.62
N SER A 790 -6.31 42.98 -19.31
CA SER A 790 -5.33 42.25 -20.16
C SER A 790 -3.87 42.70 -20.37
N GLN A 791 -2.97 41.70 -20.23
CA GLN A 791 -1.83 41.40 -21.14
C GLN A 791 -0.58 42.33 -21.14
N VAL A 792 0.65 41.90 -21.49
CA VAL A 792 1.35 40.58 -21.42
C VAL A 792 2.88 40.80 -21.67
N TYR A 793 3.67 39.71 -21.71
CA TYR A 793 5.05 39.56 -22.25
C TYR A 793 6.28 39.69 -21.32
N LEU A 794 7.27 38.82 -21.62
CA LEU A 794 8.51 38.57 -20.88
C LEU A 794 9.67 39.51 -21.26
N ARG A 795 10.70 39.59 -20.41
CA ARG A 795 12.11 39.49 -20.86
C ARG A 795 13.09 39.02 -19.76
N VAL A 796 14.32 38.71 -20.17
CA VAL A 796 15.35 37.99 -19.39
C VAL A 796 16.76 38.43 -19.82
N LYS A 797 17.68 38.62 -18.85
CA LYS A 797 19.14 38.30 -18.84
C LYS A 797 19.70 38.58 -17.42
N THR A 798 20.41 37.68 -16.73
CA THR A 798 21.89 37.44 -16.69
C THR A 798 22.69 38.67 -16.19
N ASP A 799 23.72 38.59 -15.32
CA ASP A 799 24.82 37.60 -15.18
C ASP A 799 25.47 37.46 -13.76
N TRP A 800 26.07 36.28 -13.50
CA TRP A 800 27.31 35.92 -12.73
C TRP A 800 27.68 36.39 -11.28
N ARG A 801 27.78 35.37 -10.37
CA ARG A 801 28.87 34.98 -9.38
C ARG A 801 29.52 36.00 -8.41
N PRO A 802 30.11 35.57 -7.25
CA PRO A 802 30.29 34.21 -6.65
C PRO A 802 29.48 34.07 -5.32
N SER A 803 29.86 33.49 -4.15
CA SER A 803 31.03 32.77 -3.57
C SER A 803 30.64 32.00 -2.26
N LEU A 804 31.48 31.04 -1.82
CA LEU A 804 31.68 30.44 -0.46
C LEU A 804 30.48 30.42 0.54
N SER A 805 29.82 29.31 0.93
CA SER A 805 30.27 28.01 1.52
C SER A 805 30.87 28.15 2.94
N VAL A 806 30.57 27.37 4.01
CA VAL A 806 29.87 26.07 4.29
C VAL A 806 29.45 26.07 5.81
N PRO A 807 28.91 25.02 6.52
CA PRO A 807 28.67 23.59 6.19
C PRO A 807 27.26 23.01 6.52
N SER A 808 27.04 21.74 6.15
CA SER A 808 25.95 20.87 6.65
C SER A 808 26.39 19.39 6.67
N TYR A 809 25.73 18.54 7.46
CA TYR A 809 26.05 17.10 7.61
C TYR A 809 25.69 16.27 6.36
N LYS A 810 26.42 15.16 6.14
CA LYS A 810 26.28 14.29 4.96
C LYS A 810 25.89 12.85 5.31
N HIS A 811 25.09 12.23 4.45
CA HIS A 811 25.17 10.79 4.18
C HIS A 811 26.32 10.50 3.19
N PRO A 812 27.00 9.34 3.26
CA PRO A 812 27.95 8.92 2.23
C PRO A 812 27.22 8.38 0.98
N PRO A 813 27.53 8.85 -0.24
CA PRO A 813 27.03 8.28 -1.49
C PRO A 813 27.95 7.16 -2.03
N ARG A 814 27.44 6.38 -3.00
CA ARG A 814 28.22 5.42 -3.79
C ARG A 814 29.13 6.12 -4.82
N ASP A 815 30.06 5.33 -5.35
CA ASP A 815 30.80 5.46 -6.62
C ASP A 815 31.89 6.54 -6.76
N ALA A 816 33.13 6.06 -6.74
CA ALA A 816 34.32 6.74 -7.29
C ALA A 816 35.17 5.73 -8.11
N LEU A 817 34.69 5.35 -9.30
CA LEU A 817 35.50 4.61 -10.28
C LEU A 817 36.44 5.59 -11.01
N GLY A 818 37.75 5.51 -10.71
CA GLY A 818 38.70 6.56 -11.10
C GLY A 818 40.17 6.13 -11.23
N MET A 819 40.42 4.94 -11.79
CA MET A 819 41.73 4.43 -12.27
C MET A 819 42.99 4.74 -11.42
N ALA A 820 43.39 3.79 -10.59
CA ALA A 820 44.79 3.57 -10.24
C ALA A 820 45.23 2.21 -10.79
N SER A 821 46.20 2.19 -11.71
CA SER A 821 46.72 0.95 -12.30
C SER A 821 47.84 0.36 -11.44
N GLY A 822 47.49 -0.59 -10.58
CA GLY A 822 48.44 -1.36 -9.77
C GLY A 822 47.79 -2.63 -9.23
N ALA A 823 48.31 -3.79 -9.63
CA ALA A 823 47.87 -5.07 -9.07
C ALA A 823 48.43 -5.23 -7.63
N PRO A 824 47.61 -5.61 -6.63
CA PRO A 824 48.14 -5.96 -5.32
C PRO A 824 48.92 -7.28 -5.43
N GLN A 825 50.24 -7.20 -5.35
CA GLN A 825 51.10 -8.38 -5.22
C GLN A 825 50.95 -8.97 -3.81
N ASN A 826 51.10 -10.29 -3.68
CA ASN A 826 51.28 -10.94 -2.39
C ASN A 826 52.49 -10.36 -1.66
N ASN A 827 52.29 -9.73 -0.49
CA ASN A 827 53.14 -9.85 0.72
C ASN A 827 52.77 -8.80 1.80
N SER A 828 52.19 -9.23 2.93
CA SER A 828 52.19 -8.44 4.18
C SER A 828 51.80 -9.24 5.45
N GLN A 829 52.26 -10.48 5.61
CA GLN A 829 52.32 -11.11 6.95
C GLN A 829 53.41 -10.42 7.82
N MET A 830 53.20 -9.15 8.23
CA MET A 830 53.95 -8.47 9.31
C MET A 830 53.43 -7.04 9.61
N ALA A 831 52.14 -6.86 9.89
CA ALA A 831 51.59 -5.58 10.38
C ALA A 831 50.27 -5.76 11.15
N CYS A 832 50.31 -6.17 12.42
CA CYS A 832 49.09 -6.37 13.24
C CYS A 832 49.22 -5.98 14.74
N GLY A 833 50.43 -5.74 15.25
CA GLY A 833 50.66 -5.53 16.69
C GLY A 833 50.30 -4.15 17.25
N ALA A 834 49.88 -3.19 16.42
CA ALA A 834 49.76 -1.78 16.80
C ALA A 834 48.32 -1.23 16.88
N GLU A 835 47.33 -1.93 16.32
CA GLU A 835 45.98 -1.35 16.11
C GLU A 835 45.08 -1.41 17.34
N ILE A 836 45.14 -2.50 18.12
CA ILE A 836 44.28 -2.67 19.30
C ILE A 836 44.53 -1.63 20.40
N PRO A 837 45.79 -1.34 20.82
CA PRO A 837 46.04 -0.30 21.82
C PRO A 837 45.56 1.09 21.37
N GLY A 838 45.80 1.45 20.10
CA GLY A 838 45.35 2.73 19.53
C GLY A 838 43.83 2.87 19.47
N PHE A 839 43.09 1.78 19.25
CA PHE A 839 41.62 1.78 19.36
C PHE A 839 41.15 2.02 20.81
N LEU A 840 41.77 1.34 21.79
CA LEU A 840 41.42 1.52 23.21
C LEU A 840 41.73 2.95 23.68
N ASP A 841 42.88 3.50 23.31
CA ASP A 841 43.26 4.90 23.59
C ASP A 841 42.25 5.88 23.00
N ALA A 842 41.81 5.69 21.75
CA ALA A 842 40.82 6.55 21.10
C ALA A 842 39.43 6.44 21.76
N LEU A 843 39.01 5.23 22.13
CA LEU A 843 37.72 5.00 22.79
C LEU A 843 37.67 5.63 24.20
N LEU A 844 38.77 5.55 24.95
CA LEU A 844 38.92 6.17 26.28
C LEU A 844 39.12 7.69 26.22
N GLN A 845 39.59 8.26 25.10
CA GLN A 845 39.60 9.71 24.88
C GLN A 845 38.18 10.24 24.58
N ASP A 846 37.40 9.51 23.78
CA ASP A 846 35.99 9.83 23.50
C ASP A 846 35.09 9.64 24.73
N PHE A 847 35.40 8.68 25.59
CA PHE A 847 34.74 8.42 26.86
C PHE A 847 35.76 8.52 28.01
N PRO A 848 36.06 9.74 28.53
CA PRO A 848 37.10 9.93 29.54
C PRO A 848 36.69 9.53 30.97
N ALA A 849 35.42 9.16 31.20
CA ALA A 849 34.92 8.72 32.50
C ALA A 849 33.61 7.89 32.37
N PRO A 850 33.27 7.06 33.37
CA PRO A 850 31.97 6.37 33.46
C PRO A 850 30.76 7.33 33.41
N LEU A 851 29.65 6.84 32.85
CA LEU A 851 28.41 7.60 32.68
C LEU A 851 27.73 7.86 34.04
N SER A 852 27.33 9.11 34.27
CA SER A 852 26.55 9.50 35.46
C SER A 852 25.06 9.13 35.31
N PRO A 853 24.25 9.18 36.40
CA PRO A 853 22.80 8.98 36.34
C PRO A 853 22.06 9.93 35.39
N GLU A 854 22.62 11.11 35.10
CA GLU A 854 22.05 12.10 34.18
C GLU A 854 22.67 12.06 32.77
N SER A 855 23.86 11.49 32.60
CA SER A 855 24.51 11.33 31.28
C SER A 855 23.59 10.60 30.29
N PRO A 856 23.47 11.06 29.04
CA PRO A 856 22.77 10.30 27.99
C PRO A 856 23.50 8.97 27.72
N LEU A 857 22.77 7.96 27.26
CA LEU A 857 23.40 6.73 26.80
C LEU A 857 24.09 6.98 25.45
N PRO A 858 25.29 6.39 25.21
CA PRO A 858 26.03 6.55 23.96
C PRO A 858 25.44 5.75 22.80
N TRP A 859 24.57 4.77 23.09
CA TRP A 859 23.78 4.02 22.13
C TRP A 859 22.32 3.95 22.56
N LYS A 860 21.42 3.65 21.62
CA LYS A 860 19.98 3.54 21.92
C LYS A 860 19.70 2.24 22.67
N ALA A 861 19.11 2.34 23.86
CA ALA A 861 18.62 1.17 24.61
C ALA A 861 17.53 0.40 23.84
N PRO A 862 17.46 -0.94 23.98
CA PRO A 862 16.58 -1.80 23.18
C PRO A 862 15.08 -1.67 23.50
N GLY A 863 14.72 -1.18 24.69
CA GLY A 863 13.33 -1.03 25.11
C GLY A 863 13.20 -0.27 26.43
N THR A 864 12.05 -0.44 27.10
CA THR A 864 11.76 0.11 28.44
C THR A 864 12.02 -0.88 29.57
N THR A 865 11.91 -2.19 29.29
CA THR A 865 12.11 -3.30 30.24
C THR A 865 12.67 -4.52 29.52
N LEU A 866 13.45 -5.32 30.25
CA LEU A 866 13.92 -6.65 29.84
C LEU A 866 13.55 -7.66 30.94
N SER A 867 13.28 -8.91 30.59
CA SER A 867 13.38 -10.04 31.53
C SER A 867 14.85 -10.33 31.83
N GLN A 868 15.12 -11.11 32.88
CA GLN A 868 16.50 -11.53 33.19
C GLN A 868 17.15 -12.38 32.06
N GLU A 869 16.36 -13.15 31.31
CA GLU A 869 16.83 -13.93 30.15
C GLU A 869 17.09 -13.07 28.92
N GLU A 870 16.40 -11.93 28.79
CA GLU A 870 16.62 -10.99 27.67
C GLU A 870 17.94 -10.19 27.82
N VAL A 871 18.58 -10.16 29.00
CA VAL A 871 19.68 -9.22 29.33
C VAL A 871 20.93 -9.40 28.47
N GLU A 872 21.45 -10.63 28.36
CA GLU A 872 22.73 -10.88 27.69
C GLU A 872 22.67 -10.52 26.20
N ALA A 873 21.72 -11.11 25.47
CA ALA A 873 21.62 -10.94 24.03
C ALA A 873 21.30 -9.48 23.62
N GLU A 874 20.40 -8.81 24.34
CA GLU A 874 20.04 -7.41 24.06
C GLU A 874 21.15 -6.41 24.43
N LEU A 875 22.05 -6.77 25.37
CA LEU A 875 23.27 -6.01 25.63
C LEU A 875 24.38 -6.34 24.63
N ALA A 876 24.50 -7.59 24.17
CA ALA A 876 25.48 -7.99 23.16
C ALA A 876 25.22 -7.30 21.81
N GLU A 877 23.97 -7.27 21.34
CA GLU A 877 23.53 -6.51 20.16
C GLU A 877 23.86 -5.00 20.31
N LEU A 878 23.55 -4.43 21.47
CA LEU A 878 23.83 -3.02 21.78
C LEU A 878 25.34 -2.70 21.81
N ALA A 879 26.15 -3.61 22.34
CA ALA A 879 27.60 -3.48 22.43
C ALA A 879 28.28 -3.65 21.06
N MET A 880 27.93 -4.70 20.32
CA MET A 880 28.46 -4.96 18.99
C MET A 880 28.07 -3.85 18.00
N GLY A 881 26.83 -3.34 18.08
CA GLY A 881 26.41 -2.17 17.30
C GLY A 881 27.20 -0.90 17.64
N PHE A 882 27.39 -0.60 18.93
CA PHE A 882 28.20 0.54 19.39
C PHE A 882 29.66 0.43 18.94
N LEU A 883 30.33 -0.70 19.21
CA LEU A 883 31.75 -0.91 18.92
C LEU A 883 32.01 -0.95 17.41
N SER A 884 31.13 -1.58 16.64
CA SER A 884 31.21 -1.55 15.16
C SER A 884 31.04 -0.14 14.61
N SER A 885 30.19 0.71 15.21
CA SER A 885 30.08 2.12 14.78
C SER A 885 31.35 2.95 15.02
N ARG A 886 32.29 2.42 15.80
CA ARG A 886 33.62 3.01 16.05
C ARG A 886 34.76 2.33 15.28
N ASN A 887 34.45 1.42 14.35
CA ASN A 887 35.41 0.59 13.61
C ASN A 887 36.28 -0.30 14.52
N ALA A 888 35.73 -0.82 15.62
CA ALA A 888 36.41 -1.82 16.43
C ALA A 888 36.72 -3.09 15.61
N PRO A 889 37.93 -3.67 15.69
CA PRO A 889 38.23 -4.99 15.11
C PRO A 889 37.24 -6.06 15.63
N PRO A 890 36.62 -6.91 14.79
CA PRO A 890 35.53 -7.79 15.22
C PRO A 890 35.89 -8.73 16.38
N SER A 891 37.12 -9.26 16.44
CA SER A 891 37.58 -10.10 17.55
C SER A 891 37.67 -9.34 18.87
N LEU A 892 38.17 -8.10 18.82
CA LEU A 892 38.23 -7.19 19.97
C LEU A 892 36.82 -6.77 20.40
N ALA A 893 35.94 -6.45 19.45
CA ALA A 893 34.56 -6.06 19.74
C ALA A 893 33.78 -7.17 20.46
N ALA A 894 33.90 -8.40 19.98
CA ALA A 894 33.30 -9.58 20.59
C ALA A 894 33.88 -9.85 21.99
N ALA A 895 35.20 -9.83 22.13
CA ALA A 895 35.87 -10.11 23.41
C ALA A 895 35.58 -9.04 24.49
N LEU A 896 35.59 -7.75 24.12
CA LEU A 896 35.19 -6.64 25.02
C LEU A 896 33.72 -6.74 25.44
N THR A 897 32.85 -7.12 24.49
CA THR A 897 31.41 -7.34 24.76
C THR A 897 31.23 -8.47 25.76
N HIS A 898 31.88 -9.62 25.53
CA HIS A 898 31.82 -10.77 26.42
C HIS A 898 32.29 -10.41 27.83
N GLU A 899 33.48 -9.82 27.98
CA GLU A 899 34.05 -9.52 29.29
C GLU A 899 33.18 -8.54 30.10
N ALA A 900 32.63 -7.50 29.43
CA ALA A 900 31.76 -6.52 30.07
C ALA A 900 30.39 -7.09 30.49
N ILE A 901 29.80 -7.99 29.69
CA ILE A 901 28.58 -8.73 30.06
C ILE A 901 28.88 -9.73 31.18
N SER A 902 29.98 -10.48 31.06
CA SER A 902 30.44 -11.47 32.04
C SER A 902 30.71 -10.83 33.40
N HIS A 903 31.21 -9.58 33.46
CA HIS A 903 31.28 -8.82 34.71
C HIS A 903 29.91 -8.35 35.20
N LEU A 904 29.05 -7.82 34.33
CA LEU A 904 27.71 -7.36 34.71
C LEU A 904 26.85 -8.48 35.31
N LEU A 905 26.82 -9.66 34.68
CA LEU A 905 26.03 -10.82 35.13
C LEU A 905 26.54 -11.44 36.44
N LYS A 906 27.75 -11.09 36.89
CA LYS A 906 28.28 -11.46 38.23
C LYS A 906 27.87 -10.44 39.32
N THR A 907 27.21 -9.34 38.97
CA THR A 907 26.69 -8.35 39.94
C THR A 907 25.21 -8.58 40.23
N ASP A 908 24.74 -8.12 41.40
CA ASP A 908 23.32 -8.25 41.74
C ASP A 908 22.46 -7.28 40.93
N LEU A 909 21.72 -7.81 39.95
CA LEU A 909 20.81 -7.05 39.11
C LEU A 909 19.50 -6.66 39.82
N SER A 910 19.33 -6.98 41.12
CA SER A 910 18.13 -6.64 41.88
C SER A 910 17.87 -5.13 41.95
N GLU A 911 18.92 -4.29 41.87
CA GLU A 911 18.82 -2.82 41.84
C GLU A 911 18.03 -2.29 40.62
N PHE A 912 17.96 -3.06 39.53
CA PHE A 912 17.25 -2.67 38.30
C PHE A 912 15.78 -3.12 38.28
N ARG A 913 15.31 -3.86 39.30
CA ARG A 913 13.95 -4.40 39.33
C ARG A 913 12.89 -3.29 39.32
N LYS A 914 11.97 -3.37 38.35
CA LYS A 914 10.74 -2.58 38.40
C LYS A 914 9.67 -3.36 39.14
N LEU A 915 9.07 -2.72 40.15
CA LEU A 915 7.79 -3.18 40.68
C LEU A 915 6.76 -3.18 39.56
N PRO A 916 5.89 -4.22 39.46
CA PRO A 916 4.74 -4.15 38.58
C PRO A 916 3.87 -2.96 38.98
N ARG A 917 3.34 -2.24 38.00
CA ARG A 917 2.29 -1.25 38.28
C ARG A 917 1.00 -1.98 38.60
N GLN A 918 0.23 -1.43 39.51
CA GLN A 918 -1.20 -1.73 39.60
C GLN A 918 -1.87 -1.09 38.38
N GLU A 919 -2.05 -1.91 37.34
CA GLU A 919 -3.02 -1.70 36.26
C GLU A 919 -4.03 -2.87 36.40
N GLU A 920 -5.27 -2.68 35.94
CA GLU A 920 -6.48 -3.21 36.62
C GLU A 920 -6.72 -4.73 36.50
N GLU A 921 -7.55 -5.27 37.40
CA GLU A 921 -7.92 -6.69 37.51
C GLU A 921 -8.89 -7.10 36.38
N ASP A 922 -8.45 -8.00 35.50
CA ASP A 922 -9.29 -8.82 34.62
C ASP A 922 -9.04 -10.30 35.00
N ASP A 923 -10.00 -10.92 35.70
CA ASP A 923 -9.98 -12.35 36.05
C ASP A 923 -10.49 -13.22 34.87
N ASP A 924 -9.70 -14.20 34.44
CA ASP A 924 -10.14 -15.59 34.20
C ASP A 924 -8.90 -16.49 34.03
N GLU A 925 -9.04 -17.77 34.37
CA GLU A 925 -7.92 -18.65 34.79
C GLU A 925 -7.19 -19.40 33.64
N GLU A 926 -5.85 -19.57 33.76
CA GLU A 926 -5.21 -20.91 33.80
C GLU A 926 -3.69 -20.89 34.15
N GLU A 927 -3.37 -21.64 35.21
CA GLU A 927 -2.10 -22.24 35.69
C GLU A 927 -0.69 -21.57 35.56
N GLU A 928 -0.09 -21.38 36.74
CA GLU A 928 1.33 -21.49 37.13
C GLU A 928 2.45 -21.29 36.08
N LYS A 929 2.99 -20.06 36.02
CA LYS A 929 4.45 -19.82 35.97
C LYS A 929 4.80 -18.57 36.79
N ALA A 930 5.93 -18.60 37.50
CA ALA A 930 6.29 -17.60 38.50
C ALA A 930 6.41 -16.16 37.94
N PRO A 931 6.13 -15.11 38.74
CA PRO A 931 6.17 -13.73 38.28
C PRO A 931 7.55 -13.33 37.75
N MET A 932 7.66 -13.21 36.43
CA MET A 932 8.92 -12.98 35.73
C MET A 932 9.51 -11.61 36.11
N THR A 933 10.74 -11.61 36.60
CA THR A 933 11.39 -10.38 37.08
C THR A 933 11.74 -9.46 35.90
N LEU A 934 11.15 -8.25 35.90
CA LEU A 934 11.41 -7.21 34.90
C LEU A 934 12.43 -6.18 35.40
N LEU A 935 13.41 -5.87 34.56
CA LEU A 935 14.54 -4.99 34.86
C LEU A 935 14.50 -3.71 34.00
N ASP A 936 15.02 -2.59 34.51
CA ASP A 936 15.13 -1.34 33.75
C ASP A 936 16.19 -1.43 32.65
N ALA A 937 15.74 -1.53 31.39
CA ALA A 937 16.62 -1.59 30.23
C ALA A 937 17.58 -0.39 30.11
N LYS A 938 17.18 0.79 30.59
CA LYS A 938 18.02 2.01 30.52
C LYS A 938 19.11 2.02 31.60
N GLY A 939 18.77 1.62 32.83
CA GLY A 939 19.70 1.42 33.93
C GLY A 939 20.72 0.34 33.63
N LEU A 940 20.26 -0.83 33.17
CA LEU A 940 21.13 -1.93 32.72
C LEU A 940 22.09 -1.48 31.62
N ALA A 941 21.59 -0.82 30.56
CA ALA A 941 22.45 -0.31 29.49
C ALA A 941 23.51 0.70 30.00
N ARG A 942 23.18 1.53 31.00
CA ARG A 942 24.18 2.44 31.61
C ARG A 942 25.21 1.67 32.44
N ARG A 943 24.79 0.74 33.29
CA ARG A 943 25.70 -0.09 34.10
C ARG A 943 26.62 -0.90 33.20
N PHE A 944 26.08 -1.46 32.11
CA PHE A 944 26.83 -2.12 31.05
C PHE A 944 27.90 -1.20 30.43
N PHE A 945 27.54 0.01 29.95
CA PHE A 945 28.53 0.92 29.36
C PHE A 945 29.64 1.33 30.35
N ASN A 946 29.33 1.41 31.65
CA ASN A 946 30.34 1.65 32.67
C ASN A 946 31.26 0.42 32.87
N GLN A 947 30.72 -0.81 32.85
CA GLN A 947 31.54 -2.03 32.86
C GLN A 947 32.39 -2.17 31.58
N LEU A 948 31.86 -1.83 30.41
CA LEU A 948 32.62 -1.80 29.15
C LEU A 948 33.78 -0.78 29.21
N TRP A 949 33.56 0.38 29.83
CA TRP A 949 34.61 1.36 30.08
C TRP A 949 35.67 0.84 31.07
N GLU A 950 35.25 0.22 32.17
CA GLU A 950 36.14 -0.37 33.18
C GLU A 950 37.01 -1.49 32.56
N VAL A 951 36.45 -2.32 31.68
CA VAL A 951 37.20 -3.33 30.91
C VAL A 951 38.19 -2.67 29.93
N CYS A 952 37.79 -1.60 29.22
CA CYS A 952 38.69 -0.89 28.31
C CYS A 952 39.89 -0.26 29.03
N ASP A 953 39.68 0.40 30.18
CA ASP A 953 40.75 0.95 31.02
C ASP A 953 41.72 -0.14 31.50
N GLN A 954 41.21 -1.31 31.91
CA GLN A 954 42.04 -2.44 32.30
C GLN A 954 42.84 -2.99 31.11
N TRP A 955 42.21 -3.18 29.95
CA TRP A 955 42.84 -3.77 28.77
C TRP A 955 43.84 -2.82 28.09
N GLN A 956 43.68 -1.50 28.23
CA GLN A 956 44.69 -0.52 27.84
C GLN A 956 46.05 -0.80 28.51
N LYS A 957 46.04 -1.32 29.74
CA LYS A 957 47.25 -1.66 30.52
C LYS A 957 47.79 -3.04 30.14
N GLN A 958 46.91 -4.00 29.85
CA GLN A 958 47.29 -5.33 29.34
C GLN A 958 46.12 -5.99 28.58
N VAL A 959 46.22 -6.07 27.25
CA VAL A 959 45.20 -6.72 26.39
C VAL A 959 45.31 -8.25 26.51
N PRO A 960 44.24 -8.99 26.86
CA PRO A 960 44.25 -10.45 26.94
C PRO A 960 44.49 -11.15 25.60
N LEU A 961 45.14 -12.31 25.63
CA LEU A 961 45.43 -13.13 24.43
C LEU A 961 44.17 -13.49 23.62
N THR A 962 43.02 -13.64 24.28
CA THR A 962 41.74 -13.94 23.63
C THR A 962 41.33 -12.89 22.59
N ALA A 963 41.58 -11.60 22.84
CA ALA A 963 41.28 -10.51 21.91
C ALA A 963 42.18 -10.50 20.65
N TRP A 964 43.38 -11.09 20.75
CA TRP A 964 44.34 -11.24 19.65
C TRP A 964 44.11 -12.50 18.80
N THR A 965 43.17 -13.37 19.17
CA THR A 965 42.93 -14.66 18.48
C THR A 965 42.51 -14.43 17.02
N PRO A 966 43.29 -14.89 16.03
CA PRO A 966 42.87 -14.84 14.64
C PRO A 966 41.69 -15.80 14.41
N GLN A 967 40.65 -15.33 13.72
CA GLN A 967 39.53 -16.15 13.28
C GLN A 967 39.62 -16.42 11.77
N ARG A 968 39.01 -17.51 11.30
CA ARG A 968 38.90 -17.79 9.87
C ARG A 968 38.14 -16.65 9.18
N GLN A 969 38.77 -16.00 8.22
CA GLN A 969 38.10 -14.97 7.42
C GLN A 969 37.14 -15.63 6.43
N TRP A 970 35.89 -15.17 6.45
CA TRP A 970 34.82 -15.62 5.55
C TRP A 970 34.49 -14.50 4.57
N LEU A 971 34.55 -14.79 3.26
CA LEU A 971 34.04 -13.88 2.25
C LEU A 971 32.53 -14.04 2.16
N VAL A 972 31.80 -13.05 2.65
CA VAL A 972 30.32 -13.04 2.67
C VAL A 972 29.80 -11.87 1.84
N SER A 973 28.81 -12.14 0.97
CA SER A 973 28.00 -11.10 0.33
C SER A 973 26.58 -11.17 0.89
N ILE A 974 26.11 -10.08 1.46
CA ILE A 974 24.74 -9.94 1.99
C ILE A 974 24.07 -8.77 1.28
N HIS A 975 22.80 -8.93 0.90
CA HIS A 975 21.96 -7.82 0.47
C HIS A 975 20.51 -8.05 0.91
N ALA A 976 19.87 -6.99 1.40
CA ALA A 976 18.55 -7.07 2.02
C ALA A 976 17.72 -5.84 1.68
N ILE A 977 16.52 -6.01 1.12
CA ILE A 977 15.67 -4.90 0.65
C ILE A 977 14.20 -5.05 1.03
N ARG A 978 13.58 -3.89 1.26
CA ARG A 978 12.13 -3.76 1.50
C ARG A 978 11.26 -4.10 0.27
N ASN A 979 11.82 -3.90 -0.92
CA ASN A 979 11.13 -4.03 -2.20
C ASN A 979 9.74 -3.33 -2.18
N THR A 980 8.64 -4.03 -2.52
CA THR A 980 7.29 -3.44 -2.57
C THR A 980 6.46 -3.53 -1.28
N ARG A 981 6.99 -4.14 -0.20
CA ARG A 981 6.33 -4.14 1.12
C ARG A 981 6.32 -2.76 1.78
N ARG A 982 5.49 -2.61 2.82
CA ARG A 982 5.39 -1.37 3.62
C ARG A 982 6.56 -1.17 4.59
N LYS A 983 7.08 -2.26 5.17
CA LYS A 983 8.18 -2.29 6.14
C LYS A 983 9.29 -3.24 5.67
N MET A 984 10.47 -3.12 6.29
CA MET A 984 11.56 -4.10 6.17
C MET A 984 11.55 -4.94 7.45
N GLU A 985 10.98 -6.12 7.32
CA GLU A 985 10.58 -7.02 8.39
C GLU A 985 11.69 -8.05 8.62
N ASP A 986 12.30 -8.60 7.56
CA ASP A 986 13.44 -9.53 7.62
C ASP A 986 14.63 -9.01 8.43
N ARG A 987 15.41 -9.94 8.99
CA ARG A 987 16.73 -9.71 9.57
C ARG A 987 17.73 -10.77 9.10
N HIS A 988 19.01 -10.49 9.29
CA HIS A 988 20.10 -11.43 9.05
C HIS A 988 21.18 -11.26 10.12
N VAL A 989 21.96 -12.31 10.34
CA VAL A 989 23.03 -12.35 11.34
C VAL A 989 24.29 -12.94 10.70
N PHE A 990 25.44 -12.30 10.91
CA PHE A 990 26.75 -12.81 10.53
C PHE A 990 27.72 -12.60 11.70
N LEU A 991 28.17 -13.71 12.30
CA LEU A 991 29.03 -13.72 13.48
C LEU A 991 30.22 -14.64 13.23
N PRO A 992 31.32 -14.13 12.64
CA PRO A 992 32.56 -14.87 12.40
C PRO A 992 33.45 -15.00 13.64
N THR A 993 33.00 -14.49 14.79
CA THR A 993 33.71 -14.42 16.08
C THR A 993 32.84 -15.02 17.20
N PHE A 994 32.16 -16.13 16.90
CA PHE A 994 31.11 -16.70 17.77
C PHE A 994 31.70 -17.13 19.12
N ASN A 995 32.87 -17.79 19.12
CA ASN A 995 33.53 -18.20 20.37
C ASN A 995 33.91 -16.99 21.24
N GLN A 996 34.40 -15.89 20.66
CA GLN A 996 34.84 -14.71 21.45
C GLN A 996 33.66 -13.92 22.04
N LEU A 997 32.48 -13.96 21.41
CA LEU A 997 31.28 -13.26 21.90
C LEU A 997 30.67 -13.95 23.12
N PHE A 998 30.76 -15.29 23.19
CA PHE A 998 30.18 -16.11 24.26
C PHE A 998 31.22 -16.78 25.18
N GLY A 999 32.50 -16.41 25.07
CA GLY A 999 33.57 -16.90 25.95
C GLY A 999 33.89 -18.39 25.81
N LEU A 1000 33.54 -19.01 24.67
CA LEU A 1000 33.79 -20.42 24.41
C LEU A 1000 35.31 -20.67 24.32
N SER A 1001 35.82 -21.46 25.27
CA SER A 1001 37.25 -21.66 25.52
C SER A 1001 37.83 -22.96 24.95
N ASP A 1002 37.04 -23.69 24.16
CA ASP A 1002 37.56 -24.80 23.35
C ASP A 1002 38.33 -24.30 22.11
N LEU A 1003 39.10 -25.21 21.50
CA LEU A 1003 39.94 -24.93 20.33
C LEU A 1003 39.16 -25.06 18.99
N ILE A 1004 37.83 -25.10 19.03
CA ILE A 1004 36.99 -25.37 17.86
C ILE A 1004 36.47 -24.05 17.29
N ASP A 1005 37.00 -23.65 16.14
CA ASP A 1005 36.59 -22.44 15.43
C ASP A 1005 35.11 -22.51 15.02
N ARG A 1006 34.32 -21.48 15.34
CA ARG A 1006 32.88 -21.41 15.02
C ARG A 1006 32.48 -20.09 14.37
N ALA A 1007 31.69 -20.19 13.30
CA ALA A 1007 31.07 -19.04 12.63
C ALA A 1007 29.57 -19.29 12.40
N TYR A 1008 28.74 -18.31 12.78
CA TYR A 1008 27.28 -18.38 12.71
C TYR A 1008 26.72 -17.42 11.66
N PHE A 1009 25.75 -17.90 10.90
CA PHE A 1009 25.08 -17.21 9.80
C PHE A 1009 23.56 -17.45 9.91
N ALA A 1010 22.74 -16.43 9.72
CA ALA A 1010 21.28 -16.63 9.69
C ALA A 1010 20.53 -15.61 8.81
N VAL A 1011 19.36 -16.02 8.33
CA VAL A 1011 18.32 -15.16 7.75
C VAL A 1011 17.02 -15.46 8.48
N PHE A 1012 16.30 -14.40 8.86
CA PHE A 1012 14.99 -14.43 9.50
C PHE A 1012 14.02 -13.60 8.66
N ASP A 1013 12.91 -14.18 8.25
CA ASP A 1013 11.90 -13.61 7.36
C ASP A 1013 10.68 -13.21 8.21
N GLY A 1014 10.17 -11.99 8.04
CA GLY A 1014 9.29 -11.34 9.03
C GLY A 1014 7.88 -11.02 8.53
N HIS A 1015 6.86 -11.47 9.27
CA HIS A 1015 5.45 -11.20 8.94
C HIS A 1015 4.64 -10.67 10.12
N GLY A 1016 3.55 -9.96 9.84
CA GLY A 1016 2.73 -9.26 10.84
C GLY A 1016 3.40 -8.06 11.53
N GLY A 1017 4.71 -7.89 11.35
CA GLY A 1017 5.52 -6.83 11.93
C GLY A 1017 7.00 -7.17 11.86
N VAL A 1018 7.81 -6.53 12.69
CA VAL A 1018 9.29 -6.62 12.64
C VAL A 1018 9.90 -7.20 13.91
N ASP A 1019 9.07 -7.39 14.93
CA ASP A 1019 9.49 -7.55 16.31
C ASP A 1019 9.95 -8.99 16.56
N ALA A 1020 9.22 -9.98 16.01
CA ALA A 1020 9.63 -11.38 15.98
C ALA A 1020 10.97 -11.59 15.25
N ALA A 1021 11.12 -11.07 14.02
CA ALA A 1021 12.36 -11.19 13.25
C ALA A 1021 13.56 -10.47 13.89
N ARG A 1022 13.33 -9.30 14.53
CA ARG A 1022 14.34 -8.66 15.40
C ARG A 1022 14.72 -9.57 16.56
N TYR A 1023 13.74 -10.15 17.25
CA TYR A 1023 13.97 -10.97 18.42
C TYR A 1023 14.73 -12.26 18.07
N ALA A 1024 14.35 -12.93 16.99
CA ALA A 1024 15.06 -14.12 16.51
C ALA A 1024 16.53 -13.82 16.14
N ALA A 1025 16.78 -12.69 15.46
CA ALA A 1025 18.14 -12.26 15.14
C ALA A 1025 19.01 -12.02 16.39
N VAL A 1026 18.45 -11.41 17.44
CA VAL A 1026 19.16 -11.14 18.70
C VAL A 1026 19.33 -12.40 19.56
N HIS A 1027 18.27 -13.22 19.71
CA HIS A 1027 18.22 -14.23 20.77
C HIS A 1027 18.55 -15.67 20.34
N VAL A 1028 18.32 -16.08 19.08
CA VAL A 1028 18.55 -17.50 18.67
C VAL A 1028 20.02 -17.90 18.82
N HIS A 1029 20.94 -17.03 18.39
CA HIS A 1029 22.36 -17.35 18.39
C HIS A 1029 22.96 -17.34 19.82
N ALA A 1030 22.47 -16.48 20.71
CA ALA A 1030 22.84 -16.44 22.12
C ALA A 1030 22.23 -17.62 22.92
N ASN A 1031 21.00 -18.03 22.59
CA ASN A 1031 20.41 -19.24 23.16
C ASN A 1031 21.17 -20.50 22.73
N ALA A 1032 21.62 -20.57 21.47
CA ALA A 1032 22.43 -21.70 20.97
C ALA A 1032 23.80 -21.79 21.67
N ALA A 1033 24.44 -20.65 21.94
CA ALA A 1033 25.71 -20.58 22.66
C ALA A 1033 25.66 -21.21 24.07
N HIS A 1034 24.48 -21.22 24.69
CA HIS A 1034 24.25 -21.65 26.06
C HIS A 1034 23.63 -23.05 26.21
N GLN A 1035 23.40 -23.79 25.12
CA GLN A 1035 22.91 -25.17 25.23
C GLN A 1035 24.04 -26.11 25.65
N PRO A 1036 23.84 -26.96 26.68
CA PRO A 1036 24.81 -28.00 27.07
C PRO A 1036 25.25 -28.91 25.92
N GLU A 1037 24.38 -29.10 24.93
CA GLU A 1037 24.58 -29.95 23.77
C GLU A 1037 25.58 -29.35 22.76
N LEU A 1038 25.82 -28.03 22.74
CA LEU A 1038 26.62 -27.33 21.72
C LEU A 1038 28.01 -27.95 21.41
N PRO A 1039 28.75 -28.54 22.37
CA PRO A 1039 30.03 -29.21 22.08
C PRO A 1039 29.89 -30.64 21.52
N THR A 1040 28.68 -31.21 21.48
CA THR A 1040 28.43 -32.65 21.21
C THR A 1040 27.37 -32.91 20.13
N ASP A 1041 26.31 -32.11 20.09
CA ASP A 1041 25.32 -32.02 19.01
C ASP A 1041 24.98 -30.54 18.76
N PRO A 1042 25.77 -29.85 17.91
CA PRO A 1042 25.50 -28.46 17.58
C PRO A 1042 24.20 -28.27 16.79
N ALA A 1043 23.68 -29.29 16.10
CA ALA A 1043 22.41 -29.19 15.38
C ALA A 1043 21.20 -29.28 16.34
N GLY A 1044 21.26 -30.17 17.33
CA GLY A 1044 20.33 -30.22 18.45
C GLY A 1044 20.32 -28.90 19.24
N ALA A 1045 21.50 -28.34 19.53
CA ALA A 1045 21.64 -27.04 20.19
C ALA A 1045 20.97 -25.90 19.41
N LEU A 1046 21.12 -25.85 18.07
CA LEU A 1046 20.43 -24.88 17.22
C LEU A 1046 18.90 -25.09 17.22
N LYS A 1047 18.44 -26.35 17.17
CA LYS A 1047 16.99 -26.69 17.22
C LYS A 1047 16.35 -26.24 18.53
N GLU A 1048 16.99 -26.50 19.67
CA GLU A 1048 16.50 -26.09 20.99
C GLU A 1048 16.58 -24.56 21.16
N ALA A 1049 17.57 -23.90 20.56
CA ALA A 1049 17.63 -22.44 20.57
C ALA A 1049 16.43 -21.76 19.88
N PHE A 1050 15.97 -22.28 18.73
CA PHE A 1050 14.73 -21.82 18.11
C PHE A 1050 13.52 -22.01 19.04
N ARG A 1051 13.38 -23.19 19.65
CA ARG A 1051 12.28 -23.53 20.57
C ARG A 1051 12.24 -22.58 21.78
N ARG A 1052 13.40 -22.36 22.43
CA ARG A 1052 13.56 -21.44 23.56
C ARG A 1052 13.30 -19.99 23.17
N THR A 1053 13.73 -19.54 21.99
CA THR A 1053 13.45 -18.17 21.52
C THR A 1053 11.97 -17.96 21.22
N ASP A 1054 11.23 -18.97 20.72
CA ASP A 1054 9.77 -18.88 20.59
C ASP A 1054 9.10 -18.75 21.96
N GLU A 1055 9.46 -19.57 22.95
CA GLU A 1055 8.93 -19.44 24.33
C GLU A 1055 9.17 -18.04 24.92
N MET A 1056 10.40 -17.53 24.85
CA MET A 1056 10.77 -16.19 25.34
C MET A 1056 9.98 -15.10 24.59
N PHE A 1057 9.85 -15.21 23.26
CA PHE A 1057 9.13 -14.23 22.46
C PHE A 1057 7.62 -14.27 22.69
N LEU A 1058 7.01 -15.44 22.90
CA LEU A 1058 5.59 -15.56 23.21
C LEU A 1058 5.24 -14.87 24.53
N TRP A 1059 6.09 -14.96 25.56
CA TRP A 1059 5.95 -14.19 26.79
C TRP A 1059 6.06 -12.69 26.56
N LYS A 1060 7.06 -12.25 25.78
CA LYS A 1060 7.20 -10.84 25.37
C LYS A 1060 5.98 -10.34 24.60
N ALA A 1061 5.46 -11.15 23.68
CA ALA A 1061 4.35 -10.80 22.81
C ALA A 1061 3.03 -10.67 23.59
N LYS A 1062 2.77 -11.56 24.57
CA LYS A 1062 1.67 -11.39 25.53
C LYS A 1062 1.84 -10.08 26.34
N ARG A 1063 3.02 -9.86 26.92
CA ARG A 1063 3.37 -8.67 27.74
C ARG A 1063 3.23 -7.34 27.00
N GLU A 1064 3.67 -7.29 25.75
CA GLU A 1064 3.78 -6.06 24.94
C GLU A 1064 2.70 -5.97 23.83
N ARG A 1065 1.71 -6.89 23.85
CA ARG A 1065 0.61 -7.03 22.89
C ARG A 1065 1.07 -7.09 21.42
N LEU A 1066 2.18 -7.80 21.17
CA LEU A 1066 2.77 -7.99 19.84
C LEU A 1066 2.08 -9.13 19.08
N GLN A 1067 2.02 -9.02 17.75
CA GLN A 1067 1.32 -9.96 16.86
C GLN A 1067 2.16 -10.41 15.66
N SER A 1068 3.45 -10.12 15.63
CA SER A 1068 4.35 -10.53 14.55
C SER A 1068 4.80 -11.99 14.70
N GLY A 1069 5.20 -12.58 13.58
CA GLY A 1069 5.85 -13.87 13.50
C GLY A 1069 7.08 -13.81 12.59
N THR A 1070 7.90 -14.87 12.60
CA THR A 1070 9.07 -14.96 11.74
C THR A 1070 9.42 -16.41 11.41
N THR A 1071 9.74 -16.68 10.15
CA THR A 1071 10.47 -17.90 9.74
C THR A 1071 11.97 -17.63 9.78
N GLY A 1072 12.81 -18.66 9.79
CA GLY A 1072 14.24 -18.46 9.84
C GLY A 1072 15.06 -19.70 9.56
N VAL A 1073 16.26 -19.47 9.05
CA VAL A 1073 17.25 -20.49 8.78
C VAL A 1073 18.61 -20.01 9.27
N CYS A 1074 19.32 -20.87 9.97
CA CYS A 1074 20.67 -20.59 10.44
C CYS A 1074 21.64 -21.71 10.11
N ALA A 1075 22.91 -21.35 9.97
CA ALA A 1075 24.02 -22.24 9.73
C ALA A 1075 25.15 -21.91 10.71
N LEU A 1076 25.66 -22.94 11.39
CA LEU A 1076 26.83 -22.88 12.26
C LEU A 1076 27.90 -23.77 11.64
N ILE A 1077 29.02 -23.19 11.23
CA ILE A 1077 30.20 -23.96 10.83
C ILE A 1077 31.07 -24.15 12.07
N THR A 1078 31.39 -25.40 12.40
CA THR A 1078 32.15 -25.83 13.58
C THR A 1078 33.34 -26.67 13.11
N GLY A 1079 34.52 -26.06 13.00
CA GLY A 1079 35.71 -26.70 12.42
C GLY A 1079 35.52 -27.07 10.94
N THR A 1080 35.34 -28.37 10.66
CA THR A 1080 35.00 -28.90 9.32
C THR A 1080 33.52 -29.22 9.14
N THR A 1081 32.70 -29.15 10.20
CA THR A 1081 31.29 -29.57 10.13
C THR A 1081 30.38 -28.37 9.89
N LEU A 1082 29.42 -28.50 8.98
CA LEU A 1082 28.31 -27.56 8.79
C LEU A 1082 27.07 -28.11 9.50
N HIS A 1083 26.51 -27.32 10.42
CA HIS A 1083 25.23 -27.61 11.07
C HIS A 1083 24.20 -26.57 10.62
N VAL A 1084 22.97 -27.00 10.36
CA VAL A 1084 21.86 -26.11 9.97
C VAL A 1084 20.63 -26.42 10.82
N ALA A 1085 19.91 -25.37 11.23
CA ALA A 1085 18.53 -25.49 11.71
C ALA A 1085 17.61 -24.53 10.96
N TRP A 1086 16.36 -24.92 10.73
CA TRP A 1086 15.37 -24.13 10.02
C TRP A 1086 13.97 -24.27 10.62
N LEU A 1087 13.23 -23.16 10.57
CA LEU A 1087 11.87 -23.01 11.07
C LEU A 1087 11.07 -22.24 10.02
N GLY A 1088 9.92 -22.77 9.58
CA GLY A 1088 9.21 -22.21 8.44
C GLY A 1088 9.91 -22.50 7.11
N ASP A 1089 9.86 -21.55 6.17
CA ASP A 1089 10.20 -21.72 4.75
C ASP A 1089 11.32 -20.83 4.20
N SER A 1090 11.90 -19.96 5.04
CA SER A 1090 13.28 -19.48 4.87
C SER A 1090 14.22 -20.66 4.61
N GLN A 1091 15.13 -20.52 3.65
CA GLN A 1091 15.85 -21.66 3.05
C GLN A 1091 17.37 -21.47 3.00
N VAL A 1092 18.09 -22.58 3.08
CA VAL A 1092 19.52 -22.66 2.78
C VAL A 1092 19.82 -23.74 1.74
N ILE A 1093 20.75 -23.44 0.84
CA ILE A 1093 21.31 -24.40 -0.12
C ILE A 1093 22.84 -24.37 -0.06
N LEU A 1094 23.46 -25.53 -0.26
CA LEU A 1094 24.90 -25.68 -0.44
C LEU A 1094 25.19 -25.86 -1.93
N VAL A 1095 26.22 -25.20 -2.45
CA VAL A 1095 26.72 -25.43 -3.80
C VAL A 1095 28.09 -26.10 -3.71
N GLN A 1096 28.25 -27.20 -4.44
CA GLN A 1096 29.44 -28.04 -4.46
C GLN A 1096 29.79 -28.37 -5.92
N GLN A 1097 30.97 -27.96 -6.38
CA GLN A 1097 31.43 -28.15 -7.76
C GLN A 1097 30.43 -27.64 -8.82
N GLY A 1098 29.73 -26.54 -8.53
CA GLY A 1098 28.70 -25.94 -9.37
C GLY A 1098 27.35 -26.67 -9.41
N GLN A 1099 27.13 -27.68 -8.57
CA GLN A 1099 25.85 -28.37 -8.38
C GLN A 1099 25.20 -27.98 -7.04
N VAL A 1100 23.87 -28.00 -6.97
CA VAL A 1100 23.15 -27.70 -5.73
C VAL A 1100 22.93 -28.98 -4.92
N VAL A 1101 23.35 -28.95 -3.65
CA VAL A 1101 23.08 -29.97 -2.65
C VAL A 1101 21.92 -29.49 -1.78
N LYS A 1102 20.84 -30.27 -1.75
CA LYS A 1102 19.64 -30.00 -0.93
C LYS A 1102 19.94 -30.33 0.53
N LEU A 1103 19.97 -29.31 1.39
CA LEU A 1103 20.20 -29.46 2.83
C LEU A 1103 18.91 -29.67 3.64
N MET A 1104 17.77 -29.14 3.17
CA MET A 1104 16.55 -29.03 3.99
C MET A 1104 15.26 -29.19 3.18
N GLU A 1105 14.14 -29.32 3.90
CA GLU A 1105 12.79 -29.20 3.34
C GLU A 1105 12.02 -28.10 4.09
N PRO A 1106 11.56 -27.02 3.42
CA PRO A 1106 10.83 -25.94 4.07
C PRO A 1106 9.49 -26.40 4.67
N HIS A 1107 9.08 -25.79 5.77
CA HIS A 1107 7.83 -26.08 6.47
C HIS A 1107 6.64 -25.36 5.82
N LYS A 1108 6.34 -25.67 4.56
CA LYS A 1108 5.14 -25.17 3.87
C LYS A 1108 3.90 -25.99 4.28
N PRO A 1109 2.71 -25.40 4.48
CA PRO A 1109 1.52 -26.08 5.03
C PRO A 1109 1.03 -27.32 4.24
N GLU A 1110 1.38 -27.43 2.96
CA GLU A 1110 1.10 -28.60 2.13
C GLU A 1110 2.02 -29.80 2.36
N ARG A 1111 3.10 -29.68 3.15
CA ARG A 1111 3.95 -30.81 3.53
C ARG A 1111 3.08 -31.82 4.32
N GLN A 1112 3.08 -33.08 3.90
CA GLN A 1112 2.07 -34.06 4.31
C GLN A 1112 2.09 -34.37 5.82
N ASP A 1113 3.25 -34.24 6.45
CA ASP A 1113 3.46 -34.34 7.90
C ASP A 1113 2.95 -33.09 8.65
N GLU A 1114 3.29 -31.89 8.18
CA GLU A 1114 2.83 -30.63 8.77
C GLU A 1114 1.31 -30.47 8.67
N LYS A 1115 0.73 -30.83 7.51
CA LYS A 1115 -0.72 -30.88 7.35
C LYS A 1115 -1.37 -31.84 8.35
N ALA A 1116 -0.86 -33.06 8.47
CA ALA A 1116 -1.38 -34.05 9.41
C ALA A 1116 -1.24 -33.59 10.87
N ARG A 1117 -0.14 -32.93 11.22
CA ARG A 1117 0.10 -32.32 12.54
C ARG A 1117 -0.93 -31.21 12.84
N ILE A 1118 -1.17 -30.31 11.89
CA ILE A 1118 -2.14 -29.21 12.01
C ILE A 1118 -3.57 -29.75 12.15
N GLU A 1119 -3.96 -30.73 11.34
CA GLU A 1119 -5.30 -31.33 11.36
C GLU A 1119 -5.52 -32.18 12.64
N ALA A 1120 -4.49 -32.86 13.14
CA ALA A 1120 -4.54 -33.57 14.43
C ALA A 1120 -4.67 -32.64 15.65
N LEU A 1121 -4.18 -31.40 15.55
CA LEU A 1121 -4.38 -30.34 16.55
C LEU A 1121 -5.75 -29.65 16.45
N GLY A 1122 -6.61 -30.05 15.51
CA GLY A 1122 -7.93 -29.45 15.28
C GLY A 1122 -7.92 -28.19 14.41
N GLY A 1123 -6.77 -27.88 13.79
CA GLY A 1123 -6.66 -26.85 12.74
C GLY A 1123 -7.00 -27.41 11.37
N PHE A 1124 -6.75 -26.63 10.32
CA PHE A 1124 -6.87 -27.10 8.94
C PHE A 1124 -5.87 -26.40 8.00
N VAL A 1125 -5.62 -27.00 6.84
CA VAL A 1125 -4.84 -26.39 5.77
C VAL A 1125 -5.72 -26.19 4.53
N SER A 1126 -5.87 -24.93 4.10
CA SER A 1126 -6.70 -24.56 2.94
C SER A 1126 -5.89 -23.82 1.87
N PHE A 1127 -6.29 -23.96 0.60
CA PHE A 1127 -5.69 -23.21 -0.50
C PHE A 1127 -6.40 -21.87 -0.70
N MET A 1128 -5.68 -20.77 -0.48
CA MET A 1128 -6.11 -19.39 -0.64
C MET A 1128 -4.98 -18.61 -1.34
N ASP A 1129 -4.88 -18.87 -2.65
CA ASP A 1129 -3.82 -18.47 -3.61
C ASP A 1129 -2.42 -19.04 -3.33
N CYS A 1130 -2.10 -19.31 -2.06
CA CYS A 1130 -1.13 -20.31 -1.60
C CYS A 1130 -1.79 -21.20 -0.53
N TRP A 1131 -1.14 -22.26 -0.09
CA TRP A 1131 -1.64 -23.03 1.07
C TRP A 1131 -1.49 -22.24 2.36
N ARG A 1132 -2.48 -22.32 3.25
CA ARG A 1132 -2.53 -21.55 4.51
C ARG A 1132 -3.04 -22.37 5.69
N VAL A 1133 -2.37 -22.22 6.82
CA VAL A 1133 -2.83 -22.70 8.14
C VAL A 1133 -4.03 -21.86 8.57
N ASN A 1134 -5.15 -22.53 8.88
CA ASN A 1134 -6.42 -21.94 9.27
C ASN A 1134 -6.96 -20.86 8.29
N GLY A 1135 -6.50 -20.88 7.03
CA GLY A 1135 -6.80 -19.84 6.03
C GLY A 1135 -6.01 -18.52 6.18
N THR A 1136 -5.17 -18.38 7.20
CA THR A 1136 -4.48 -17.12 7.53
C THR A 1136 -3.01 -17.11 7.09
N LEU A 1137 -2.16 -17.93 7.71
CA LEU A 1137 -0.70 -17.88 7.53
C LEU A 1137 -0.21 -18.87 6.49
N ALA A 1138 0.70 -18.45 5.61
CA ALA A 1138 1.27 -19.28 4.54
C ALA A 1138 2.38 -20.25 5.01
N VAL A 1139 2.69 -20.25 6.32
CA VAL A 1139 3.82 -20.98 6.93
C VAL A 1139 3.29 -21.89 8.03
N SER A 1140 3.86 -23.10 8.17
CA SER A 1140 3.40 -24.09 9.17
C SER A 1140 4.19 -24.10 10.48
N ARG A 1141 5.37 -23.46 10.52
CA ARG A 1141 6.18 -23.26 11.72
C ARG A 1141 6.82 -21.86 11.71
N ALA A 1142 6.86 -21.18 12.86
CA ALA A 1142 7.39 -19.82 13.04
C ALA A 1142 7.61 -19.47 14.53
N ILE A 1143 8.53 -18.56 14.81
CA ILE A 1143 8.62 -17.86 16.12
C ILE A 1143 7.52 -16.79 16.15
N GLY A 1144 6.75 -16.70 17.23
CA GLY A 1144 5.68 -15.70 17.40
C GLY A 1144 4.28 -16.22 17.04
N ASP A 1145 3.50 -15.45 16.28
CA ASP A 1145 2.16 -15.86 15.83
C ASP A 1145 1.22 -16.36 16.95
N VAL A 1146 1.13 -15.61 18.06
CA VAL A 1146 0.43 -15.99 19.31
C VAL A 1146 -0.96 -16.60 19.07
N PHE A 1147 -1.76 -16.03 18.14
CA PHE A 1147 -3.13 -16.48 17.84
C PHE A 1147 -3.23 -17.74 16.95
N GLN A 1148 -2.11 -18.25 16.46
CA GLN A 1148 -2.03 -19.44 15.60
C GLN A 1148 -1.22 -20.58 16.25
N LYS A 1149 -0.71 -20.40 17.48
CA LYS A 1149 -0.26 -21.51 18.34
C LYS A 1149 -1.50 -22.32 18.79
N PRO A 1150 -1.44 -23.67 18.86
CA PRO A 1150 -0.30 -24.55 18.60
C PRO A 1150 -0.14 -24.96 17.12
N TYR A 1151 -1.04 -24.57 16.22
CA TYR A 1151 -1.04 -25.00 14.82
C TYR A 1151 0.26 -24.62 14.10
N VAL A 1152 0.75 -23.39 14.30
CA VAL A 1152 2.05 -22.93 13.81
C VAL A 1152 3.14 -23.22 14.86
N SER A 1153 3.89 -24.31 14.70
CA SER A 1153 4.85 -24.78 15.72
C SER A 1153 6.08 -23.85 15.82
N GLY A 1154 6.70 -23.79 17.01
CA GLY A 1154 8.01 -23.15 17.23
C GLY A 1154 9.19 -24.11 17.03
N GLU A 1155 8.94 -25.39 16.73
CA GLU A 1155 9.95 -26.44 16.65
C GLU A 1155 10.69 -26.42 15.30
N ALA A 1156 11.98 -26.10 15.32
CA ALA A 1156 12.82 -26.18 14.13
C ALA A 1156 13.13 -27.64 13.75
N ASP A 1157 13.46 -27.90 12.49
CA ASP A 1157 14.17 -29.11 12.05
C ASP A 1157 15.67 -28.77 11.90
N ALA A 1158 16.57 -29.74 12.06
CA ALA A 1158 18.02 -29.51 12.03
C ALA A 1158 18.82 -30.74 11.55
N ALA A 1159 19.99 -30.51 10.97
CA ALA A 1159 20.88 -31.55 10.43
C ALA A 1159 22.35 -31.08 10.33
N SER A 1160 23.28 -32.01 10.04
CA SER A 1160 24.72 -31.78 9.99
C SER A 1160 25.39 -32.47 8.78
N TRP A 1161 26.46 -31.87 8.24
CA TRP A 1161 27.26 -32.38 7.12
C TRP A 1161 28.75 -32.08 7.33
N GLU A 1162 29.64 -33.02 7.00
CA GLU A 1162 31.08 -32.74 6.90
C GLU A 1162 31.40 -31.96 5.62
N LEU A 1163 32.18 -30.88 5.74
CA LEU A 1163 32.73 -30.13 4.62
C LEU A 1163 34.02 -30.79 4.15
N THR A 1164 33.98 -31.32 2.93
CA THR A 1164 35.08 -32.07 2.31
C THR A 1164 36.17 -31.18 1.69
N GLY A 1165 35.94 -29.87 1.62
CA GLY A 1165 36.73 -28.91 0.86
C GLY A 1165 36.31 -28.80 -0.62
N PHE A 1166 35.41 -29.68 -1.08
CA PHE A 1166 34.85 -29.62 -2.44
C PHE A 1166 33.65 -28.66 -2.57
N GLU A 1167 33.20 -28.07 -1.47
CA GLU A 1167 32.11 -27.10 -1.42
C GLU A 1167 32.56 -25.72 -1.92
N ASP A 1168 31.67 -25.01 -2.61
CA ASP A 1168 31.95 -23.73 -3.27
C ASP A 1168 31.47 -22.56 -2.41
N TYR A 1169 30.18 -22.57 -2.06
CA TYR A 1169 29.52 -21.57 -1.22
C TYR A 1169 28.20 -22.08 -0.65
N LEU A 1170 27.77 -21.48 0.47
CA LEU A 1170 26.45 -21.64 1.08
C LEU A 1170 25.59 -20.41 0.74
N LEU A 1171 24.30 -20.57 0.46
CA LEU A 1171 23.36 -19.46 0.28
C LEU A 1171 22.15 -19.61 1.21
N LEU A 1172 21.88 -18.60 2.03
CA LEU A 1172 20.68 -18.45 2.87
C LEU A 1172 19.80 -17.33 2.29
N ALA A 1173 18.47 -17.53 2.20
CA ALA A 1173 17.53 -16.48 1.82
C ALA A 1173 16.08 -16.74 2.27
N CYS A 1174 15.27 -15.67 2.28
CA CYS A 1174 13.84 -15.66 2.60
C CYS A 1174 12.93 -16.10 1.42
N ASP A 1175 11.61 -16.15 1.64
CA ASP A 1175 10.63 -16.57 0.64
C ASP A 1175 10.68 -15.71 -0.65
N GLY A 1176 10.81 -14.39 -0.48
CA GLY A 1176 10.83 -13.39 -1.55
C GLY A 1176 12.04 -13.49 -2.49
N PHE A 1177 13.01 -14.36 -2.20
CA PHE A 1177 13.99 -14.84 -3.18
C PHE A 1177 13.59 -16.19 -3.77
N PHE A 1178 13.35 -17.21 -2.94
CA PHE A 1178 13.23 -18.59 -3.39
C PHE A 1178 11.91 -18.94 -4.10
N ASP A 1179 10.81 -18.24 -3.83
CA ASP A 1179 9.54 -18.45 -4.55
C ASP A 1179 9.59 -17.91 -6.00
N VAL A 1180 10.64 -17.16 -6.38
CA VAL A 1180 10.84 -16.66 -7.76
C VAL A 1180 12.18 -17.07 -8.41
N VAL A 1181 13.20 -17.47 -7.64
CA VAL A 1181 14.48 -17.97 -8.17
C VAL A 1181 14.65 -19.46 -7.83
N PRO A 1182 14.43 -20.37 -8.80
CA PRO A 1182 14.66 -21.80 -8.61
C PRO A 1182 16.12 -22.11 -8.24
N HIS A 1183 16.32 -23.06 -7.32
CA HIS A 1183 17.64 -23.44 -6.81
C HIS A 1183 18.69 -23.67 -7.90
N GLN A 1184 18.32 -24.37 -8.98
CA GLN A 1184 19.22 -24.69 -10.10
C GLN A 1184 19.77 -23.43 -10.82
N GLU A 1185 19.02 -22.33 -10.85
CA GLU A 1185 19.44 -21.10 -11.52
C GLU A 1185 20.45 -20.28 -10.70
N VAL A 1186 20.50 -20.46 -9.38
CA VAL A 1186 21.44 -19.76 -8.48
C VAL A 1186 22.89 -19.96 -8.94
N THR A 1187 23.27 -21.18 -9.31
CA THR A 1187 24.63 -21.51 -9.77
C THR A 1187 25.02 -20.74 -11.02
N SER A 1188 24.05 -20.47 -11.91
CA SER A 1188 24.25 -19.68 -13.11
C SER A 1188 24.33 -18.18 -12.79
N LEU A 1189 23.47 -17.66 -11.90
CA LEU A 1189 23.49 -16.25 -11.49
C LEU A 1189 24.79 -15.87 -10.78
N VAL A 1190 25.24 -16.68 -9.80
CA VAL A 1190 26.52 -16.46 -9.10
C VAL A 1190 27.69 -16.55 -10.07
N HIS A 1191 27.76 -17.58 -10.92
CA HIS A 1191 28.83 -17.70 -11.91
C HIS A 1191 28.86 -16.51 -12.89
N ASN A 1192 27.70 -16.07 -13.37
CA ASN A 1192 27.58 -14.89 -14.24
C ASN A 1192 28.01 -13.59 -13.55
N HIS A 1193 27.86 -13.47 -12.22
CA HIS A 1193 28.43 -12.36 -11.45
C HIS A 1193 29.95 -12.46 -11.39
N LEU A 1194 30.50 -13.61 -10.96
CA LEU A 1194 31.95 -13.82 -10.86
C LEU A 1194 32.65 -13.56 -12.19
N VAL A 1195 32.08 -14.02 -13.32
CA VAL A 1195 32.62 -13.78 -14.68
C VAL A 1195 32.64 -12.28 -15.01
N ARG A 1196 31.57 -11.53 -14.71
CA ARG A 1196 31.50 -10.08 -14.95
C ARG A 1196 32.49 -9.30 -14.07
N GLN A 1197 32.67 -9.73 -12.81
CA GLN A 1197 33.54 -9.07 -11.83
C GLN A 1197 34.92 -9.72 -11.67
N GLN A 1198 35.38 -10.47 -12.68
CA GLN A 1198 36.72 -11.06 -12.77
C GLN A 1198 37.15 -11.91 -11.55
N GLY A 1199 36.20 -12.57 -10.89
CA GLY A 1199 36.41 -13.42 -9.71
C GLY A 1199 36.21 -12.71 -8.37
N CYS A 1200 35.71 -11.48 -8.34
CA CYS A 1200 35.26 -10.84 -7.12
C CYS A 1200 33.91 -11.43 -6.66
N GLY A 1201 33.83 -11.92 -5.41
CA GLY A 1201 32.60 -12.42 -4.79
C GLY A 1201 31.80 -11.35 -4.02
N LEU A 1202 32.25 -10.09 -4.00
CA LEU A 1202 31.54 -8.99 -3.35
C LEU A 1202 30.37 -8.51 -4.22
N HIS A 1203 29.23 -8.20 -3.58
CA HIS A 1203 27.98 -7.78 -4.22
C HIS A 1203 27.24 -8.85 -5.04
N VAL A 1204 27.64 -10.12 -4.96
CA VAL A 1204 26.90 -11.26 -5.55
C VAL A 1204 25.43 -11.27 -5.09
N ALA A 1205 25.18 -10.96 -3.81
CA ALA A 1205 23.82 -10.89 -3.27
C ALA A 1205 23.00 -9.71 -3.84
N GLU A 1206 23.62 -8.60 -4.29
CA GLU A 1206 22.87 -7.49 -4.91
C GLU A 1206 22.27 -7.92 -6.26
N ASP A 1207 23.05 -8.66 -7.06
CA ASP A 1207 22.61 -9.21 -8.34
C ASP A 1207 21.55 -10.32 -8.18
N LEU A 1208 21.68 -11.16 -7.15
CA LEU A 1208 20.68 -12.19 -6.83
C LEU A 1208 19.35 -11.56 -6.40
N VAL A 1209 19.38 -10.53 -5.56
CA VAL A 1209 18.20 -9.74 -5.20
C VAL A 1209 17.62 -9.02 -6.43
N ALA A 1210 18.46 -8.46 -7.31
CA ALA A 1210 18.00 -7.84 -8.56
C ALA A 1210 17.25 -8.86 -9.45
N ALA A 1211 17.79 -10.07 -9.63
CA ALA A 1211 17.16 -11.13 -10.41
C ALA A 1211 15.79 -11.56 -9.83
N ALA A 1212 15.63 -11.61 -8.51
CA ALA A 1212 14.35 -11.90 -7.87
C ALA A 1212 13.30 -10.79 -8.13
N ARG A 1213 13.72 -9.51 -8.10
CA ARG A 1213 12.83 -8.37 -8.44
C ARG A 1213 12.42 -8.38 -9.90
N GLU A 1214 13.34 -8.66 -10.81
CA GLU A 1214 13.06 -8.74 -12.26
C GLU A 1214 12.08 -9.88 -12.60
N ARG A 1215 12.04 -10.93 -11.77
CA ARG A 1215 11.07 -12.03 -11.86
C ARG A 1215 9.72 -11.75 -11.19
N GLY A 1216 9.54 -10.56 -10.62
CA GLY A 1216 8.26 -10.13 -10.04
C GLY A 1216 8.07 -10.48 -8.56
N SER A 1217 9.14 -10.73 -7.80
CA SER A 1217 9.03 -10.78 -6.34
C SER A 1217 8.45 -9.47 -5.80
N HIS A 1218 7.48 -9.58 -4.89
CA HIS A 1218 6.79 -8.47 -4.27
C HIS A 1218 7.09 -8.30 -2.77
N ASP A 1219 7.65 -9.33 -2.14
CA ASP A 1219 7.93 -9.32 -0.71
C ASP A 1219 9.30 -8.70 -0.38
N ASN A 1220 9.66 -8.68 0.91
CA ASN A 1220 11.04 -8.40 1.31
C ASN A 1220 11.98 -9.44 0.69
N ILE A 1221 13.23 -9.04 0.42
CA ILE A 1221 14.22 -9.93 -0.20
C ILE A 1221 15.55 -9.77 0.51
N THR A 1222 15.95 -10.80 1.24
CA THR A 1222 17.21 -10.92 1.98
C THR A 1222 17.96 -12.15 1.50
N VAL A 1223 19.18 -11.94 1.00
CA VAL A 1223 20.06 -13.00 0.46
C VAL A 1223 21.45 -12.86 1.10
N MET A 1224 22.00 -13.98 1.57
CA MET A 1224 23.35 -14.11 2.09
C MET A 1224 24.08 -15.24 1.35
N VAL A 1225 25.27 -14.94 0.82
CA VAL A 1225 26.17 -15.91 0.18
C VAL A 1225 27.48 -15.96 0.96
N VAL A 1226 27.81 -17.12 1.52
CA VAL A 1226 29.04 -17.40 2.27
C VAL A 1226 29.95 -18.25 1.41
N PHE A 1227 31.07 -17.70 0.93
CA PHE A 1227 32.02 -18.45 0.12
C PHE A 1227 32.86 -19.40 0.98
N LEU A 1228 32.86 -20.68 0.61
CA LEU A 1228 33.61 -21.75 1.28
C LEU A 1228 34.97 -21.99 0.59
N ARG A 1229 35.06 -21.70 -0.72
CA ARG A 1229 36.30 -21.58 -1.51
C ARG A 1229 36.43 -20.18 -2.13
N ASP A 1230 37.65 -19.76 -2.44
CA ASP A 1230 37.95 -18.51 -3.16
C ASP A 1230 37.18 -18.45 -4.50
N PRO A 1231 36.39 -17.39 -4.77
CA PRO A 1231 35.62 -17.26 -6.01
C PRO A 1231 36.47 -17.19 -7.28
N GLN A 1232 37.76 -16.83 -7.20
CA GLN A 1232 38.68 -16.92 -8.33
C GLN A 1232 38.95 -18.38 -8.74
N GLU A 1233 38.92 -19.33 -7.80
CA GLU A 1233 39.06 -20.77 -8.09
C GLU A 1233 37.77 -21.35 -8.68
N LEU A 1234 36.61 -20.81 -8.28
CA LEU A 1234 35.31 -21.11 -8.89
C LEU A 1234 35.22 -20.67 -10.37
N LEU A 1235 36.01 -19.69 -10.80
CA LEU A 1235 36.20 -19.37 -12.22
C LEU A 1235 37.18 -20.31 -12.92
N LYS A 1236 38.34 -20.60 -12.30
CA LYS A 1236 39.42 -21.40 -12.91
C LYS A 1236 38.98 -22.84 -13.17
N SER A 1237 38.23 -23.45 -12.24
CA SER A 1237 37.81 -24.86 -12.27
C SER A 1237 37.02 -25.27 -13.52
N LYS A 1238 36.16 -24.42 -14.08
CA LYS A 1238 35.40 -24.74 -15.31
C LYS A 1238 36.23 -24.75 -16.60
N ILE A 1239 37.41 -24.11 -16.62
CA ILE A 1239 38.23 -23.99 -17.84
C ILE A 1239 38.89 -25.31 -18.23
N GLN A 1240 39.02 -26.27 -17.30
CA GLN A 1240 39.62 -27.59 -17.55
C GLN A 1240 38.60 -28.67 -17.96
N GLY A 1241 37.30 -28.36 -18.05
CA GLY A 1241 36.24 -29.35 -18.27
C GLY A 1241 35.81 -29.59 -19.73
N THR A 1242 36.05 -28.66 -20.65
CA THR A 1242 35.50 -28.69 -22.02
C THR A 1242 36.40 -29.40 -23.03
N GLY A 1243 36.67 -30.68 -22.76
CA GLY A 1243 37.71 -31.48 -23.43
C GLY A 1243 37.27 -32.48 -24.51
N ASN A 1244 36.00 -32.55 -24.95
CA ASN A 1244 35.64 -33.36 -26.13
C ASN A 1244 34.24 -33.10 -26.74
N SER A 1245 34.02 -33.73 -27.92
CA SER A 1245 32.77 -33.86 -28.69
C SER A 1245 32.09 -32.57 -29.20
N GLN A 1246 32.32 -32.25 -30.47
CA GLN A 1246 31.31 -31.64 -31.34
C GLN A 1246 30.29 -32.71 -31.77
N ALA A 1247 28.99 -32.46 -31.64
CA ALA A 1247 27.94 -33.17 -32.39
C ALA A 1247 26.62 -32.38 -32.43
N ASP A 1248 25.84 -32.65 -33.48
CA ASP A 1248 24.63 -31.98 -33.95
C ASP A 1248 23.58 -31.47 -32.95
N VAL A 1249 23.11 -30.24 -33.19
CA VAL A 1249 21.78 -29.76 -32.74
C VAL A 1249 20.82 -29.79 -33.94
N ARG A 1250 19.90 -30.77 -33.99
CA ARG A 1250 18.73 -30.72 -34.89
C ARG A 1250 17.56 -31.63 -34.49
N SER A 1251 16.35 -31.15 -34.80
CA SER A 1251 15.07 -31.88 -34.95
C SER A 1251 14.49 -32.72 -33.79
N GLN A 1252 13.61 -32.08 -33.02
CA GLN A 1252 12.17 -32.38 -32.93
C GLN A 1252 11.62 -33.74 -32.42
N ASN A 1253 10.67 -33.60 -31.47
CA ASN A 1253 9.33 -34.24 -31.40
C ASN A 1253 9.09 -35.60 -30.67
N LEU A 1254 7.86 -35.66 -30.11
CA LEU A 1254 7.00 -36.82 -29.75
C LEU A 1254 7.20 -37.61 -28.44
N LEU A 1255 6.43 -37.18 -27.43
CA LEU A 1255 5.39 -37.93 -26.68
C LEU A 1255 5.57 -39.42 -26.26
N SER A 1256 5.34 -39.62 -24.95
CA SER A 1256 4.55 -40.70 -24.30
C SER A 1256 5.10 -42.13 -24.18
N GLY A 1257 4.99 -42.71 -22.97
CA GLY A 1257 4.96 -44.16 -22.74
C GLY A 1257 5.40 -44.63 -21.34
N PHE A 1258 4.46 -45.23 -20.58
CA PHE A 1258 4.65 -46.20 -19.48
C PHE A 1258 5.42 -45.74 -18.20
N SER A 1259 5.20 -46.28 -16.99
CA SER A 1259 4.04 -46.98 -16.40
C SER A 1259 4.26 -47.15 -14.88
N GLU A 1260 3.20 -47.15 -14.06
CA GLU A 1260 3.29 -47.45 -12.62
C GLU A 1260 3.48 -48.96 -12.35
N PRO A 1261 4.21 -49.36 -11.29
CA PRO A 1261 4.29 -50.75 -10.84
C PRO A 1261 3.17 -51.12 -9.85
N GLU A 1262 2.68 -52.36 -9.93
CA GLU A 1262 1.50 -52.84 -9.17
C GLU A 1262 1.77 -53.05 -7.67
N THR A 1263 0.75 -52.81 -6.84
CA THR A 1263 0.77 -53.06 -5.38
C THR A 1263 0.21 -54.45 -5.04
N ASN A 1264 1.05 -55.30 -4.44
CA ASN A 1264 0.68 -56.66 -4.07
C ASN A 1264 0.04 -56.71 -2.67
N THR A 1265 -1.17 -57.24 -2.54
CA THR A 1265 -1.89 -57.35 -1.25
C THR A 1265 -1.84 -58.77 -0.68
N PRO A 1266 -1.49 -58.98 0.60
CA PRO A 1266 -1.69 -60.26 1.27
C PRO A 1266 -3.02 -60.30 2.05
N GLN A 1267 -3.86 -61.30 1.79
CA GLN A 1267 -4.96 -61.68 2.67
C GLN A 1267 -4.70 -63.06 3.30
N ARG A 1268 -4.67 -63.14 4.65
CA ARG A 1268 -5.39 -64.12 5.50
C ARG A 1268 -4.76 -64.28 6.89
N SER A 1269 -5.40 -63.67 7.88
CA SER A 1269 -5.80 -64.29 9.16
C SER A 1269 -6.73 -63.36 9.91
#